data_AF-A0A1Q2CBE4-F1
#
_entry.id   AF-A0A1Q2CBE4-F1
#
_cell.length_a   1.000
_cell.length_b   1.000
_cell.length_c   1.000
_cell.angle_alpha   90.00
_cell.angle_beta   90.00
_cell.angle_gamma   90.00
#
_symmetry.space_group_name_H-M   'P 1'
#
loop_
_entity.id
_entity.type
_entity.pdbx_description
1 polymer ?
#
loop_
_entity_poly.entity_id
_entity_poly.type
_entity_poly.pdbx_seq_one_letter_code
_entity_poly.pdbx_strand_id
1 'polypeptide(L)'
;MIDRTKMVGKGLAIALGLSLIVVPMASAAPPPPIVVEDFESGLPQGQDGSVAVGYNTFQDPNSTVSLTTTDAPPAPVPGAAAANTVAQLVVDVVSYAGFTHSLTNETADQWVPEDWSAYEGISFWMYGNNSGTSLFVDVLDNRTDPAGDRDDAERFSVAFVDDFTGWQLKEFPFASMSRKDIGNGAPNDGFGLTEIHGWALGSITTDAPQTYYVDDVTVYGEAPERALTAGFSAINYSVVEGQSATITVRLSKPADTEVGVSYRTSIGYAVADEDYTPVEGRLIFAPGETQKTFSVATLDDAKHQGDRAFQVELFDFLEGLGIGQPPVARVLITDDESVDPTLIEDFESEPFLWSAESGDIERVVLQPDDADAQPGQTAAEGVLRASGDATFGRKFAGAQDWSSSETMQFWYYGRGDGSEVDVTLTNSAFTNQEPADWPLVWSDEFDGAAGTLPNTDLWRPEIGDGTVKGIPGWGNDERQYYTFDPENVAMDGDGNLAITVRRADGGEYLCYYGSCEYTSARLITQDRYEVQYGRIEARVEVPTGGGLWPAFWMLDTDIDEVAWPQSGEIDVMEHVGRLPNEIFGTLHGPGYSGGQSYGRWVDTGAPVAGEFHTYAIDWMPDRITWLFDGEPFFTATPDDPFLEGKEWVYNDPFFLLMNVAIGGNFGGTIDPDLELPASTLFDYVRVYQPTTVDNDYTASFTDSAAGWQLVTVPFASFEGEGALDRTAISAIRFDAGQGAPIMLDQLKLSCADNPVVTTASDSGAGSLRAAVNSACAGSTITFDDALAGETIRLTSGPIVFNKALTVDASDASDVTVSGTDRDRVFIVEANGEVTIHNLAVTDGQAYQLGGGILNNGALTLDTVAVHGNTMTTDNGDFWQGGGGIYTGEGGTLTLVDSTVADNHADWSGGGIYGFLGSTTTIVNSTISGNSSNDTGGAIRTAGDLSIVNSTISGNSAAGWHGGAIFHTDAALVIDHSTITDNRGPDAAPSAIFLGTWTDTRPTLDLSNSIVAGNPGYACELYASGGTVVATSGGGNVLQDDTCKPAESDVVTDDAGLEPLADNGGPTLTHALIAASPALNAAGESDLSEDQRGLPRPSGAAADAGAYEVQVVTPTPTPTPTPSEPTTPVFVPTAPYTKPGLHTINGRQWSTTCETYSQTQRCRTEIWASVVKRTGNTFTIERGWAFNNLTYLPYMTRAQWATNPLGHNGQWTAADGTKWRTECDTPATGGNGCRTYRWTTVYNAVKSEKTGRYDFTQENKWVVNNIVMFKAN
;
A
#
# COMPACT_ATOMS: atom_id res chain seq x y z
N MET A 1 -40.86 12.55 24.99
CA MET A 1 -42.26 12.91 25.32
C MET A 1 -42.57 14.36 24.92
N ILE A 2 -43.06 14.60 23.69
CA ILE A 2 -43.89 15.76 23.32
C ILE A 2 -44.91 15.26 22.27
N ASP A 3 -46.18 15.40 22.62
CA ASP A 3 -47.40 14.91 21.95
C ASP A 3 -47.74 15.71 20.68
N ARG A 4 -47.92 15.04 19.54
CA ARG A 4 -48.49 15.62 18.32
C ARG A 4 -49.83 14.96 17.99
N THR A 5 -50.88 15.39 18.67
CA THR A 5 -52.26 15.19 18.20
C THR A 5 -52.95 16.51 17.82
N LYS A 6 -53.62 16.46 16.66
CA LYS A 6 -54.63 17.39 16.09
C LYS A 6 -54.12 18.48 15.14
N MET A 7 -54.36 18.26 13.84
CA MET A 7 -55.44 19.00 13.15
C MET A 7 -55.89 18.27 11.87
N VAL A 8 -57.09 17.70 11.92
CA VAL A 8 -57.89 17.30 10.75
C VAL A 8 -58.67 18.52 10.27
N GLY A 9 -58.67 18.83 8.97
CA GLY A 9 -59.57 19.88 8.46
C GLY A 9 -59.52 20.23 6.98
N LYS A 10 -60.31 19.48 6.19
CA LYS A 10 -61.10 19.91 5.01
C LYS A 10 -60.37 20.18 3.68
N GLY A 11 -60.71 19.33 2.71
CA GLY A 11 -60.60 19.66 1.29
C GLY A 11 -61.47 20.84 0.89
N LEU A 12 -60.96 21.62 -0.06
CA LEU A 12 -61.73 22.54 -0.88
C LEU A 12 -61.13 22.53 -2.28
N ALA A 13 -61.82 21.90 -3.22
CA ALA A 13 -61.57 22.07 -4.65
C ALA A 13 -61.84 23.53 -5.02
N ILE A 14 -60.82 24.25 -5.49
CA ILE A 14 -60.97 25.52 -6.19
C ILE A 14 -60.39 25.33 -7.58
N ALA A 15 -61.29 25.18 -8.56
CA ALA A 15 -61.00 25.42 -9.96
C ALA A 15 -60.80 26.93 -10.15
N LEU A 16 -59.59 27.34 -10.50
CA LEU A 16 -59.29 28.66 -11.05
C LEU A 16 -58.70 28.45 -12.44
N GLY A 17 -59.56 28.67 -13.44
CA GLY A 17 -59.11 28.83 -14.82
C GLY A 17 -58.28 30.09 -14.92
N LEU A 18 -56.98 29.94 -15.22
CA LEU A 18 -56.17 31.02 -15.75
C LEU A 18 -56.03 30.80 -17.25
N SER A 19 -56.67 31.70 -18.00
CA SER A 19 -56.49 31.83 -19.44
C SER A 19 -55.03 32.22 -19.67
N LEU A 20 -54.18 31.28 -20.12
CA LEU A 20 -52.86 31.61 -20.63
C LEU A 20 -53.05 32.53 -21.85
N ILE A 21 -52.67 33.79 -21.69
CA ILE A 21 -52.25 34.59 -22.84
C ILE A 21 -50.90 34.01 -23.24
N VAL A 22 -50.93 33.09 -24.21
CA VAL A 22 -49.73 32.71 -24.95
C VAL A 22 -49.30 33.95 -25.73
N VAL A 23 -48.31 34.67 -25.20
CA VAL A 23 -47.46 35.48 -26.05
C VAL A 23 -46.62 34.46 -26.82
N PRO A 24 -46.73 34.36 -28.15
CA PRO A 24 -45.80 33.54 -28.89
C PRO A 24 -44.45 34.24 -28.77
N MET A 25 -43.58 33.74 -27.89
CA MET A 25 -42.17 33.86 -28.18
C MET A 25 -41.98 33.12 -29.49
N ALA A 26 -41.40 33.82 -30.47
CA ALA A 26 -40.97 33.17 -31.68
C ALA A 26 -40.01 32.06 -31.24
N SER A 27 -40.41 30.79 -31.38
CA SER A 27 -39.41 29.73 -31.32
C SER A 27 -38.41 30.07 -32.42
N ALA A 28 -37.12 30.03 -32.08
CA ALA A 28 -36.14 29.90 -33.12
C ALA A 28 -36.57 28.70 -34.00
N ALA A 29 -36.35 28.79 -35.31
CA ALA A 29 -36.48 27.59 -36.12
C ALA A 29 -35.52 26.55 -35.52
N PRO A 30 -35.92 25.28 -35.38
CA PRO A 30 -35.03 24.24 -34.86
C PRO A 30 -33.71 24.28 -35.65
N PRO A 31 -32.56 24.10 -34.99
CA PRO A 31 -31.29 24.03 -35.70
C PRO A 31 -31.41 22.96 -36.80
N PRO A 32 -30.97 23.25 -38.03
CA PRO A 32 -30.96 22.24 -39.07
C PRO A 32 -30.09 21.06 -38.61
N PRO A 33 -30.46 19.79 -38.93
CA PRO A 33 -29.63 18.65 -38.62
C PRO A 33 -28.21 18.86 -39.15
N ILE A 34 -27.21 18.62 -38.31
CA ILE A 34 -25.81 18.62 -38.73
C ILE A 34 -25.44 17.19 -39.08
N VAL A 35 -24.93 17.01 -40.30
CA VAL A 35 -24.26 15.78 -40.69
C VAL A 35 -22.91 15.77 -40.00
N VAL A 36 -22.74 14.82 -39.07
CA VAL A 36 -21.49 14.55 -38.37
C VAL A 36 -20.57 13.75 -39.29
N GLU A 37 -21.10 12.74 -39.97
CA GLU A 37 -20.37 11.95 -40.97
C GLU A 37 -21.29 11.40 -42.07
N ASP A 38 -20.84 11.45 -43.33
CA ASP A 38 -21.48 10.81 -44.50
C ASP A 38 -20.59 9.74 -45.18
N PHE A 39 -19.39 9.46 -44.65
CA PHE A 39 -18.41 8.47 -45.10
C PHE A 39 -17.85 8.67 -46.52
N GLU A 40 -18.22 9.75 -47.21
CA GLU A 40 -17.72 10.09 -48.54
C GLU A 40 -16.26 10.58 -48.51
N SER A 41 -15.81 11.01 -47.33
CA SER A 41 -14.45 11.49 -47.08
C SER A 41 -13.48 10.37 -46.67
N GLY A 42 -13.97 9.13 -46.56
CA GLY A 42 -13.22 7.98 -46.08
C GLY A 42 -13.18 7.90 -44.55
N LEU A 43 -12.26 7.08 -44.02
CA LEU A 43 -12.11 6.86 -42.57
C LEU A 43 -10.74 7.41 -42.14
N PRO A 44 -10.62 8.73 -41.90
CA PRO A 44 -9.36 9.30 -41.44
C PRO A 44 -8.95 8.67 -40.11
N GLN A 45 -7.64 8.41 -39.96
CA GLN A 45 -7.03 7.89 -38.75
C GLN A 45 -5.79 8.73 -38.47
N GLY A 46 -5.58 9.08 -37.21
CA GLY A 46 -4.38 9.78 -36.78
C GLY A 46 -4.27 9.82 -35.27
N GLN A 47 -3.49 10.76 -34.76
CA GLN A 47 -3.17 10.84 -33.34
C GLN A 47 -3.08 12.30 -32.89
N ASP A 48 -3.68 12.60 -31.73
CA ASP A 48 -3.41 13.82 -30.96
C ASP A 48 -2.62 13.42 -29.71
N GLY A 49 -1.31 13.69 -29.71
CA GLY A 49 -0.40 13.08 -28.74
C GLY A 49 -0.41 11.55 -28.85
N SER A 50 -0.72 10.85 -27.75
CA SER A 50 -0.93 9.39 -27.72
C SER A 50 -2.39 8.97 -27.97
N VAL A 51 -3.34 9.90 -28.06
CA VAL A 51 -4.75 9.57 -28.28
C VAL A 51 -4.99 9.28 -29.75
N ALA A 52 -5.55 8.11 -30.03
CA ALA A 52 -5.98 7.79 -31.39
C ALA A 52 -7.23 8.63 -31.75
N VAL A 53 -7.10 9.46 -32.80
CA VAL A 53 -8.17 10.32 -33.30
C VAL A 53 -8.65 9.86 -34.68
N GLY A 54 -9.85 10.26 -35.09
CA GLY A 54 -10.53 9.68 -36.25
C GLY A 54 -11.13 8.31 -35.96
N TYR A 55 -11.15 7.42 -36.96
CA TYR A 55 -11.80 6.12 -36.92
C TYR A 55 -10.91 5.00 -36.39
N ASN A 56 -11.10 4.58 -35.14
CA ASN A 56 -10.27 3.57 -34.51
C ASN A 56 -11.08 2.35 -34.11
N THR A 57 -10.54 1.15 -34.29
CA THR A 57 -11.21 -0.10 -33.87
C THR A 57 -10.74 -0.52 -32.48
N PHE A 58 -11.64 -1.07 -31.68
CA PHE A 58 -11.33 -1.65 -30.36
C PHE A 58 -11.87 -3.08 -30.28
N GLN A 59 -11.18 -3.96 -29.55
CA GLN A 59 -11.58 -5.36 -29.34
C GLN A 59 -10.85 -6.00 -28.17
N ASP A 60 -11.47 -7.01 -27.55
CA ASP A 60 -10.77 -7.94 -26.68
C ASP A 60 -9.89 -8.93 -27.49
N PRO A 61 -8.90 -9.61 -26.87
CA PRO A 61 -7.96 -10.49 -27.58
C PRO A 61 -8.60 -11.67 -28.33
N ASN A 62 -9.81 -12.10 -27.93
CA ASN A 62 -10.52 -13.23 -28.53
C ASN A 62 -11.58 -12.79 -29.55
N SER A 63 -11.80 -11.50 -29.72
CA SER A 63 -12.71 -10.94 -30.70
C SER A 63 -11.99 -10.53 -31.99
N THR A 64 -12.74 -10.35 -33.06
CA THR A 64 -12.24 -9.74 -34.31
C THR A 64 -13.12 -8.58 -34.73
N VAL A 65 -12.50 -7.49 -35.17
CA VAL A 65 -13.17 -6.35 -35.80
C VAL A 65 -12.45 -5.87 -37.05
N SER A 66 -13.22 -5.40 -38.04
CA SER A 66 -12.74 -4.68 -39.21
C SER A 66 -13.71 -3.57 -39.57
N LEU A 67 -13.19 -2.36 -39.79
CA LEU A 67 -13.94 -1.22 -40.31
C LEU A 67 -13.37 -0.79 -41.66
N THR A 68 -14.21 -0.73 -42.69
CA THR A 68 -13.86 -0.28 -44.05
C THR A 68 -15.00 0.55 -44.64
N THR A 69 -14.80 1.13 -45.83
CA THR A 69 -15.90 1.73 -46.61
C THR A 69 -16.22 0.94 -47.87
N THR A 70 -17.46 1.07 -48.37
CA THR A 70 -17.87 0.45 -49.63
C THR A 70 -18.95 1.23 -50.38
N ASP A 71 -18.80 1.31 -51.70
CA ASP A 71 -19.79 1.89 -52.62
C ASP A 71 -20.86 0.86 -53.06
N ALA A 72 -20.80 -0.36 -52.50
CA ALA A 72 -21.67 -1.47 -52.86
C ALA A 72 -22.38 -2.10 -51.65
N PRO A 73 -23.14 -1.31 -50.85
CA PRO A 73 -23.94 -1.86 -49.77
C PRO A 73 -25.00 -2.85 -50.29
N PRO A 74 -25.57 -3.72 -49.42
CA PRO A 74 -26.55 -4.74 -49.81
C PRO A 74 -27.82 -4.16 -50.48
N ALA A 75 -28.17 -2.91 -50.17
CA ALA A 75 -29.19 -2.12 -50.85
C ALA A 75 -28.79 -0.62 -50.85
N PRO A 76 -29.33 0.22 -51.75
CA PRO A 76 -29.11 1.66 -51.70
C PRO A 76 -29.66 2.28 -50.40
N VAL A 77 -28.91 3.20 -49.80
CA VAL A 77 -29.34 3.95 -48.60
C VAL A 77 -30.56 4.83 -48.95
N PRO A 78 -31.64 4.79 -48.15
CA PRO A 78 -32.85 5.56 -48.45
C PRO A 78 -32.61 7.08 -48.42
N GLY A 79 -32.71 7.73 -49.59
CA GLY A 79 -32.62 9.19 -49.72
C GLY A 79 -31.24 9.71 -50.14
N ALA A 80 -30.22 8.85 -50.17
CA ALA A 80 -28.87 9.15 -50.61
C ALA A 80 -28.75 9.50 -52.10
N ALA A 81 -27.68 10.23 -52.45
CA ALA A 81 -27.34 10.57 -53.84
C ALA A 81 -26.89 9.34 -54.66
N ALA A 82 -26.82 9.49 -56.00
CA ALA A 82 -26.33 8.40 -56.85
C ALA A 82 -24.79 8.35 -56.85
N ALA A 83 -24.25 7.20 -56.45
CA ALA A 83 -22.91 7.00 -55.84
C ALA A 83 -22.91 7.45 -54.38
N ASN A 84 -22.80 6.48 -53.47
CA ASN A 84 -22.89 6.65 -52.02
C ASN A 84 -21.98 5.63 -51.34
N THR A 85 -21.07 6.11 -50.52
CA THR A 85 -20.06 5.35 -49.79
C THR A 85 -20.56 5.13 -48.37
N VAL A 86 -20.57 3.89 -47.87
CA VAL A 86 -21.02 3.61 -46.49
C VAL A 86 -19.89 2.99 -45.67
N ALA A 87 -19.93 3.13 -44.35
CA ALA A 87 -19.08 2.35 -43.45
C ALA A 87 -19.57 0.89 -43.39
N GLN A 88 -18.64 -0.05 -43.43
CA GLN A 88 -18.85 -1.48 -43.27
C GLN A 88 -18.09 -1.95 -42.03
N LEU A 89 -18.83 -2.35 -41.00
CA LEU A 89 -18.32 -2.91 -39.75
C LEU A 89 -18.49 -4.42 -39.76
N VAL A 90 -17.41 -5.18 -39.64
CA VAL A 90 -17.42 -6.64 -39.48
C VAL A 90 -16.94 -6.97 -38.07
N VAL A 91 -17.73 -7.74 -37.31
CA VAL A 91 -17.41 -8.11 -35.92
C VAL A 91 -17.70 -9.59 -35.64
N ASP A 92 -16.84 -10.23 -34.86
CA ASP A 92 -17.06 -11.55 -34.24
C ASP A 92 -16.60 -11.42 -32.78
N VAL A 93 -17.55 -11.32 -31.86
CA VAL A 93 -17.34 -10.78 -30.52
C VAL A 93 -17.55 -11.82 -29.44
N VAL A 94 -16.52 -12.02 -28.62
CA VAL A 94 -16.54 -12.84 -27.41
C VAL A 94 -16.87 -12.00 -26.18
N SER A 95 -16.20 -10.85 -26.00
CA SER A 95 -16.40 -9.94 -24.86
C SER A 95 -16.66 -8.49 -25.26
N TYR A 96 -15.86 -7.90 -26.15
CA TYR A 96 -16.17 -6.59 -26.73
C TYR A 96 -15.45 -6.38 -28.06
N ALA A 97 -16.12 -5.72 -29.01
CA ALA A 97 -15.49 -5.20 -30.22
C ALA A 97 -16.33 -4.10 -30.90
N GLY A 98 -15.68 -3.21 -31.63
CA GLY A 98 -16.35 -2.14 -32.36
C GLY A 98 -15.39 -1.10 -32.91
N PHE A 99 -15.90 0.10 -33.19
CA PHE A 99 -15.09 1.24 -33.55
C PHE A 99 -15.55 2.52 -32.84
N THR A 100 -14.60 3.43 -32.63
CA THR A 100 -14.78 4.82 -32.22
C THR A 100 -14.52 5.75 -33.41
N HIS A 101 -15.29 6.82 -33.51
CA HIS A 101 -14.92 8.02 -34.24
C HIS A 101 -14.65 9.13 -33.22
N SER A 102 -13.37 9.34 -32.90
CA SER A 102 -12.91 10.48 -32.12
C SER A 102 -12.83 11.69 -33.05
N LEU A 103 -13.61 12.73 -32.80
CA LEU A 103 -13.74 13.89 -33.68
C LEU A 103 -12.37 14.56 -33.88
N THR A 104 -12.04 14.90 -35.11
CA THR A 104 -10.69 15.37 -35.43
C THR A 104 -10.68 16.49 -36.45
N ASN A 105 -9.60 17.26 -36.46
CA ASN A 105 -9.39 18.28 -37.48
C ASN A 105 -9.11 17.64 -38.86
N GLU A 106 -9.06 18.45 -39.92
CA GLU A 106 -8.86 17.96 -41.29
C GLU A 106 -7.57 17.13 -41.50
N THR A 107 -6.57 17.29 -40.62
CA THR A 107 -5.28 16.60 -40.67
C THR A 107 -5.21 15.33 -39.81
N ALA A 108 -6.26 15.02 -39.07
CA ALA A 108 -6.31 13.91 -38.10
C ALA A 108 -5.21 13.99 -37.02
N ASP A 109 -4.78 15.20 -36.62
CA ASP A 109 -3.69 15.42 -35.68
C ASP A 109 -4.09 16.24 -34.44
N GLN A 110 -5.39 16.52 -34.27
CA GLN A 110 -5.95 17.13 -33.07
C GLN A 110 -7.31 16.52 -32.74
N TRP A 111 -7.58 16.29 -31.47
CA TRP A 111 -8.85 15.85 -30.93
C TRP A 111 -9.72 17.08 -30.65
N VAL A 112 -10.63 17.39 -31.57
CA VAL A 112 -11.39 18.64 -31.52
C VAL A 112 -12.81 18.37 -31.03
N PRO A 113 -13.30 19.11 -30.02
CA PRO A 113 -14.66 18.91 -29.56
C PRO A 113 -15.68 19.64 -30.44
N GLU A 114 -16.90 19.14 -30.42
CA GLU A 114 -18.08 19.81 -30.96
C GLU A 114 -19.10 20.11 -29.85
N ASP A 115 -19.88 21.18 -30.03
CA ASP A 115 -21.01 21.49 -29.15
C ASP A 115 -22.28 20.86 -29.73
N TRP A 116 -22.74 19.78 -29.10
CA TRP A 116 -23.98 19.08 -29.45
C TRP A 116 -25.15 19.47 -28.54
N SER A 117 -24.97 20.42 -27.61
CA SER A 117 -25.95 20.74 -26.56
C SER A 117 -27.29 21.26 -27.08
N ALA A 118 -27.37 21.68 -28.34
CA ALA A 118 -28.59 22.16 -29.00
C ALA A 118 -29.45 21.05 -29.63
N TYR A 119 -29.00 19.79 -29.63
CA TYR A 119 -29.68 18.66 -30.30
C TYR A 119 -30.29 17.66 -29.31
N GLU A 120 -31.35 16.98 -29.75
CA GLU A 120 -32.09 16.00 -28.95
C GLU A 120 -31.36 14.65 -28.86
N GLY A 121 -30.65 14.26 -29.92
CA GLY A 121 -29.97 12.97 -30.00
C GLY A 121 -29.05 12.84 -31.20
N ILE A 122 -28.42 11.66 -31.30
CA ILE A 122 -27.64 11.19 -32.45
C ILE A 122 -28.45 10.16 -33.23
N SER A 123 -28.37 10.21 -34.57
CA SER A 123 -29.02 9.24 -35.45
C SER A 123 -28.11 8.83 -36.60
N PHE A 124 -28.35 7.64 -37.14
CA PHE A 124 -27.68 7.14 -38.34
C PHE A 124 -28.52 6.10 -39.05
N TRP A 125 -28.35 5.96 -40.37
CA TRP A 125 -28.88 4.83 -41.11
C TRP A 125 -28.04 3.60 -40.82
N MET A 126 -28.70 2.49 -40.48
CA MET A 126 -28.05 1.21 -40.25
C MET A 126 -28.73 0.12 -41.07
N TYR A 127 -27.94 -0.74 -41.71
CA TYR A 127 -28.44 -1.96 -42.34
C TYR A 127 -28.39 -3.12 -41.34
N GLY A 128 -29.55 -3.49 -40.80
CA GLY A 128 -29.69 -4.59 -39.83
C GLY A 128 -29.77 -5.96 -40.48
N ASN A 129 -29.37 -6.98 -39.73
CA ASN A 129 -29.38 -8.39 -40.15
C ASN A 129 -30.44 -9.22 -39.42
N ASN A 130 -31.13 -8.63 -38.43
CA ASN A 130 -32.05 -9.31 -37.52
C ASN A 130 -31.33 -10.47 -36.81
N SER A 131 -30.09 -10.24 -36.37
CA SER A 131 -29.25 -11.25 -35.72
C SER A 131 -29.62 -11.49 -34.26
N GLY A 132 -30.35 -10.58 -33.61
CA GLY A 132 -30.56 -10.58 -32.17
C GLY A 132 -29.35 -10.11 -31.36
N THR A 133 -28.28 -9.66 -32.02
CA THR A 133 -27.07 -9.14 -31.38
C THR A 133 -27.38 -7.86 -30.58
N SER A 134 -26.88 -7.80 -29.35
CA SER A 134 -26.90 -6.57 -28.55
C SER A 134 -25.76 -5.65 -28.99
N LEU A 135 -26.12 -4.49 -29.52
CA LEU A 135 -25.22 -3.43 -29.95
C LEU A 135 -25.27 -2.27 -28.94
N PHE A 136 -24.24 -1.43 -28.95
CA PHE A 136 -24.22 -0.20 -28.17
C PHE A 136 -23.73 0.98 -29.00
N VAL A 137 -24.21 2.17 -28.65
CA VAL A 137 -23.68 3.45 -29.11
C VAL A 137 -23.10 4.18 -27.90
N ASP A 138 -21.82 4.55 -27.98
CA ASP A 138 -21.20 5.43 -26.98
C ASP A 138 -21.08 6.84 -27.55
N VAL A 139 -21.20 7.86 -26.71
CA VAL A 139 -20.86 9.26 -26.99
C VAL A 139 -19.80 9.70 -25.98
N LEU A 140 -18.78 10.40 -26.46
CA LEU A 140 -17.61 10.82 -25.70
C LEU A 140 -17.80 12.28 -25.31
N ASP A 141 -17.91 12.58 -24.02
CA ASP A 141 -18.20 13.92 -23.52
C ASP A 141 -17.16 14.38 -22.51
N ASN A 142 -16.73 15.64 -22.64
CA ASN A 142 -15.82 16.38 -21.76
C ASN A 142 -14.48 15.71 -21.45
N ARG A 143 -13.45 16.48 -21.12
CA ARG A 143 -12.13 15.95 -20.74
C ARG A 143 -11.62 16.68 -19.50
N THR A 144 -10.89 15.97 -18.64
CA THR A 144 -10.26 16.56 -17.45
C THR A 144 -9.08 17.45 -17.82
N ASP A 145 -8.34 17.08 -18.87
CA ASP A 145 -7.27 17.90 -19.44
C ASP A 145 -7.41 18.01 -20.98
N PRO A 146 -8.04 19.08 -21.49
CA PRO A 146 -8.17 19.33 -22.92
C PRO A 146 -6.83 19.50 -23.66
N ALA A 147 -5.73 19.72 -22.93
CA ALA A 147 -4.37 19.80 -23.46
C ALA A 147 -3.55 18.52 -23.22
N GLY A 148 -4.12 17.53 -22.54
CA GLY A 148 -3.48 16.26 -22.21
C GLY A 148 -3.48 15.27 -23.38
N ASP A 149 -2.68 14.21 -23.25
CA ASP A 149 -2.46 13.18 -24.27
C ASP A 149 -3.13 11.83 -23.95
N ARG A 150 -4.10 11.84 -23.01
CA ARG A 150 -4.91 10.69 -22.60
C ARG A 150 -6.36 10.82 -23.10
N ASP A 151 -6.97 9.69 -23.46
CA ASP A 151 -8.43 9.55 -23.57
C ASP A 151 -9.03 9.47 -22.16
N ASP A 152 -9.31 10.63 -21.59
CA ASP A 152 -10.03 10.83 -20.33
C ASP A 152 -11.47 11.31 -20.58
N ALA A 153 -12.01 11.07 -21.78
CA ALA A 153 -13.35 11.48 -22.11
C ALA A 153 -14.39 10.58 -21.44
N GLU A 154 -15.48 11.18 -20.95
CA GLU A 154 -16.58 10.42 -20.39
C GLU A 154 -17.29 9.62 -21.46
N ARG A 155 -17.65 8.36 -21.19
CA ARG A 155 -18.47 7.56 -22.11
C ARG A 155 -19.91 7.55 -21.64
N PHE A 156 -20.83 7.96 -22.50
CA PHE A 156 -22.27 7.81 -22.30
C PHE A 156 -22.82 6.82 -23.32
N SER A 157 -23.40 5.73 -22.83
CA SER A 157 -23.77 4.57 -23.64
C SER A 157 -25.28 4.35 -23.66
N VAL A 158 -25.78 3.87 -24.80
CA VAL A 158 -27.10 3.26 -24.93
C VAL A 158 -27.00 1.96 -25.71
N ALA A 159 -27.60 0.89 -25.17
CA ALA A 159 -27.66 -0.41 -25.83
C ALA A 159 -28.97 -0.57 -26.64
N PHE A 160 -28.90 -1.31 -27.74
CA PHE A 160 -30.05 -1.70 -28.54
C PHE A 160 -29.82 -3.05 -29.22
N VAL A 161 -30.89 -3.69 -29.69
CA VAL A 161 -30.80 -5.02 -30.33
C VAL A 161 -30.97 -4.88 -31.85
N ASP A 162 -30.21 -5.66 -32.63
CA ASP A 162 -30.46 -5.87 -34.06
C ASP A 162 -31.64 -6.83 -34.28
N ASP A 163 -32.85 -6.28 -34.27
CA ASP A 163 -34.12 -6.99 -34.45
C ASP A 163 -34.83 -6.68 -35.79
N PHE A 164 -34.08 -6.18 -36.77
CA PHE A 164 -34.62 -5.74 -38.06
C PHE A 164 -33.74 -6.10 -39.24
N THR A 165 -34.33 -6.19 -40.44
CA THR A 165 -33.59 -6.47 -41.68
C THR A 165 -33.65 -5.30 -42.64
N GLY A 166 -32.51 -4.91 -43.20
CA GLY A 166 -32.40 -3.82 -44.17
C GLY A 166 -32.12 -2.46 -43.51
N TRP A 167 -32.11 -1.40 -44.32
CA TRP A 167 -31.87 -0.03 -43.86
C TRP A 167 -32.99 0.48 -42.95
N GLN A 168 -32.62 0.91 -41.75
CA GLN A 168 -33.46 1.71 -40.85
C GLN A 168 -32.69 2.90 -40.29
N LEU A 169 -33.37 4.03 -40.14
CA LEU A 169 -32.84 5.15 -39.38
C LEU A 169 -32.96 4.81 -37.89
N LYS A 170 -31.84 4.80 -37.19
CA LYS A 170 -31.77 4.60 -35.75
C LYS A 170 -31.58 5.96 -35.10
N GLU A 171 -32.47 6.30 -34.17
CA GLU A 171 -32.45 7.56 -33.43
C GLU A 171 -32.25 7.26 -31.94
N PHE A 172 -31.23 7.88 -31.34
CA PHE A 172 -30.85 7.69 -29.95
C PHE A 172 -30.89 9.03 -29.22
N PRO A 173 -31.94 9.30 -28.44
CA PRO A 173 -32.00 10.50 -27.61
C PRO A 173 -30.83 10.53 -26.62
N PHE A 174 -30.17 11.67 -26.43
CA PHE A 174 -29.09 11.77 -25.44
C PHE A 174 -29.59 11.51 -24.02
N ALA A 175 -30.88 11.80 -23.76
CA ALA A 175 -31.53 11.52 -22.48
C ALA A 175 -31.71 10.02 -22.15
N SER A 176 -31.51 9.11 -23.13
CA SER A 176 -31.54 7.66 -22.88
C SER A 176 -30.17 7.04 -22.64
N MET A 177 -29.09 7.85 -22.66
CA MET A 177 -27.73 7.36 -22.45
C MET A 177 -27.35 7.44 -20.97
N SER A 178 -26.61 6.44 -20.50
CA SER A 178 -26.07 6.37 -19.14
C SER A 178 -24.54 6.36 -19.16
N ARG A 179 -23.90 6.95 -18.15
CA ARG A 179 -22.43 6.91 -18.05
C ARG A 179 -21.95 5.46 -17.98
N LYS A 180 -20.87 5.17 -18.70
CA LYS A 180 -20.16 3.89 -18.75
C LYS A 180 -18.74 4.18 -18.28
N ASP A 181 -18.39 3.71 -17.09
CA ASP A 181 -17.00 3.79 -16.64
C ASP A 181 -16.15 2.75 -17.37
N ILE A 182 -15.02 3.18 -17.91
CA ILE A 182 -14.05 2.31 -18.59
C ILE A 182 -12.68 2.34 -17.90
N GLY A 183 -12.60 2.87 -16.67
CA GLY A 183 -11.35 2.99 -15.91
C GLY A 183 -10.38 4.03 -16.46
N ASN A 184 -10.85 4.95 -17.30
CA ASN A 184 -10.01 5.96 -17.95
C ASN A 184 -9.84 7.25 -17.14
N GLY A 185 -10.29 7.28 -15.88
CA GLY A 185 -10.14 8.44 -14.99
C GLY A 185 -10.98 9.66 -15.40
N ALA A 186 -12.00 9.47 -16.23
CA ALA A 186 -12.86 10.54 -16.72
C ALA A 186 -13.62 11.23 -15.56
N PRO A 187 -13.88 12.56 -15.67
CA PRO A 187 -14.29 13.44 -14.55
C PRO A 187 -15.54 13.03 -13.76
N ASN A 188 -16.44 12.20 -14.31
CA ASN A 188 -17.72 11.83 -13.71
C ASN A 188 -18.58 13.06 -13.35
N ASP A 189 -18.61 14.06 -14.25
CA ASP A 189 -19.32 15.32 -14.06
C ASP A 189 -20.65 15.41 -14.83
N GLY A 190 -20.97 14.37 -15.59
CA GLY A 190 -22.29 14.17 -16.20
C GLY A 190 -22.34 14.65 -17.64
N PHE A 191 -23.37 14.20 -18.37
CA PHE A 191 -23.42 14.34 -19.83
C PHE A 191 -23.68 15.79 -20.27
N GLY A 192 -22.66 16.63 -20.40
CA GLY A 192 -22.71 18.06 -20.71
C GLY A 192 -23.08 18.39 -22.16
N LEU A 193 -22.59 17.62 -23.14
CA LEU A 193 -22.73 17.81 -24.60
C LEU A 193 -22.10 19.06 -25.20
N THR A 194 -21.61 19.98 -24.37
CA THR A 194 -20.96 21.20 -24.86
C THR A 194 -19.57 20.93 -25.39
N GLU A 195 -19.02 19.75 -25.08
CA GLU A 195 -17.67 19.33 -25.44
C GLU A 195 -17.68 17.84 -25.84
N ILE A 196 -18.30 17.53 -26.98
CA ILE A 196 -18.32 16.17 -27.52
C ILE A 196 -17.05 15.88 -28.30
N HIS A 197 -16.37 14.83 -27.89
CA HIS A 197 -15.10 14.38 -28.43
C HIS A 197 -15.25 13.20 -29.40
N GLY A 198 -16.43 12.61 -29.54
CA GLY A 198 -16.61 11.46 -30.43
C GLY A 198 -17.87 10.65 -30.19
N TRP A 199 -17.97 9.55 -30.92
CA TRP A 199 -18.98 8.52 -30.73
C TRP A 199 -18.42 7.13 -31.10
N ALA A 200 -19.12 6.06 -30.71
CA ALA A 200 -18.72 4.68 -30.99
C ALA A 200 -19.91 3.81 -31.36
N LEU A 201 -19.66 2.74 -32.11
CA LEU A 201 -20.61 1.64 -32.33
C LEU A 201 -19.89 0.31 -32.12
N GLY A 202 -20.47 -0.56 -31.29
CA GLY A 202 -19.87 -1.86 -30.98
C GLY A 202 -20.87 -2.89 -30.48
N SER A 203 -20.35 -4.06 -30.12
CA SER A 203 -21.06 -5.16 -29.48
C SER A 203 -20.23 -5.71 -28.31
N ILE A 204 -20.91 -6.34 -27.35
CA ILE A 204 -20.29 -7.12 -26.28
C ILE A 204 -20.28 -8.62 -26.57
N THR A 205 -21.12 -9.11 -27.48
CA THR A 205 -21.12 -10.52 -27.85
C THR A 205 -21.83 -10.75 -29.17
N THR A 206 -21.41 -11.77 -29.92
CA THR A 206 -22.12 -12.25 -31.12
C THR A 206 -22.14 -13.77 -31.17
N ASP A 207 -23.29 -14.36 -31.51
CA ASP A 207 -23.40 -15.81 -31.72
C ASP A 207 -22.63 -16.32 -32.96
N ALA A 208 -22.32 -15.42 -33.89
CA ALA A 208 -21.56 -15.67 -35.12
C ALA A 208 -21.09 -14.32 -35.72
N PRO A 209 -20.07 -14.32 -36.60
CA PRO A 209 -19.60 -13.11 -37.29
C PRO A 209 -20.75 -12.32 -37.95
N GLN A 210 -20.85 -11.04 -37.63
CA GLN A 210 -21.84 -10.09 -38.17
C GLN A 210 -21.19 -9.04 -39.07
N THR A 211 -21.96 -8.52 -40.02
CA THR A 211 -21.56 -7.39 -40.87
C THR A 211 -22.66 -6.34 -40.87
N TYR A 212 -22.34 -5.15 -40.37
CA TYR A 212 -23.24 -4.00 -40.33
C TYR A 212 -22.78 -2.93 -41.31
N TYR A 213 -23.74 -2.17 -41.83
CA TYR A 213 -23.46 -1.00 -42.65
C TYR A 213 -24.07 0.23 -42.00
N VAL A 214 -23.31 1.32 -41.93
CA VAL A 214 -23.71 2.57 -41.28
C VAL A 214 -23.50 3.73 -42.25
N ASP A 215 -24.44 4.65 -42.26
CA ASP A 215 -24.38 5.85 -43.10
C ASP A 215 -25.12 7.05 -42.49
N ASP A 216 -24.84 8.26 -42.98
CA ASP A 216 -25.50 9.52 -42.60
C ASP A 216 -25.65 9.71 -41.08
N VAL A 217 -24.52 9.78 -40.38
CA VAL A 217 -24.51 10.08 -38.94
C VAL A 217 -24.85 11.54 -38.74
N THR A 218 -25.92 11.81 -38.00
CA THR A 218 -26.43 13.17 -37.78
C THR A 218 -26.78 13.40 -36.32
N VAL A 219 -26.63 14.63 -35.87
CA VAL A 219 -27.33 15.11 -34.65
C VAL A 219 -28.67 15.71 -35.07
N TYR A 220 -29.75 15.28 -34.39
CA TYR A 220 -31.13 15.56 -34.78
C TYR A 220 -31.92 16.24 -33.68
N GLY A 221 -33.05 16.83 -34.06
CA GLY A 221 -33.99 17.45 -33.15
C GLY A 221 -33.50 18.77 -32.54
N GLU A 222 -34.33 19.36 -31.70
CA GLU A 222 -33.98 20.51 -30.87
C GLU A 222 -33.90 19.98 -29.43
N ALA A 223 -32.77 20.18 -28.76
CA ALA A 223 -32.58 19.72 -27.39
C ALA A 223 -33.73 20.24 -26.51
N PRO A 224 -34.39 19.37 -25.72
CA PRO A 224 -35.14 19.87 -24.57
C PRO A 224 -34.18 20.66 -23.69
N GLU A 225 -34.62 21.79 -23.13
CA GLU A 225 -33.81 22.57 -22.20
C GLU A 225 -33.31 21.66 -21.07
N ARG A 226 -32.00 21.39 -21.06
CA ARG A 226 -31.38 20.52 -20.07
C ARG A 226 -31.50 21.16 -18.70
N ALA A 227 -32.02 20.41 -17.75
CA ALA A 227 -32.15 20.86 -16.37
C ALA A 227 -30.77 21.24 -15.85
N LEU A 228 -30.65 22.43 -15.28
CA LEU A 228 -29.47 22.83 -14.53
C LEU A 228 -29.36 21.91 -13.31
N THR A 229 -28.20 21.35 -13.03
CA THR A 229 -27.98 20.41 -11.92
C THR A 229 -26.76 20.78 -11.09
N ALA A 230 -26.68 20.30 -9.85
CA ALA A 230 -25.51 20.48 -8.97
C ALA A 230 -25.02 19.14 -8.38
N GLY A 231 -23.71 18.90 -8.45
CA GLY A 231 -23.03 17.72 -7.90
C GLY A 231 -21.67 18.10 -7.29
N PHE A 232 -21.04 17.17 -6.57
CA PHE A 232 -19.65 17.33 -6.12
C PHE A 232 -18.69 17.23 -7.31
N SER A 233 -17.48 17.77 -7.18
CA SER A 233 -16.47 17.69 -8.26
C SER A 233 -15.73 16.35 -8.31
N ALA A 234 -15.85 15.56 -7.25
CA ALA A 234 -15.23 14.25 -7.08
C ALA A 234 -16.08 13.44 -6.09
N ILE A 235 -16.05 12.11 -6.24
CA ILE A 235 -16.73 11.20 -5.32
C ILE A 235 -15.89 10.90 -4.06
N ASN A 236 -14.58 11.12 -4.11
CA ASN A 236 -13.64 10.88 -3.01
C ASN A 236 -12.77 12.12 -2.78
N TYR A 237 -12.65 12.51 -1.53
CA TYR A 237 -11.68 13.50 -1.03
C TYR A 237 -10.83 12.82 0.05
N SER A 238 -9.54 13.11 0.11
CA SER A 238 -8.65 12.62 1.17
C SER A 238 -7.97 13.79 1.87
N VAL A 239 -7.78 13.66 3.18
CA VAL A 239 -7.17 14.67 4.02
C VAL A 239 -6.44 13.99 5.18
N VAL A 240 -5.21 14.44 5.47
CA VAL A 240 -4.52 14.03 6.70
C VAL A 240 -5.24 14.62 7.90
N GLU A 241 -5.34 13.87 8.98
CA GLU A 241 -5.89 14.35 10.24
C GLU A 241 -5.25 15.69 10.70
N GLY A 242 -6.01 16.48 11.44
CA GLY A 242 -5.63 17.87 11.77
C GLY A 242 -5.67 18.92 10.65
N GLN A 243 -5.83 18.51 9.39
CA GLN A 243 -5.96 19.44 8.26
C GLN A 243 -7.42 19.81 7.97
N SER A 244 -7.70 20.36 6.78
CA SER A 244 -9.07 20.71 6.37
C SER A 244 -9.33 20.23 4.96
N ALA A 245 -10.30 19.33 4.81
CA ALA A 245 -10.78 18.89 3.52
C ALA A 245 -11.44 20.05 2.81
N THR A 246 -11.10 20.29 1.55
CA THR A 246 -11.75 21.30 0.70
C THR A 246 -12.65 20.61 -0.32
N ILE A 247 -13.96 20.72 -0.12
CA ILE A 247 -14.98 20.06 -0.94
C ILE A 247 -15.50 21.07 -1.97
N THR A 248 -15.60 20.64 -3.23
CA THR A 248 -16.06 21.49 -4.33
C THR A 248 -17.38 20.98 -4.87
N VAL A 249 -18.36 21.88 -5.03
CA VAL A 249 -19.65 21.64 -5.68
C VAL A 249 -19.69 22.40 -7.00
N ARG A 250 -20.13 21.75 -8.07
CA ARG A 250 -20.19 22.30 -9.42
C ARG A 250 -21.62 22.27 -9.97
N LEU A 251 -21.93 23.21 -10.86
CA LEU A 251 -23.13 23.21 -11.67
C LEU A 251 -22.84 22.60 -13.05
N SER A 252 -23.79 21.86 -13.62
CA SER A 252 -23.66 21.29 -14.97
C SER A 252 -23.60 22.31 -16.10
N LYS A 253 -24.09 23.53 -15.85
CA LYS A 253 -23.94 24.67 -16.75
C LYS A 253 -24.00 25.99 -15.96
N PRO A 254 -23.56 27.12 -16.52
CA PRO A 254 -23.78 28.42 -15.90
C PRO A 254 -25.27 28.68 -15.68
N ALA A 255 -25.64 29.10 -14.47
CA ALA A 255 -27.03 29.44 -14.16
C ALA A 255 -27.38 30.83 -14.73
N ASP A 256 -28.55 30.97 -15.36
CA ASP A 256 -29.07 32.27 -15.84
C ASP A 256 -29.60 33.15 -14.70
N THR A 257 -29.94 32.52 -13.57
CA THR A 257 -30.44 33.16 -12.36
C THR A 257 -29.72 32.62 -11.14
N GLU A 258 -29.90 33.25 -9.99
CA GLU A 258 -29.33 32.75 -8.74
C GLU A 258 -29.96 31.40 -8.38
N VAL A 259 -29.12 30.40 -8.15
CA VAL A 259 -29.53 29.05 -7.70
C VAL A 259 -28.72 28.64 -6.47
N GLY A 260 -29.13 27.56 -5.83
CA GLY A 260 -28.45 27.13 -4.62
C GLY A 260 -28.85 25.76 -4.16
N VAL A 261 -27.95 25.15 -3.40
CA VAL A 261 -28.06 23.80 -2.85
C VAL A 261 -27.45 23.81 -1.45
N SER A 262 -28.05 23.07 -0.53
CA SER A 262 -27.52 22.88 0.82
C SER A 262 -26.60 21.67 0.85
N TYR A 263 -25.66 21.66 1.78
CA TYR A 263 -24.74 20.55 2.01
C TYR A 263 -24.70 20.23 3.50
N ARG A 264 -24.42 18.97 3.84
CA ARG A 264 -24.09 18.56 5.20
C ARG A 264 -23.12 17.38 5.20
N THR A 265 -22.34 17.25 6.26
CA THR A 265 -21.74 15.96 6.63
C THR A 265 -22.86 15.02 7.11
N SER A 266 -22.81 13.75 6.71
CA SER A 266 -23.82 12.75 7.05
C SER A 266 -23.20 11.46 7.62
N ILE A 267 -23.53 10.30 7.07
CA ILE A 267 -23.13 8.99 7.59
C ILE A 267 -21.62 8.79 7.49
N GLY A 268 -21.01 8.05 8.43
CA GLY A 268 -19.57 7.83 8.48
C GLY A 268 -19.18 6.80 9.53
N TYR A 269 -17.99 6.23 9.35
CA TYR A 269 -17.27 5.51 10.40
C TYR A 269 -16.40 6.45 11.22
N ALA A 270 -16.06 7.62 10.67
CA ALA A 270 -15.50 8.71 11.44
C ALA A 270 -16.54 9.28 12.42
N VAL A 271 -16.15 9.45 13.66
CA VAL A 271 -16.94 9.96 14.78
C VAL A 271 -16.95 11.49 14.76
N ALA A 272 -18.15 12.06 14.74
CA ALA A 272 -18.36 13.51 14.78
C ALA A 272 -17.86 14.10 16.12
N ASP A 273 -17.17 15.24 16.03
CA ASP A 273 -16.52 15.96 17.14
C ASP A 273 -15.34 15.23 17.81
N GLU A 274 -14.97 14.04 17.31
CA GLU A 274 -13.75 13.31 17.68
C GLU A 274 -12.76 13.28 16.50
N ASP A 275 -13.21 12.89 15.30
CA ASP A 275 -12.37 12.84 14.09
C ASP A 275 -12.53 14.09 13.20
N TYR A 276 -13.70 14.72 13.22
CA TYR A 276 -14.00 15.90 12.40
C TYR A 276 -15.08 16.78 13.02
N THR A 277 -15.11 18.06 12.66
CA THR A 277 -16.21 18.97 13.04
C THR A 277 -17.34 18.91 12.01
N PRO A 278 -18.57 18.48 12.37
CA PRO A 278 -19.69 18.45 11.44
C PRO A 278 -20.02 19.83 10.87
N VAL A 279 -20.35 19.88 9.58
CA VAL A 279 -20.75 21.12 8.91
C VAL A 279 -22.08 20.94 8.18
N GLU A 280 -22.88 22.00 8.20
CA GLU A 280 -24.08 22.14 7.37
C GLU A 280 -24.13 23.59 6.87
N GLY A 281 -24.47 23.78 5.60
CA GLY A 281 -24.54 25.10 5.00
C GLY A 281 -25.31 25.14 3.69
N ARG A 282 -25.42 26.34 3.11
CA ARG A 282 -26.03 26.55 1.80
C ARG A 282 -25.08 27.28 0.88
N LEU A 283 -24.88 26.71 -0.31
CA LEU A 283 -24.14 27.32 -1.41
C LEU A 283 -25.12 28.07 -2.32
N ILE A 284 -24.85 29.35 -2.55
CA ILE A 284 -25.61 30.20 -3.47
C ILE A 284 -24.70 30.56 -4.64
N PHE A 285 -25.08 30.16 -5.85
CA PHE A 285 -24.38 30.43 -7.09
C PHE A 285 -24.98 31.68 -7.74
N ALA A 286 -24.14 32.70 -7.95
CA ALA A 286 -24.56 33.86 -8.71
C ALA A 286 -24.75 33.49 -10.21
N PRO A 287 -25.53 34.26 -10.99
CA PRO A 287 -25.62 34.04 -12.42
C PRO A 287 -24.23 33.99 -13.09
N GLY A 288 -23.97 32.95 -13.88
CA GLY A 288 -22.68 32.70 -14.53
C GLY A 288 -21.62 32.00 -13.66
N GLU A 289 -21.86 31.78 -12.36
CA GLU A 289 -20.97 31.02 -11.48
C GLU A 289 -21.26 29.52 -11.59
N THR A 290 -20.21 28.70 -11.78
CA THR A 290 -20.35 27.25 -11.99
C THR A 290 -19.75 26.40 -10.87
N GLN A 291 -19.06 26.99 -9.89
CA GLN A 291 -18.44 26.24 -8.80
C GLN A 291 -18.42 27.01 -7.48
N LYS A 292 -18.53 26.29 -6.37
CA LYS A 292 -18.38 26.77 -5.00
C LYS A 292 -17.62 25.75 -4.18
N THR A 293 -16.95 26.21 -3.12
CA THR A 293 -16.27 25.33 -2.17
C THR A 293 -16.73 25.57 -0.74
N PHE A 294 -16.60 24.54 0.09
CA PHE A 294 -16.65 24.63 1.55
C PHE A 294 -15.56 23.74 2.14
N SER A 295 -15.31 23.89 3.44
CA SER A 295 -14.27 23.11 4.12
C SER A 295 -14.86 22.35 5.31
N VAL A 296 -14.33 21.16 5.56
CA VAL A 296 -14.56 20.37 6.77
C VAL A 296 -13.23 20.27 7.50
N ALA A 297 -13.20 20.66 8.78
CA ALA A 297 -12.00 20.53 9.61
C ALA A 297 -11.93 19.11 10.17
N THR A 298 -10.78 18.45 10.00
CA THR A 298 -10.44 17.22 10.73
C THR A 298 -9.73 17.58 12.03
N LEU A 299 -9.82 16.67 12.99
CA LEU A 299 -9.16 16.78 14.29
C LEU A 299 -7.89 15.93 14.24
N ASP A 300 -6.89 16.32 15.03
CA ASP A 300 -5.56 15.69 15.11
C ASP A 300 -5.47 15.13 16.53
N ASP A 301 -5.15 13.85 16.67
CA ASP A 301 -4.81 13.31 17.98
C ASP A 301 -3.42 12.68 18.04
N ALA A 302 -3.25 11.58 18.75
CA ALA A 302 -1.97 10.92 18.91
C ALA A 302 -2.16 9.41 19.04
N LYS A 303 -3.29 8.91 18.54
CA LYS A 303 -3.74 7.55 18.68
C LYS A 303 -3.98 7.00 17.29
N HIS A 304 -3.33 5.87 17.04
CA HIS A 304 -3.65 5.12 15.86
C HIS A 304 -5.07 4.55 15.97
N GLN A 305 -5.94 5.01 15.08
CA GLN A 305 -7.36 4.73 15.00
C GLN A 305 -7.78 4.21 13.63
N GLY A 306 -6.80 4.09 12.72
CA GLY A 306 -6.97 3.67 11.34
C GLY A 306 -7.62 4.74 10.47
N ASP A 307 -7.58 4.53 9.16
CA ASP A 307 -8.22 5.41 8.18
C ASP A 307 -9.74 5.41 8.37
N ARG A 308 -10.32 6.59 8.65
CA ARG A 308 -11.77 6.74 8.87
C ARG A 308 -12.39 7.65 7.83
N ALA A 309 -13.67 7.40 7.53
CA ALA A 309 -14.37 8.17 6.50
C ALA A 309 -15.76 8.62 6.92
N PHE A 310 -16.17 9.76 6.38
CA PHE A 310 -17.55 10.25 6.46
C PHE A 310 -18.02 10.72 5.08
N GLN A 311 -19.35 10.76 4.91
CA GLN A 311 -20.00 11.22 3.71
C GLN A 311 -20.38 12.70 3.82
N VAL A 312 -20.34 13.41 2.69
CA VAL A 312 -21.00 14.69 2.48
C VAL A 312 -22.09 14.52 1.43
N GLU A 313 -23.24 15.16 1.63
CA GLU A 313 -24.38 15.05 0.72
C GLU A 313 -25.00 16.42 0.41
N LEU A 314 -25.57 16.52 -0.79
CA LEU A 314 -26.32 17.69 -1.25
C LEU A 314 -27.82 17.53 -0.98
N PHE A 315 -28.49 18.56 -0.47
CA PHE A 315 -29.94 18.54 -0.22
C PHE A 315 -30.56 19.93 -0.38
N ASP A 316 -31.89 20.04 -0.26
CA ASP A 316 -32.65 21.31 -0.36
C ASP A 316 -32.26 22.17 -1.58
N PHE A 317 -32.32 21.53 -2.76
CA PHE A 317 -32.08 22.17 -4.05
C PHE A 317 -33.15 23.24 -4.32
N LEU A 318 -32.72 24.47 -4.66
CA LEU A 318 -33.63 25.56 -5.01
C LEU A 318 -34.39 25.26 -6.32
N GLU A 319 -35.57 25.86 -6.47
CA GLU A 319 -36.44 25.68 -7.63
C GLU A 319 -35.68 25.99 -8.94
N GLY A 320 -35.63 25.00 -9.85
CA GLY A 320 -34.90 25.09 -11.12
C GLY A 320 -33.51 24.43 -11.11
N LEU A 321 -33.03 23.94 -9.96
CA LEU A 321 -31.79 23.18 -9.82
C LEU A 321 -32.09 21.70 -9.52
N GLY A 322 -31.61 20.79 -10.36
CA GLY A 322 -31.72 19.35 -10.19
C GLY A 322 -30.48 18.72 -9.54
N ILE A 323 -30.56 17.42 -9.28
CA ILE A 323 -29.47 16.63 -8.71
C ILE A 323 -28.45 16.31 -9.81
N GLY A 324 -27.19 16.71 -9.60
CA GLY A 324 -26.05 16.37 -10.45
C GLY A 324 -25.25 15.21 -9.87
N GLN A 325 -24.30 14.69 -10.66
CA GLN A 325 -23.45 13.57 -10.25
C GLN A 325 -22.04 14.06 -9.93
N PRO A 326 -21.35 13.46 -8.93
CA PRO A 326 -21.94 12.64 -7.86
C PRO A 326 -22.71 13.52 -6.84
N PRO A 327 -23.89 13.10 -6.34
CA PRO A 327 -24.69 13.88 -5.39
C PRO A 327 -24.27 13.70 -3.92
N VAL A 328 -23.40 12.72 -3.69
CA VAL A 328 -22.76 12.36 -2.43
C VAL A 328 -21.27 12.19 -2.67
N ALA A 329 -20.43 12.42 -1.66
CA ALA A 329 -19.00 12.17 -1.76
C ALA A 329 -18.45 11.70 -0.41
N ARG A 330 -17.39 10.89 -0.44
CA ARG A 330 -16.60 10.47 0.72
C ARG A 330 -15.53 11.50 1.02
N VAL A 331 -15.29 11.74 2.30
CA VAL A 331 -14.06 12.34 2.83
C VAL A 331 -13.37 11.28 3.67
N LEU A 332 -12.19 10.86 3.24
CA LEU A 332 -11.28 9.99 3.98
C LEU A 332 -10.33 10.85 4.82
N ILE A 333 -10.29 10.55 6.11
CA ILE A 333 -9.33 11.07 7.07
C ILE A 333 -8.23 10.01 7.15
N THR A 334 -7.03 10.35 6.69
CA THR A 334 -5.87 9.46 6.79
C THR A 334 -5.18 9.67 8.12
N ASP A 335 -5.04 8.58 8.87
CA ASP A 335 -4.35 8.52 10.16
C ASP A 335 -2.84 8.67 9.93
N ASP A 336 -2.18 9.59 10.64
CA ASP A 336 -0.72 9.78 10.54
C ASP A 336 0.07 9.25 11.75
N GLU A 337 -0.60 8.48 12.61
CA GLU A 337 0.00 7.76 13.72
C GLU A 337 0.56 6.38 13.33
N SER A 338 1.62 5.99 14.03
CA SER A 338 2.17 4.64 13.90
C SER A 338 1.37 3.63 14.74
N VAL A 339 0.98 2.52 14.13
CA VAL A 339 0.46 1.32 14.82
C VAL A 339 1.43 0.90 15.94
N ASP A 340 0.93 0.67 17.15
CA ASP A 340 1.68 -0.04 18.20
C ASP A 340 1.38 -1.55 18.10
N PRO A 341 2.24 -2.37 17.48
CA PRO A 341 1.97 -3.81 17.29
C PRO A 341 2.01 -4.60 18.60
N THR A 342 2.32 -3.95 19.73
CA THR A 342 2.23 -4.57 21.05
C THR A 342 0.89 -4.33 21.72
N LEU A 343 0.10 -3.38 21.22
CA LEU A 343 -1.22 -3.07 21.75
C LEU A 343 -2.18 -4.21 21.44
N ILE A 344 -2.81 -4.75 22.48
CA ILE A 344 -3.86 -5.77 22.38
C ILE A 344 -5.23 -5.09 22.39
N GLU A 345 -5.38 -4.06 23.22
CA GLU A 345 -6.64 -3.34 23.43
C GLU A 345 -6.37 -1.99 24.11
N ASP A 346 -6.89 -0.90 23.54
CA ASP A 346 -6.90 0.46 24.11
C ASP A 346 -8.32 0.97 24.41
N PHE A 347 -9.37 0.17 24.17
CA PHE A 347 -10.75 0.52 24.50
C PHE A 347 -11.25 1.83 23.87
N GLU A 348 -10.71 2.19 22.72
CA GLU A 348 -11.25 3.30 21.92
C GLU A 348 -12.55 2.93 21.20
N SER A 349 -12.86 1.64 21.09
CA SER A 349 -14.15 1.11 20.68
C SER A 349 -14.94 0.50 21.85
N GLU A 350 -16.25 0.32 21.66
CA GLU A 350 -17.08 -0.36 22.66
C GLU A 350 -16.58 -1.80 22.89
N PRO A 351 -16.44 -2.25 24.15
CA PRO A 351 -15.77 -3.52 24.47
C PRO A 351 -16.70 -4.74 24.29
N PHE A 352 -17.39 -4.86 23.15
CA PHE A 352 -18.36 -5.95 22.93
C PHE A 352 -17.72 -7.35 22.95
N LEU A 353 -16.43 -7.45 22.61
CA LEU A 353 -15.66 -8.71 22.70
C LEU A 353 -15.24 -9.08 24.14
N TRP A 354 -15.49 -8.18 25.10
CA TRP A 354 -15.24 -8.40 26.51
C TRP A 354 -16.53 -8.79 27.23
N SER A 355 -16.42 -9.72 28.17
CA SER A 355 -17.58 -10.22 28.93
C SER A 355 -17.28 -10.28 30.42
N ALA A 356 -18.33 -10.07 31.22
CA ALA A 356 -18.28 -10.22 32.67
C ALA A 356 -18.93 -11.54 33.08
N GLU A 357 -18.26 -12.31 33.94
CA GLU A 357 -18.90 -13.44 34.64
C GLU A 357 -19.88 -12.95 35.71
N SER A 358 -19.59 -11.78 36.29
CA SER A 358 -20.48 -11.05 37.20
C SER A 358 -20.23 -9.55 37.13
N GLY A 359 -21.30 -8.75 37.20
CA GLY A 359 -21.21 -7.30 37.03
C GLY A 359 -21.55 -6.83 35.61
N ASP A 360 -21.32 -5.55 35.34
CA ASP A 360 -21.51 -4.91 34.03
C ASP A 360 -20.17 -4.35 33.52
N ILE A 361 -19.93 -4.41 32.21
CA ILE A 361 -18.80 -3.77 31.51
C ILE A 361 -19.35 -2.68 30.61
N GLU A 362 -18.71 -1.53 30.61
CA GLU A 362 -19.03 -0.40 29.73
C GLU A 362 -17.74 0.31 29.30
N ARG A 363 -17.75 0.95 28.12
CA ARG A 363 -16.77 1.98 27.77
C ARG A 363 -17.09 3.26 28.52
N VAL A 364 -16.07 3.92 29.07
CA VAL A 364 -16.18 5.26 29.63
C VAL A 364 -15.17 6.16 28.94
N VAL A 365 -15.64 7.30 28.42
CA VAL A 365 -14.76 8.33 27.86
C VAL A 365 -14.36 9.31 28.95
N LEU A 366 -13.07 9.38 29.26
CA LEU A 366 -12.46 10.33 30.17
C LEU A 366 -11.93 11.53 29.39
N GLN A 367 -12.27 12.75 29.81
CA GLN A 367 -11.72 13.98 29.25
C GLN A 367 -10.40 14.36 29.95
N PRO A 368 -9.47 15.09 29.30
CA PRO A 368 -8.19 15.47 29.91
C PRO A 368 -8.30 16.24 31.24
N ASP A 369 -9.43 16.91 31.49
CA ASP A 369 -9.71 17.66 32.71
C ASP A 369 -10.56 16.92 33.75
N ASP A 370 -10.95 15.67 33.47
CA ASP A 370 -11.67 14.83 34.42
C ASP A 370 -10.81 14.50 35.64
N ALA A 371 -11.46 14.37 36.79
CA ALA A 371 -10.77 14.05 38.06
C ALA A 371 -10.06 12.69 38.02
N ASP A 372 -10.57 11.80 37.18
CA ASP A 372 -10.08 10.43 36.99
C ASP A 372 -9.31 10.26 35.67
N ALA A 373 -8.92 11.37 35.01
CA ALA A 373 -8.08 11.34 33.81
C ALA A 373 -6.73 10.64 34.06
N GLN A 374 -6.20 9.99 33.03
CA GLN A 374 -4.94 9.28 33.12
C GLN A 374 -3.74 10.23 33.27
N PRO A 375 -2.64 9.79 33.93
CA PRO A 375 -1.43 10.60 34.05
C PRO A 375 -0.83 10.96 32.67
N GLY A 376 -0.93 12.23 32.29
CA GLY A 376 -0.36 12.72 31.03
C GLY A 376 -1.33 12.70 29.85
N GLN A 377 -2.60 12.37 30.08
CA GLN A 377 -3.67 12.42 29.09
C GLN A 377 -3.81 13.82 28.46
N THR A 378 -3.77 13.90 27.13
CA THR A 378 -3.89 15.15 26.35
C THR A 378 -5.13 15.22 25.47
N ALA A 379 -5.80 14.10 25.23
CA ALA A 379 -7.03 13.95 24.44
C ALA A 379 -8.08 13.14 25.22
N ALA A 380 -9.29 12.99 24.68
CA ALA A 380 -10.28 12.08 25.26
C ALA A 380 -9.77 10.63 25.23
N GLU A 381 -10.04 9.86 26.28
CA GLU A 381 -9.55 8.48 26.44
C GLU A 381 -10.72 7.53 26.69
N GLY A 382 -10.87 6.53 25.83
CA GLY A 382 -11.75 5.39 26.10
C GLY A 382 -11.11 4.49 27.14
N VAL A 383 -11.86 4.09 28.15
CA VAL A 383 -11.39 3.09 29.13
C VAL A 383 -12.47 2.06 29.38
N LEU A 384 -12.08 0.80 29.59
CA LEU A 384 -13.00 -0.22 30.05
C LEU A 384 -13.30 0.00 31.52
N ARG A 385 -14.57 0.02 31.88
CA ARG A 385 -15.02 0.04 33.27
C ARG A 385 -15.83 -1.20 33.59
N ALA A 386 -15.37 -1.97 34.57
CA ALA A 386 -16.09 -3.11 35.11
C ALA A 386 -16.67 -2.75 36.49
N SER A 387 -17.97 -3.00 36.69
CA SER A 387 -18.68 -2.71 37.95
C SER A 387 -19.27 -3.96 38.60
N GLY A 388 -19.28 -4.03 39.94
CA GLY A 388 -19.81 -5.16 40.70
C GLY A 388 -18.72 -6.13 41.19
N ASP A 389 -19.01 -7.44 41.16
CA ASP A 389 -18.05 -8.51 41.44
C ASP A 389 -17.22 -8.70 40.17
N ALA A 390 -16.30 -7.78 39.91
CA ALA A 390 -15.68 -7.61 38.60
C ALA A 390 -14.70 -8.76 38.28
N THR A 391 -15.26 -9.87 37.83
CA THR A 391 -14.58 -10.92 37.07
C THR A 391 -14.97 -10.74 35.61
N PHE A 392 -14.01 -10.33 34.79
CA PHE A 392 -14.24 -10.02 33.37
C PHE A 392 -13.04 -10.40 32.52
N GLY A 393 -13.24 -10.56 31.22
CA GLY A 393 -12.17 -10.93 30.31
C GLY A 393 -12.59 -10.97 28.86
N ARG A 394 -11.64 -11.33 28.00
CA ARG A 394 -11.82 -11.56 26.57
C ARG A 394 -11.37 -12.98 26.24
N LYS A 395 -12.21 -13.70 25.50
CA LYS A 395 -11.82 -14.93 24.81
C LYS A 395 -11.53 -14.56 23.37
N PHE A 396 -10.32 -14.86 22.89
CA PHE A 396 -9.96 -14.61 21.50
C PHE A 396 -10.56 -15.70 20.61
N ALA A 397 -11.05 -15.31 19.44
CA ALA A 397 -11.58 -16.26 18.46
C ALA A 397 -10.48 -17.21 17.96
N GLY A 398 -9.30 -16.66 17.66
CA GLY A 398 -8.07 -17.39 17.38
C GLY A 398 -7.01 -17.21 18.46
N ALA A 399 -6.14 -18.22 18.62
CA ALA A 399 -5.07 -18.16 19.61
C ALA A 399 -4.02 -17.11 19.23
N GLN A 400 -3.56 -16.35 20.21
CA GLN A 400 -2.61 -15.26 20.04
C GLN A 400 -1.18 -15.71 20.36
N ASP A 401 -0.20 -15.27 19.55
CA ASP A 401 1.22 -15.50 19.80
C ASP A 401 1.86 -14.29 20.52
N TRP A 402 2.08 -14.44 21.82
CA TRP A 402 2.76 -13.48 22.69
C TRP A 402 4.18 -13.93 23.05
N SER A 403 4.72 -14.95 22.37
CA SER A 403 6.02 -15.56 22.71
C SER A 403 7.21 -14.63 22.53
N SER A 404 7.00 -13.58 21.75
CA SER A 404 7.92 -12.51 21.42
C SER A 404 8.14 -11.53 22.60
N SER A 405 7.26 -11.56 23.62
CA SER A 405 7.25 -10.61 24.73
C SER A 405 7.49 -11.27 26.10
N GLU A 406 8.15 -10.58 27.02
CA GLU A 406 8.46 -11.10 28.36
C GLU A 406 7.48 -10.63 29.45
N THR A 407 6.77 -9.53 29.20
CA THR A 407 5.79 -8.97 30.13
C THR A 407 4.55 -8.47 29.39
N MET A 408 3.45 -8.38 30.13
CA MET A 408 2.25 -7.67 29.73
C MET A 408 2.06 -6.46 30.63
N GLN A 409 1.54 -5.37 30.08
CA GLN A 409 1.33 -4.10 30.76
C GLN A 409 -0.08 -3.57 30.50
N PHE A 410 -0.64 -2.86 31.47
CA PHE A 410 -1.92 -2.17 31.35
C PHE A 410 -2.02 -1.09 32.42
N TRP A 411 -2.75 -0.02 32.13
CA TRP A 411 -3.19 0.93 33.13
C TRP A 411 -4.35 0.34 33.93
N TYR A 412 -4.25 0.44 35.24
CA TYR A 412 -5.25 -0.05 36.18
C TYR A 412 -5.67 1.07 37.12
N TYR A 413 -6.95 1.45 37.10
CA TYR A 413 -7.50 2.38 38.08
C TYR A 413 -7.92 1.61 39.33
N GLY A 414 -7.01 1.59 40.31
CA GLY A 414 -7.16 0.85 41.56
C GLY A 414 -7.91 1.62 42.65
N ARG A 415 -8.40 0.87 43.64
CA ARG A 415 -9.04 1.40 44.86
C ARG A 415 -8.00 1.76 45.93
N GLY A 416 -6.81 1.17 45.86
CA GLY A 416 -5.77 1.30 46.87
C GLY A 416 -6.15 0.67 48.21
N ASP A 417 -7.00 -0.36 48.21
CA ASP A 417 -7.47 -1.02 49.43
C ASP A 417 -6.57 -2.19 49.87
N GLY A 418 -5.55 -2.53 49.08
CA GLY A 418 -4.59 -3.60 49.32
C GLY A 418 -5.12 -4.99 48.97
N SER A 419 -6.22 -5.10 48.22
CA SER A 419 -6.69 -6.37 47.69
C SER A 419 -5.71 -6.96 46.68
N GLU A 420 -5.76 -8.28 46.52
CA GLU A 420 -5.09 -8.99 45.44
C GLU A 420 -6.00 -8.98 44.20
N VAL A 421 -5.43 -8.71 43.04
CA VAL A 421 -6.09 -8.76 41.73
C VAL A 421 -5.40 -9.86 40.93
N ASP A 422 -6.19 -10.84 40.50
CA ASP A 422 -5.72 -11.97 39.71
C ASP A 422 -5.86 -11.66 38.22
N VAL A 423 -4.83 -12.01 37.47
CA VAL A 423 -4.80 -12.01 36.01
C VAL A 423 -4.59 -13.46 35.58
N THR A 424 -5.56 -14.01 34.85
CA THR A 424 -5.52 -15.38 34.32
C THR A 424 -5.34 -15.34 32.81
N LEU A 425 -4.39 -16.13 32.30
CA LEU A 425 -4.26 -16.45 30.88
C LEU A 425 -4.62 -17.91 30.64
N THR A 426 -5.30 -18.17 29.54
CA THR A 426 -5.73 -19.53 29.17
C THR A 426 -5.01 -19.99 27.91
N ASN A 427 -4.52 -21.23 27.92
CA ASN A 427 -4.17 -21.96 26.71
C ASN A 427 -5.26 -22.99 26.40
N SER A 428 -5.90 -22.87 25.24
CA SER A 428 -6.93 -23.79 24.77
C SER A 428 -6.42 -24.66 23.64
N ALA A 429 -6.71 -25.96 23.70
CA ALA A 429 -6.48 -26.88 22.59
C ALA A 429 -7.79 -27.53 22.16
N PHE A 430 -8.13 -27.45 20.86
CA PHE A 430 -9.32 -28.12 20.33
C PHE A 430 -9.22 -29.64 20.50
N THR A 431 -10.33 -30.24 20.92
CA THR A 431 -10.49 -31.69 20.93
C THR A 431 -10.77 -32.20 19.53
N ASN A 432 -10.31 -33.41 19.22
CA ASN A 432 -10.59 -34.05 17.94
C ASN A 432 -12.02 -34.62 17.92
N GLN A 433 -13.00 -33.77 17.61
CA GLN A 433 -14.41 -34.09 17.43
C GLN A 433 -14.81 -33.94 15.96
N GLU A 434 -15.67 -34.84 15.48
CA GLU A 434 -16.29 -34.68 14.15
C GLU A 434 -17.24 -33.47 14.17
N PRO A 435 -17.41 -32.75 13.04
CA PRO A 435 -18.27 -31.56 12.98
C PRO A 435 -19.69 -31.77 13.48
N ALA A 436 -20.26 -32.96 13.24
CA ALA A 436 -21.60 -33.31 13.70
C ALA A 436 -21.75 -33.42 15.23
N ASP A 437 -20.64 -33.51 15.98
CA ASP A 437 -20.62 -33.63 17.44
C ASP A 437 -20.24 -32.30 18.14
N TRP A 438 -19.99 -31.22 17.39
CA TRP A 438 -19.61 -29.94 17.97
C TRP A 438 -20.78 -29.30 18.75
N PRO A 439 -20.57 -28.88 20.01
CA PRO A 439 -21.57 -28.12 20.75
C PRO A 439 -21.81 -26.73 20.15
N LEU A 440 -23.03 -26.23 20.30
CA LEU A 440 -23.38 -24.84 20.04
C LEU A 440 -22.63 -23.92 21.01
N VAL A 441 -21.94 -22.91 20.48
CA VAL A 441 -21.16 -21.94 21.27
C VAL A 441 -21.66 -20.52 21.15
N TRP A 442 -22.35 -20.19 20.05
CA TRP A 442 -22.97 -18.90 19.82
C TRP A 442 -24.18 -19.04 18.91
N SER A 443 -25.20 -18.22 19.10
CA SER A 443 -26.41 -18.21 18.28
C SER A 443 -27.17 -16.90 18.39
N ASP A 444 -27.84 -16.52 17.30
CA ASP A 444 -28.99 -15.62 17.32
C ASP A 444 -30.20 -16.37 16.74
N GLU A 445 -31.27 -16.46 17.53
CA GLU A 445 -32.49 -17.22 17.23
C GLU A 445 -33.64 -16.31 16.81
N PHE A 446 -33.43 -14.99 16.78
CA PHE A 446 -34.39 -14.01 16.26
C PHE A 446 -35.83 -14.06 16.85
N ASP A 447 -35.98 -14.57 18.08
CA ASP A 447 -37.25 -14.73 18.83
C ASP A 447 -37.90 -13.40 19.31
N GLY A 448 -37.45 -12.26 18.79
CA GLY A 448 -37.93 -10.95 19.19
C GLY A 448 -39.36 -10.66 18.72
N ALA A 449 -39.98 -9.61 19.27
CA ALA A 449 -41.34 -9.24 18.90
C ALA A 449 -41.38 -8.61 17.49
N ALA A 450 -42.49 -8.83 16.77
CA ALA A 450 -42.69 -8.26 15.43
C ALA A 450 -42.39 -6.75 15.36
N GLY A 451 -41.58 -6.34 14.39
CA GLY A 451 -41.18 -4.94 14.17
C GLY A 451 -40.07 -4.43 15.10
N THR A 452 -39.44 -5.29 15.89
CA THR A 452 -38.25 -4.93 16.68
C THR A 452 -36.97 -5.14 15.88
N LEU A 453 -35.98 -4.27 16.07
CA LEU A 453 -34.67 -4.36 15.43
C LEU A 453 -33.86 -5.53 16.02
N PRO A 454 -32.90 -6.10 15.26
CA PRO A 454 -31.95 -7.08 15.78
C PRO A 454 -31.07 -6.48 16.89
N ASN A 455 -30.50 -7.34 17.72
CA ASN A 455 -29.69 -6.93 18.86
C ASN A 455 -28.41 -6.23 18.40
N THR A 456 -28.24 -4.95 18.74
CA THR A 456 -27.06 -4.16 18.35
C THR A 456 -25.79 -4.53 19.09
N ASP A 457 -25.89 -5.31 20.16
CA ASP A 457 -24.73 -5.90 20.84
C ASP A 457 -24.17 -7.10 20.06
N LEU A 458 -24.95 -7.67 19.13
CA LEU A 458 -24.54 -8.78 18.26
C LEU A 458 -24.30 -8.31 16.83
N TRP A 459 -25.14 -7.41 16.32
CA TRP A 459 -25.15 -6.98 14.91
C TRP A 459 -24.92 -5.48 14.78
N ARG A 460 -23.88 -5.10 14.02
CA ARG A 460 -23.63 -3.75 13.53
C ARG A 460 -24.29 -3.57 12.16
N PRO A 461 -25.14 -2.55 11.95
CA PRO A 461 -25.65 -2.27 10.62
C PRO A 461 -24.60 -1.54 9.78
N GLU A 462 -24.50 -1.92 8.50
CA GLU A 462 -23.85 -1.10 7.49
C GLU A 462 -24.88 -0.24 6.76
N ILE A 463 -24.56 1.03 6.57
CA ILE A 463 -25.50 2.05 6.08
C ILE A 463 -24.97 2.63 4.77
N GLY A 464 -25.88 2.87 3.83
CA GLY A 464 -25.59 3.50 2.56
C GLY A 464 -25.34 2.53 1.41
N ASP A 465 -24.74 3.05 0.36
CA ASP A 465 -24.50 2.38 -0.92
C ASP A 465 -23.03 2.01 -1.14
N GLY A 466 -22.22 2.02 -0.07
CA GLY A 466 -20.78 1.74 -0.13
C GLY A 466 -19.90 2.95 -0.44
N THR A 467 -20.45 4.12 -0.80
CA THR A 467 -19.66 5.31 -1.14
C THR A 467 -18.75 5.74 0.00
N VAL A 468 -19.23 5.68 1.25
CA VAL A 468 -18.44 6.05 2.44
C VAL A 468 -17.24 5.12 2.69
N LYS A 469 -17.30 3.86 2.24
CA LYS A 469 -16.17 2.92 2.25
C LYS A 469 -15.26 3.06 1.01
N GLY A 470 -15.56 4.00 0.11
CA GLY A 470 -14.79 4.20 -1.12
C GLY A 470 -15.14 3.20 -2.23
N ILE A 471 -16.21 2.41 -2.05
CA ILE A 471 -16.68 1.38 -2.98
C ILE A 471 -18.15 1.63 -3.35
N PRO A 472 -18.49 2.69 -4.11
CA PRO A 472 -19.86 2.94 -4.56
C PRO A 472 -20.52 1.71 -5.19
N GLY A 473 -21.80 1.48 -4.90
CA GLY A 473 -22.50 0.24 -5.27
C GLY A 473 -21.91 -1.00 -4.58
N TRP A 474 -21.32 -0.84 -3.40
CA TRP A 474 -20.58 -1.86 -2.64
C TRP A 474 -19.49 -2.59 -3.46
N GLY A 475 -18.93 -1.91 -4.47
CA GLY A 475 -17.93 -2.49 -5.38
C GLY A 475 -18.51 -3.41 -6.47
N ASN A 476 -19.83 -3.60 -6.49
CA ASN A 476 -20.53 -4.58 -7.32
C ASN A 476 -21.67 -4.00 -8.16
N ASP A 477 -21.72 -2.67 -8.35
CA ASP A 477 -22.84 -1.96 -9.02
C ASP A 477 -24.23 -2.21 -8.40
N GLU A 478 -24.25 -2.47 -7.09
CA GLU A 478 -25.47 -2.71 -6.33
C GLU A 478 -26.35 -1.45 -6.26
N ARG A 479 -27.68 -1.61 -6.27
CA ARG A 479 -28.64 -0.50 -6.42
C ARG A 479 -29.33 -0.08 -5.12
N GLN A 480 -29.24 -0.85 -4.05
CA GLN A 480 -29.85 -0.51 -2.77
C GLN A 480 -29.03 0.50 -1.97
N TYR A 481 -29.73 1.29 -1.17
CA TYR A 481 -29.18 1.95 0.01
C TYR A 481 -29.48 1.08 1.23
N TYR A 482 -28.45 0.58 1.93
CA TYR A 482 -28.66 -0.17 3.17
C TYR A 482 -29.08 0.77 4.31
N THR A 483 -30.07 0.36 5.09
CA THR A 483 -30.61 1.09 6.24
C THR A 483 -30.68 0.18 7.47
N PHE A 484 -30.94 0.79 8.63
CA PHE A 484 -31.34 0.10 9.86
C PHE A 484 -32.76 0.51 10.28
N ASP A 485 -33.65 0.73 9.29
CA ASP A 485 -35.06 1.01 9.53
C ASP A 485 -35.83 -0.30 9.75
N PRO A 486 -36.79 -0.37 10.71
CA PRO A 486 -37.67 -1.52 10.89
C PRO A 486 -38.43 -1.98 9.63
N GLU A 487 -38.56 -1.12 8.61
CA GLU A 487 -39.12 -1.46 7.32
C GLU A 487 -38.20 -2.31 6.44
N ASN A 488 -36.88 -2.21 6.62
CA ASN A 488 -35.88 -3.01 5.90
C ASN A 488 -35.31 -4.15 6.74
N VAL A 489 -35.30 -4.04 8.07
CA VAL A 489 -34.78 -5.08 8.95
C VAL A 489 -35.54 -5.12 10.26
N ALA A 490 -36.24 -6.22 10.54
CA ALA A 490 -36.93 -6.41 11.81
C ALA A 490 -37.26 -7.87 12.05
N MET A 491 -37.46 -8.23 13.32
CA MET A 491 -38.09 -9.49 13.68
C MET A 491 -39.53 -9.52 13.15
N ASP A 492 -39.97 -10.66 12.62
CA ASP A 492 -41.34 -10.84 12.12
C ASP A 492 -42.35 -11.21 13.23
N GLY A 493 -41.84 -11.63 14.39
CA GLY A 493 -42.62 -12.09 15.54
C GLY A 493 -43.07 -13.56 15.47
N ASP A 494 -42.68 -14.27 14.42
CA ASP A 494 -42.88 -15.71 14.21
C ASP A 494 -41.56 -16.50 14.38
N GLY A 495 -40.51 -15.84 14.87
CA GLY A 495 -39.19 -16.43 15.16
C GLY A 495 -38.16 -16.21 14.05
N ASN A 496 -38.33 -15.19 13.19
CA ASN A 496 -37.37 -14.90 12.14
C ASN A 496 -36.98 -13.43 12.12
N LEU A 497 -35.74 -13.16 11.69
CA LEU A 497 -35.30 -11.85 11.23
C LEU A 497 -35.64 -11.72 9.75
N ALA A 498 -36.39 -10.67 9.38
CA ALA A 498 -36.71 -10.35 8.00
C ALA A 498 -35.80 -9.21 7.49
N ILE A 499 -35.00 -9.49 6.46
CA ILE A 499 -34.32 -8.45 5.66
C ILE A 499 -35.14 -8.20 4.40
N THR A 500 -35.63 -6.99 4.24
CA THR A 500 -36.66 -6.63 3.27
C THR A 500 -36.15 -5.58 2.29
N VAL A 501 -36.13 -5.96 1.01
CA VAL A 501 -35.88 -5.04 -0.10
C VAL A 501 -37.16 -4.29 -0.44
N ARG A 502 -37.06 -2.97 -0.60
CA ARG A 502 -38.19 -2.08 -0.88
C ARG A 502 -37.83 -1.08 -1.97
N ARG A 503 -38.86 -0.50 -2.59
CA ARG A 503 -38.67 0.75 -3.34
C ARG A 503 -38.43 1.88 -2.34
N ALA A 504 -37.42 2.69 -2.59
CA ALA A 504 -37.18 3.88 -1.81
C ALA A 504 -38.26 4.92 -2.10
N ASP A 505 -38.67 5.69 -1.08
CA ASP A 505 -39.52 6.85 -1.31
C ASP A 505 -38.68 7.95 -1.97
N GLY A 506 -39.00 8.27 -3.24
CA GLY A 506 -38.18 9.14 -4.07
C GLY A 506 -37.80 10.46 -3.37
N GLY A 507 -36.50 10.68 -3.21
CA GLY A 507 -35.93 11.88 -2.58
C GLY A 507 -35.57 11.72 -1.08
N GLU A 508 -35.80 10.55 -0.48
CA GLU A 508 -35.41 10.27 0.91
C GLU A 508 -33.90 10.07 1.08
N TYR A 509 -33.29 9.30 0.17
CA TYR A 509 -31.86 8.99 0.18
C TYR A 509 -31.21 9.36 -1.16
N LEU A 510 -29.92 9.69 -1.10
CA LEU A 510 -29.07 9.88 -2.28
C LEU A 510 -28.02 8.77 -2.33
N CYS A 511 -27.94 8.16 -3.50
CA CYS A 511 -27.00 7.12 -3.88
C CYS A 511 -26.01 7.70 -4.90
N TYR A 512 -24.94 6.98 -5.19
CA TYR A 512 -23.89 7.34 -6.15
C TYR A 512 -24.42 7.61 -7.57
N TYR A 513 -25.64 7.15 -7.87
CA TYR A 513 -26.32 7.36 -9.15
C TYR A 513 -27.47 8.38 -9.10
N GLY A 514 -27.72 9.07 -7.98
CA GLY A 514 -28.82 10.03 -7.84
C GLY A 514 -29.77 9.71 -6.68
N SER A 515 -31.07 9.98 -6.84
CA SER A 515 -32.07 9.52 -5.86
C SER A 515 -32.07 8.00 -5.81
N CYS A 516 -31.91 7.42 -4.62
CA CYS A 516 -31.93 5.98 -4.46
C CYS A 516 -33.27 5.39 -4.92
N GLU A 517 -33.23 4.26 -5.60
CA GLU A 517 -34.42 3.56 -6.09
C GLU A 517 -34.89 2.46 -5.13
N TYR A 518 -33.96 1.90 -4.35
CA TYR A 518 -34.21 0.76 -3.48
C TYR A 518 -33.54 0.92 -2.12
N THR A 519 -34.15 0.33 -1.10
CA THR A 519 -33.59 0.19 0.25
C THR A 519 -33.55 -1.28 0.66
N SER A 520 -32.57 -1.63 1.49
CA SER A 520 -32.40 -2.97 2.07
C SER A 520 -31.66 -2.87 3.42
N ALA A 521 -31.14 -3.98 3.95
CA ALA A 521 -30.23 -3.97 5.11
C ALA A 521 -29.02 -4.91 4.91
N ARG A 522 -27.92 -4.55 5.58
CA ARG A 522 -26.68 -5.33 5.70
C ARG A 522 -26.24 -5.27 7.15
N LEU A 523 -26.06 -6.44 7.76
CA LEU A 523 -25.70 -6.60 9.17
C LEU A 523 -24.41 -7.40 9.27
N ILE A 524 -23.52 -6.99 10.16
CA ILE A 524 -22.24 -7.64 10.38
C ILE A 524 -21.96 -7.82 11.88
N THR A 525 -21.12 -8.78 12.25
CA THR A 525 -20.69 -8.97 13.66
C THR A 525 -19.31 -8.39 13.97
N GLN A 526 -18.72 -7.59 13.07
CA GLN A 526 -17.43 -6.94 13.30
C GLN A 526 -17.43 -6.20 14.65
N ASP A 527 -16.34 -6.39 15.40
CA ASP A 527 -16.10 -5.90 16.76
C ASP A 527 -17.07 -6.44 17.83
N ARG A 528 -17.99 -7.36 17.51
CA ARG A 528 -19.03 -7.89 18.43
C ARG A 528 -18.92 -9.39 18.63
N TYR A 529 -18.72 -10.11 17.54
CA TYR A 529 -18.51 -11.54 17.56
C TYR A 529 -17.60 -11.95 16.41
N GLU A 530 -16.56 -12.69 16.79
CA GLU A 530 -15.52 -13.20 15.90
C GLU A 530 -15.48 -14.72 16.06
N VAL A 531 -15.21 -15.44 14.99
CA VAL A 531 -15.09 -16.89 14.99
C VAL A 531 -13.87 -17.31 14.21
N GLN A 532 -13.11 -18.26 14.76
CA GLN A 532 -12.10 -19.00 14.02
C GLN A 532 -12.41 -20.49 14.14
N TYR A 533 -12.62 -21.13 12.98
CA TYR A 533 -13.03 -22.52 12.84
C TYR A 533 -14.38 -22.87 13.47
N GLY A 534 -14.91 -24.03 13.06
CA GLY A 534 -16.19 -24.54 13.53
C GLY A 534 -17.21 -24.66 12.40
N ARG A 535 -18.44 -24.97 12.78
CA ARG A 535 -19.58 -24.99 11.89
C ARG A 535 -20.31 -23.66 11.99
N ILE A 536 -20.38 -22.95 10.88
CA ILE A 536 -21.11 -21.69 10.76
C ILE A 536 -22.33 -22.00 9.92
N GLU A 537 -23.52 -21.83 10.48
CA GLU A 537 -24.79 -22.30 9.91
C GLU A 537 -25.86 -21.22 10.00
N ALA A 538 -26.59 -20.99 8.91
CA ALA A 538 -27.79 -20.18 8.88
C ALA A 538 -28.94 -20.95 8.25
N ARG A 539 -30.16 -20.75 8.78
CA ARG A 539 -31.39 -21.28 8.19
C ARG A 539 -32.19 -20.16 7.57
N VAL A 540 -32.30 -20.17 6.23
CA VAL A 540 -32.72 -19.01 5.44
C VAL A 540 -33.81 -19.40 4.45
N GLU A 541 -34.84 -18.58 4.32
CA GLU A 541 -35.83 -18.59 3.23
C GLU A 541 -35.60 -17.36 2.34
N VAL A 542 -35.37 -17.58 1.05
CA VAL A 542 -35.11 -16.51 0.07
C VAL A 542 -36.34 -16.20 -0.80
N PRO A 543 -36.54 -14.94 -1.23
CA PRO A 543 -37.65 -14.54 -2.11
C PRO A 543 -37.41 -14.90 -3.58
N THR A 544 -38.47 -14.89 -4.40
CA THR A 544 -38.37 -15.04 -5.86
C THR A 544 -38.21 -13.68 -6.55
N GLY A 545 -37.33 -13.60 -7.55
CA GLY A 545 -37.30 -12.46 -8.47
C GLY A 545 -35.90 -12.13 -9.01
N GLY A 546 -35.80 -11.89 -10.32
CA GLY A 546 -34.53 -11.49 -10.95
C GLY A 546 -34.02 -10.16 -10.39
N GLY A 547 -32.72 -10.11 -10.09
CA GLY A 547 -32.05 -8.96 -9.48
C GLY A 547 -31.91 -9.03 -7.96
N LEU A 548 -32.62 -9.90 -7.24
CA LEU A 548 -32.41 -10.09 -5.80
C LEU A 548 -31.18 -10.97 -5.53
N TRP A 549 -30.35 -10.57 -4.58
CA TRP A 549 -29.10 -11.26 -4.21
C TRP A 549 -28.92 -11.31 -2.68
N PRO A 550 -29.62 -12.24 -2.01
CA PRO A 550 -29.36 -12.58 -0.60
C PRO A 550 -28.02 -13.32 -0.42
N ALA A 551 -27.31 -12.98 0.65
CA ALA A 551 -26.05 -13.62 1.04
C ALA A 551 -25.92 -13.79 2.56
N PHE A 552 -25.24 -14.87 2.96
CA PHE A 552 -24.71 -15.11 4.30
C PHE A 552 -23.25 -15.54 4.15
N TRP A 553 -22.34 -14.74 4.69
CA TRP A 553 -20.93 -14.77 4.33
C TRP A 553 -20.08 -14.19 5.45
N MET A 554 -18.76 -14.20 5.29
CA MET A 554 -17.80 -13.87 6.33
C MET A 554 -16.61 -13.14 5.74
N LEU A 555 -16.05 -12.19 6.49
CA LEU A 555 -14.82 -11.48 6.16
C LEU A 555 -13.85 -11.57 7.33
N ASP A 556 -12.55 -11.53 7.05
CA ASP A 556 -11.54 -11.48 8.10
C ASP A 556 -11.71 -10.23 8.97
N THR A 557 -11.42 -10.38 10.26
CA THR A 557 -11.38 -9.30 11.24
C THR A 557 -10.35 -8.21 10.93
N ASP A 558 -9.27 -8.53 10.20
CA ASP A 558 -8.18 -7.61 9.87
C ASP A 558 -8.40 -6.81 8.58
N ILE A 559 -9.60 -6.84 7.99
CA ILE A 559 -9.87 -6.25 6.66
C ILE A 559 -9.57 -4.74 6.57
N ASP A 560 -9.61 -4.02 7.69
CA ASP A 560 -9.34 -2.59 7.73
C ASP A 560 -7.81 -2.30 7.73
N GLU A 561 -6.98 -3.26 8.13
CA GLU A 561 -5.51 -3.24 8.03
C GLU A 561 -4.98 -3.94 6.76
N VAL A 562 -5.59 -5.06 6.40
CA VAL A 562 -5.26 -5.88 5.23
C VAL A 562 -6.41 -5.80 4.24
N ALA A 563 -6.23 -4.99 3.19
CA ALA A 563 -7.28 -4.77 2.22
C ALA A 563 -7.75 -6.06 1.55
N TRP A 564 -9.03 -6.11 1.18
CA TRP A 564 -9.57 -7.18 0.36
C TRP A 564 -8.90 -7.20 -1.04
N PRO A 565 -8.59 -8.38 -1.63
CA PRO A 565 -8.90 -9.73 -1.16
C PRO A 565 -7.79 -10.38 -0.32
N GLN A 566 -6.77 -9.63 0.12
CA GLN A 566 -5.65 -10.21 0.86
C GLN A 566 -6.07 -10.76 2.22
N SER A 567 -7.02 -10.11 2.90
CA SER A 567 -7.57 -10.54 4.19
C SER A 567 -8.41 -11.82 4.08
N GLY A 568 -9.24 -11.92 3.04
CA GLY A 568 -10.01 -13.13 2.73
C GLY A 568 -11.52 -13.01 2.95
N GLU A 569 -12.27 -13.84 2.24
CA GLU A 569 -13.74 -13.90 2.26
C GLU A 569 -14.22 -15.35 2.16
N ILE A 570 -15.23 -15.70 2.96
CA ILE A 570 -15.89 -17.02 2.90
C ILE A 570 -17.39 -16.82 2.72
N ASP A 571 -17.89 -17.14 1.53
CA ASP A 571 -19.31 -17.12 1.22
C ASP A 571 -19.95 -18.44 1.64
N VAL A 572 -20.63 -18.46 2.79
CA VAL A 572 -21.37 -19.63 3.27
C VAL A 572 -22.56 -19.92 2.35
N MET A 573 -23.22 -18.86 1.90
CA MET A 573 -24.31 -18.90 0.93
C MET A 573 -24.38 -17.60 0.15
N GLU A 574 -24.42 -17.73 -1.17
CA GLU A 574 -25.03 -16.72 -2.04
C GLU A 574 -26.13 -17.35 -2.89
N HIS A 575 -27.18 -16.57 -3.15
CA HIS A 575 -28.23 -16.91 -4.10
C HIS A 575 -28.58 -15.69 -4.95
N VAL A 576 -28.73 -15.89 -6.26
CA VAL A 576 -29.19 -14.85 -7.19
C VAL A 576 -30.50 -15.27 -7.83
N GLY A 577 -31.54 -14.45 -7.70
CA GLY A 577 -32.91 -14.82 -8.13
C GLY A 577 -33.06 -15.07 -9.63
N ARG A 578 -32.09 -14.64 -10.45
CA ARG A 578 -32.02 -14.97 -11.89
C ARG A 578 -31.63 -16.44 -12.17
N LEU A 579 -31.03 -17.13 -11.21
CA LEU A 579 -30.67 -18.55 -11.25
C LEU A 579 -31.41 -19.28 -10.12
N PRO A 580 -32.75 -19.46 -10.24
CA PRO A 580 -33.61 -19.82 -9.11
C PRO A 580 -33.31 -21.17 -8.46
N ASN A 581 -32.61 -22.07 -9.16
CA ASN A 581 -32.29 -23.42 -8.69
C ASN A 581 -30.85 -23.55 -8.17
N GLU A 582 -30.04 -22.50 -8.27
CA GLU A 582 -28.61 -22.55 -7.96
C GLU A 582 -28.30 -21.82 -6.65
N ILE A 583 -27.34 -22.39 -5.92
CA ILE A 583 -26.73 -21.81 -4.72
C ILE A 583 -25.22 -21.86 -4.87
N PHE A 584 -24.52 -20.92 -4.28
CA PHE A 584 -23.07 -20.75 -4.42
C PHE A 584 -22.39 -20.79 -3.05
N GLY A 585 -21.23 -21.44 -2.99
CA GLY A 585 -20.30 -21.40 -1.88
C GLY A 585 -18.90 -21.12 -2.42
N THR A 586 -18.26 -20.08 -1.89
CA THR A 586 -17.14 -19.43 -2.57
C THR A 586 -16.09 -18.93 -1.58
N LEU A 587 -14.83 -18.93 -2.03
CA LEU A 587 -13.67 -18.37 -1.35
C LEU A 587 -13.05 -17.25 -2.18
N HIS A 588 -12.70 -16.15 -1.53
CA HIS A 588 -11.95 -15.06 -2.14
C HIS A 588 -10.66 -14.82 -1.36
N GLY A 589 -9.54 -14.80 -2.08
CA GLY A 589 -8.22 -14.58 -1.51
C GLY A 589 -7.21 -14.03 -2.55
N PRO A 590 -5.94 -13.83 -2.16
CA PRO A 590 -4.90 -13.28 -3.03
C PRO A 590 -4.66 -14.16 -4.26
N GLY A 591 -5.00 -13.64 -5.45
CA GLY A 591 -4.89 -14.36 -6.72
C GLY A 591 -6.11 -15.25 -7.08
N TYR A 592 -7.20 -15.16 -6.32
CA TYR A 592 -8.45 -15.90 -6.57
C TYR A 592 -9.66 -15.19 -5.93
N SER A 593 -10.08 -14.06 -6.48
CA SER A 593 -11.22 -13.26 -5.98
C SER A 593 -12.08 -12.72 -7.11
N GLY A 594 -13.25 -12.15 -6.77
CA GLY A 594 -14.21 -11.62 -7.74
C GLY A 594 -14.62 -12.68 -8.76
N GLY A 595 -14.52 -12.36 -10.05
CA GLY A 595 -14.81 -13.34 -11.12
C GLY A 595 -13.84 -14.52 -11.23
N GLN A 596 -12.72 -14.51 -10.48
CA GLN A 596 -11.72 -15.58 -10.41
C GLN A 596 -11.72 -16.29 -9.04
N SER A 597 -12.77 -16.10 -8.24
CA SER A 597 -12.92 -16.73 -6.93
C SER A 597 -12.91 -18.26 -7.00
N TYR A 598 -12.56 -18.90 -5.88
CA TYR A 598 -12.55 -20.36 -5.78
C TYR A 598 -13.83 -20.86 -5.13
N GLY A 599 -14.79 -21.28 -5.94
CA GLY A 599 -16.08 -21.73 -5.44
C GLY A 599 -16.71 -22.82 -6.27
N ARG A 600 -17.86 -23.29 -5.79
CA ARG A 600 -18.71 -24.21 -6.52
C ARG A 600 -20.18 -23.88 -6.27
N TRP A 601 -20.99 -24.16 -7.28
CA TRP A 601 -22.44 -24.09 -7.17
C TRP A 601 -23.06 -25.48 -7.25
N VAL A 602 -24.31 -25.60 -6.80
CA VAL A 602 -25.11 -26.83 -6.95
C VAL A 602 -26.51 -26.51 -7.51
N ASP A 603 -26.94 -27.29 -8.50
CA ASP A 603 -28.32 -27.32 -8.98
C ASP A 603 -29.17 -28.14 -8.01
N THR A 604 -30.11 -27.49 -7.34
CA THR A 604 -31.04 -28.14 -6.40
C THR A 604 -32.17 -28.89 -7.11
N GLY A 605 -32.31 -28.72 -8.43
CA GLY A 605 -33.32 -29.38 -9.27
C GLY A 605 -34.71 -28.75 -9.22
N ALA A 606 -34.92 -27.73 -8.38
CA ALA A 606 -36.14 -26.93 -8.27
C ALA A 606 -35.80 -25.53 -7.74
N PRO A 607 -36.69 -24.53 -7.87
CA PRO A 607 -36.45 -23.22 -7.27
C PRO A 607 -36.28 -23.32 -5.74
N VAL A 608 -35.27 -22.64 -5.20
CA VAL A 608 -34.96 -22.60 -3.76
C VAL A 608 -35.87 -21.63 -3.01
N ALA A 609 -36.40 -20.62 -3.72
CA ALA A 609 -37.20 -19.58 -3.11
C ALA A 609 -38.54 -20.08 -2.52
N GLY A 610 -38.94 -19.51 -1.39
CA GLY A 610 -40.20 -19.81 -0.69
C GLY A 610 -40.19 -21.04 0.22
N GLU A 611 -39.02 -21.65 0.44
CA GLU A 611 -38.79 -22.68 1.46
C GLU A 611 -37.54 -22.33 2.28
N PHE A 612 -37.54 -22.70 3.56
CA PHE A 612 -36.36 -22.56 4.41
C PHE A 612 -35.37 -23.70 4.16
N HIS A 613 -34.13 -23.35 3.88
CA HIS A 613 -33.00 -24.26 3.74
C HIS A 613 -31.90 -23.95 4.75
N THR A 614 -31.07 -24.95 5.04
CA THR A 614 -29.90 -24.78 5.93
C THR A 614 -28.64 -24.68 5.09
N TYR A 615 -27.88 -23.61 5.29
CA TYR A 615 -26.62 -23.35 4.64
C TYR A 615 -25.52 -23.34 5.69
N ALA A 616 -24.46 -24.12 5.47
CA ALA A 616 -23.39 -24.22 6.44
C ALA A 616 -22.02 -24.41 5.78
N ILE A 617 -20.99 -24.04 6.54
CA ILE A 617 -19.63 -24.52 6.33
C ILE A 617 -19.16 -25.29 7.56
N ASP A 618 -18.37 -26.34 7.34
CA ASP A 618 -17.47 -26.91 8.34
C ASP A 618 -16.05 -26.38 8.04
N TRP A 619 -15.56 -25.46 8.87
CA TRP A 619 -14.28 -24.78 8.68
C TRP A 619 -13.22 -25.28 9.67
N MET A 620 -12.06 -25.66 9.12
CA MET A 620 -10.87 -26.14 9.82
C MET A 620 -9.61 -25.48 9.24
N PRO A 621 -8.46 -25.52 9.96
CA PRO A 621 -7.22 -24.90 9.48
C PRO A 621 -6.73 -25.38 8.10
N ASP A 622 -7.11 -26.61 7.71
CA ASP A 622 -6.63 -27.27 6.49
C ASP A 622 -7.74 -27.53 5.46
N ARG A 623 -8.98 -27.12 5.73
CA ARG A 623 -10.12 -27.33 4.82
C ARG A 623 -11.37 -26.55 5.20
N ILE A 624 -12.19 -26.24 4.20
CA ILE A 624 -13.55 -25.72 4.38
C ILE A 624 -14.48 -26.59 3.56
N THR A 625 -15.56 -27.11 4.16
CA THR A 625 -16.58 -27.92 3.49
C THR A 625 -17.93 -27.23 3.53
N TRP A 626 -18.54 -26.96 2.38
CA TRP A 626 -19.88 -26.38 2.28
C TRP A 626 -20.96 -27.46 2.28
N LEU A 627 -22.04 -27.19 3.00
CA LEU A 627 -23.19 -28.06 3.14
C LEU A 627 -24.48 -27.31 2.79
N PHE A 628 -25.37 -28.00 2.08
CA PHE A 628 -26.73 -27.56 1.81
C PHE A 628 -27.71 -28.60 2.36
N ASP A 629 -28.60 -28.18 3.26
CA ASP A 629 -29.50 -29.05 4.03
C ASP A 629 -28.76 -30.23 4.72
N GLY A 630 -27.54 -29.95 5.18
CA GLY A 630 -26.67 -30.92 5.85
C GLY A 630 -25.91 -31.87 4.92
N GLU A 631 -26.10 -31.78 3.60
CA GLU A 631 -25.37 -32.58 2.61
C GLU A 631 -24.18 -31.79 2.05
N PRO A 632 -22.94 -32.30 2.15
CA PRO A 632 -21.76 -31.61 1.65
C PRO A 632 -21.71 -31.61 0.12
N PHE A 633 -21.43 -30.45 -0.50
CA PHE A 633 -21.36 -30.32 -1.98
C PHE A 633 -20.00 -29.82 -2.49
N PHE A 634 -19.22 -29.14 -1.65
CA PHE A 634 -17.90 -28.62 -2.00
C PHE A 634 -16.94 -28.70 -0.81
N THR A 635 -15.67 -28.94 -1.08
CA THR A 635 -14.60 -28.87 -0.09
C THR A 635 -13.38 -28.26 -0.77
N ALA A 636 -12.85 -27.22 -0.15
CA ALA A 636 -11.61 -26.56 -0.53
C ALA A 636 -10.52 -26.89 0.48
N THR A 637 -9.31 -27.10 -0.01
CA THR A 637 -8.09 -27.37 0.77
C THR A 637 -6.93 -26.56 0.19
N PRO A 638 -5.93 -26.15 0.99
CA PRO A 638 -4.77 -25.41 0.49
C PRO A 638 -3.95 -26.20 -0.55
N ASP A 639 -4.07 -27.53 -0.57
CA ASP A 639 -3.39 -28.42 -1.52
C ASP A 639 -4.15 -28.61 -2.86
N ASP A 640 -5.32 -27.96 -3.04
CA ASP A 640 -6.07 -28.10 -4.28
C ASP A 640 -5.32 -27.53 -5.49
N PRO A 641 -5.32 -28.19 -6.66
CA PRO A 641 -4.58 -27.73 -7.83
C PRO A 641 -4.91 -26.31 -8.31
N PHE A 642 -6.09 -25.77 -7.98
CA PHE A 642 -6.46 -24.40 -8.30
C PHE A 642 -5.72 -23.35 -7.44
N LEU A 643 -5.28 -23.75 -6.25
CA LEU A 643 -4.60 -22.93 -5.25
C LEU A 643 -3.08 -23.17 -5.24
N GLU A 644 -2.55 -24.02 -6.12
CA GLU A 644 -1.10 -24.21 -6.24
C GLU A 644 -0.39 -22.88 -6.56
N GLY A 645 0.52 -22.44 -5.68
CA GLY A 645 1.24 -21.17 -5.80
C GLY A 645 0.44 -19.93 -5.37
N LYS A 646 -0.74 -20.11 -4.78
CA LYS A 646 -1.57 -19.04 -4.19
C LYS A 646 -1.62 -19.18 -2.68
N GLU A 647 -1.78 -18.07 -1.99
CA GLU A 647 -1.75 -18.04 -0.52
C GLU A 647 -3.12 -18.41 0.09
N TRP A 648 -3.10 -19.20 1.16
CA TRP A 648 -4.29 -19.62 1.92
C TRP A 648 -4.47 -18.71 3.14
N VAL A 649 -5.55 -17.92 3.16
CA VAL A 649 -5.79 -16.83 4.11
C VAL A 649 -6.96 -17.09 5.07
N TYR A 650 -7.32 -18.36 5.30
CA TYR A 650 -8.49 -18.73 6.12
C TYR A 650 -8.09 -19.35 7.47
N ASN A 651 -6.99 -18.86 8.03
CA ASN A 651 -6.44 -19.31 9.32
C ASN A 651 -6.42 -18.21 10.36
N ASP A 652 -7.21 -17.16 10.14
CA ASP A 652 -7.39 -15.99 10.99
C ASP A 652 -8.86 -15.87 11.40
N PRO A 653 -9.22 -15.03 12.39
CA PRO A 653 -10.60 -14.85 12.82
C PRO A 653 -11.46 -14.11 11.79
N PHE A 654 -12.72 -14.54 11.64
CA PHE A 654 -13.68 -13.92 10.73
C PHE A 654 -14.89 -13.41 11.49
N PHE A 655 -15.51 -12.34 11.00
CA PHE A 655 -16.83 -11.89 11.44
C PHE A 655 -17.92 -12.31 10.46
N LEU A 656 -19.16 -12.43 10.94
CA LEU A 656 -20.31 -12.88 10.15
C LEU A 656 -21.00 -11.69 9.48
N LEU A 657 -21.52 -11.89 8.27
CA LEU A 657 -22.30 -10.92 7.51
C LEU A 657 -23.58 -11.54 6.95
N MET A 658 -24.65 -10.75 6.92
CA MET A 658 -25.85 -11.06 6.17
C MET A 658 -26.41 -9.81 5.49
N ASN A 659 -26.89 -9.96 4.26
CA ASN A 659 -27.51 -8.87 3.51
C ASN A 659 -28.43 -9.40 2.40
N VAL A 660 -29.21 -8.48 1.83
CA VAL A 660 -29.92 -8.72 0.58
C VAL A 660 -29.65 -7.55 -0.37
N ALA A 661 -28.79 -7.77 -1.36
CA ALA A 661 -28.53 -6.80 -2.42
C ALA A 661 -29.64 -6.83 -3.49
N ILE A 662 -29.73 -5.76 -4.28
CA ILE A 662 -30.58 -5.68 -5.48
C ILE A 662 -29.80 -5.10 -6.66
N GLY A 663 -29.87 -5.79 -7.81
CA GLY A 663 -29.08 -5.46 -8.99
C GLY A 663 -27.65 -5.98 -8.87
N GLY A 664 -26.71 -5.18 -9.38
CA GLY A 664 -25.28 -5.50 -9.35
C GLY A 664 -24.81 -6.45 -10.46
N ASN A 665 -23.49 -6.59 -10.56
CA ASN A 665 -22.78 -7.41 -11.54
C ASN A 665 -23.20 -8.89 -11.48
N PHE A 666 -23.39 -9.45 -10.28
CA PHE A 666 -23.72 -10.85 -10.07
C PHE A 666 -25.24 -11.09 -9.95
N GLY A 667 -25.95 -10.26 -9.17
CA GLY A 667 -27.41 -10.27 -9.06
C GLY A 667 -28.12 -10.01 -10.40
N GLY A 668 -27.49 -9.22 -11.28
CA GLY A 668 -27.89 -9.00 -12.66
C GLY A 668 -29.07 -8.04 -12.80
N THR A 669 -29.68 -8.03 -14.00
CA THR A 669 -30.80 -7.14 -14.32
C THR A 669 -31.98 -7.33 -13.36
N ILE A 670 -32.44 -6.23 -12.78
CA ILE A 670 -33.65 -6.19 -11.95
C ILE A 670 -34.87 -6.46 -12.85
N ASP A 671 -35.66 -7.47 -12.50
CA ASP A 671 -36.87 -7.80 -13.25
C ASP A 671 -37.85 -6.61 -13.20
N PRO A 672 -38.32 -6.07 -14.34
CA PRO A 672 -39.28 -4.97 -14.35
C PRO A 672 -40.59 -5.31 -13.63
N ASP A 673 -40.95 -6.59 -13.56
CA ASP A 673 -42.15 -7.09 -12.88
C ASP A 673 -41.87 -7.59 -11.45
N LEU A 674 -40.68 -7.30 -10.88
CA LEU A 674 -40.34 -7.65 -9.50
C LEU A 674 -41.35 -7.05 -8.51
N GLU A 675 -42.04 -7.93 -7.77
CA GLU A 675 -42.94 -7.52 -6.70
C GLU A 675 -42.13 -7.15 -5.44
N LEU A 676 -42.22 -5.89 -5.03
CA LEU A 676 -41.65 -5.38 -3.79
C LEU A 676 -42.77 -4.87 -2.85
N PRO A 677 -42.65 -5.01 -1.51
CA PRO A 677 -41.46 -5.50 -0.79
C PRO A 677 -41.23 -7.01 -0.92
N ALA A 678 -39.97 -7.42 -0.93
CA ALA A 678 -39.54 -8.83 -0.92
C ALA A 678 -38.60 -9.07 0.26
N SER A 679 -38.82 -10.13 1.03
CA SER A 679 -38.08 -10.41 2.26
C SER A 679 -37.33 -11.73 2.18
N THR A 680 -36.09 -11.72 2.64
CA THR A 680 -35.33 -12.90 3.03
C THR A 680 -35.50 -13.10 4.53
N LEU A 681 -35.87 -14.30 4.96
CA LEU A 681 -36.10 -14.62 6.37
C LEU A 681 -34.96 -15.49 6.90
N PHE A 682 -34.37 -15.07 8.02
CA PHE A 682 -33.40 -15.85 8.78
C PHE A 682 -34.10 -16.39 10.03
N ASP A 683 -34.23 -17.71 10.13
CA ASP A 683 -34.76 -18.40 11.32
C ASP A 683 -33.72 -18.39 12.45
N TYR A 684 -32.46 -18.70 12.11
CA TYR A 684 -31.36 -18.56 13.05
C TYR A 684 -30.02 -18.40 12.34
N VAL A 685 -29.04 -17.90 13.08
CA VAL A 685 -27.61 -18.08 12.82
C VAL A 685 -26.99 -18.79 14.02
N ARG A 686 -26.23 -19.86 13.78
CA ARG A 686 -25.62 -20.69 14.82
C ARG A 686 -24.18 -21.00 14.50
N VAL A 687 -23.35 -21.00 15.54
CA VAL A 687 -21.95 -21.41 15.49
C VAL A 687 -21.71 -22.56 16.45
N TYR A 688 -21.12 -23.63 15.93
CA TYR A 688 -20.72 -24.80 16.70
C TYR A 688 -19.21 -24.97 16.61
N GLN A 689 -18.55 -25.30 17.72
CA GLN A 689 -17.09 -25.48 17.73
C GLN A 689 -16.71 -26.74 18.49
N PRO A 690 -15.58 -27.38 18.14
CA PRO A 690 -15.05 -28.48 18.94
C PRO A 690 -14.79 -28.01 20.37
N THR A 691 -15.08 -28.87 21.36
CA THR A 691 -14.75 -28.54 22.75
C THR A 691 -13.25 -28.32 22.92
N THR A 692 -12.86 -27.41 23.81
CA THR A 692 -11.44 -27.16 24.12
C THR A 692 -11.04 -27.84 25.43
N VAL A 693 -9.75 -28.18 25.54
CA VAL A 693 -9.09 -28.45 26.82
C VAL A 693 -8.36 -27.18 27.21
N ASP A 694 -8.85 -26.53 28.25
CA ASP A 694 -8.33 -25.25 28.74
C ASP A 694 -7.37 -25.48 29.91
N ASN A 695 -6.21 -24.83 29.86
CA ASN A 695 -5.27 -24.76 30.98
C ASN A 695 -5.09 -23.30 31.38
N ASP A 696 -5.48 -22.99 32.61
CA ASP A 696 -5.38 -21.65 33.17
C ASP A 696 -4.07 -21.45 33.93
N TYR A 697 -3.46 -20.29 33.71
CA TYR A 697 -2.28 -19.83 34.42
C TYR A 697 -2.60 -18.48 35.06
N THR A 698 -2.32 -18.32 36.35
CA THR A 698 -2.69 -17.09 37.08
C THR A 698 -1.47 -16.42 37.68
N ALA A 699 -1.40 -15.11 37.53
CA ALA A 699 -0.49 -14.22 38.24
C ALA A 699 -1.31 -13.18 39.02
N SER A 700 -0.78 -12.68 40.12
CA SER A 700 -1.51 -11.74 40.98
C SER A 700 -0.67 -10.51 41.30
N PHE A 701 -1.32 -9.35 41.42
CA PHE A 701 -0.71 -8.12 41.93
C PHE A 701 -1.55 -7.50 43.03
N THR A 702 -0.94 -6.63 43.84
CA THR A 702 -1.63 -5.95 44.93
C THR A 702 -2.12 -4.57 44.48
N ASP A 703 -3.40 -4.28 44.67
CA ASP A 703 -3.99 -2.95 44.50
C ASP A 703 -3.51 -2.00 45.62
N SER A 704 -2.30 -1.47 45.42
CA SER A 704 -1.54 -0.78 46.48
C SER A 704 -1.78 0.74 46.53
N ALA A 705 -2.41 1.32 45.52
CA ALA A 705 -2.66 2.75 45.39
C ALA A 705 -4.03 3.03 44.76
N ALA A 706 -4.69 4.09 45.22
CA ALA A 706 -5.93 4.56 44.62
C ALA A 706 -5.63 5.39 43.36
N GLY A 707 -6.44 5.22 42.32
CA GLY A 707 -6.27 5.85 41.01
C GLY A 707 -5.42 5.03 40.04
N TRP A 708 -5.06 5.64 38.92
CA TRP A 708 -4.27 5.00 37.85
C TRP A 708 -2.88 4.58 38.32
N GLN A 709 -2.55 3.31 38.07
CA GLN A 709 -1.21 2.76 38.19
C GLN A 709 -0.91 1.92 36.95
N LEU A 710 0.30 2.04 36.42
CA LEU A 710 0.77 1.16 35.35
C LEU A 710 1.18 -0.17 36.00
N VAL A 711 0.48 -1.25 35.63
CA VAL A 711 0.77 -2.60 36.09
C VAL A 711 1.64 -3.29 35.05
N THR A 712 2.66 -4.03 35.51
CA THR A 712 3.49 -4.86 34.65
C THR A 712 3.51 -6.27 35.23
N VAL A 713 3.03 -7.23 34.46
CA VAL A 713 2.95 -8.65 34.85
C VAL A 713 3.96 -9.44 34.01
N PRO A 714 5.05 -9.96 34.61
CA PRO A 714 5.97 -10.83 33.90
C PRO A 714 5.30 -12.17 33.56
N PHE A 715 5.46 -12.69 32.34
CA PHE A 715 4.90 -13.99 31.98
C PHE A 715 5.44 -15.13 32.86
N ALA A 716 6.69 -15.00 33.33
CA ALA A 716 7.30 -15.93 34.27
C ALA A 716 6.64 -15.97 35.67
N SER A 717 5.73 -15.04 35.98
CA SER A 717 4.98 -15.01 37.24
C SER A 717 3.66 -15.77 37.20
N PHE A 718 3.22 -16.23 36.02
CA PHE A 718 1.99 -17.00 35.89
C PHE A 718 2.23 -18.45 36.33
N GLU A 719 1.39 -18.93 37.25
CA GLU A 719 1.43 -20.29 37.80
C GLU A 719 0.22 -21.10 37.32
N GLY A 720 0.45 -22.35 36.88
CA GLY A 720 -0.59 -23.27 36.39
C GLY A 720 -0.07 -24.70 36.26
N GLU A 721 -0.86 -25.59 35.65
CA GLU A 721 -0.41 -26.96 35.36
C GLU A 721 0.50 -26.99 34.12
N GLY A 722 1.82 -26.99 34.32
CA GLY A 722 2.80 -26.98 33.24
C GLY A 722 3.44 -25.62 33.04
N ALA A 723 4.02 -25.38 31.87
CA ALA A 723 4.56 -24.08 31.48
C ALA A 723 3.56 -23.38 30.57
N LEU A 724 3.31 -22.08 30.81
CA LEU A 724 2.50 -21.24 29.94
C LEU A 724 3.06 -21.28 28.51
N ASP A 725 2.23 -21.68 27.55
CA ASP A 725 2.57 -21.62 26.14
C ASP A 725 2.18 -20.25 25.59
N ARG A 726 3.17 -19.38 25.40
CA ARG A 726 2.93 -18.03 24.91
C ARG A 726 2.54 -17.97 23.44
N THR A 727 2.69 -19.05 22.67
CA THR A 727 2.28 -19.05 21.25
C THR A 727 0.79 -19.38 21.06
N ALA A 728 0.05 -19.64 22.15
CA ALA A 728 -1.30 -20.18 22.09
C ALA A 728 -2.24 -19.55 23.14
N ILE A 729 -2.10 -18.26 23.41
CA ILE A 729 -2.96 -17.56 24.38
C ILE A 729 -4.36 -17.39 23.80
N SER A 730 -5.36 -18.02 24.39
CA SER A 730 -6.74 -18.04 23.88
C SER A 730 -7.72 -17.20 24.70
N ALA A 731 -7.35 -16.80 25.92
CA ALA A 731 -8.16 -15.87 26.71
C ALA A 731 -7.32 -15.13 27.75
N ILE A 732 -7.82 -13.97 28.16
CA ILE A 732 -7.35 -13.18 29.31
C ILE A 732 -8.54 -12.87 30.23
N ARG A 733 -8.35 -13.03 31.54
CA ARG A 733 -9.36 -12.74 32.56
C ARG A 733 -8.76 -11.98 33.73
N PHE A 734 -9.48 -10.98 34.23
CA PHE A 734 -9.17 -10.20 35.42
C PHE A 734 -10.19 -10.52 36.51
N ASP A 735 -9.72 -10.78 37.72
CA ASP A 735 -10.56 -10.93 38.91
C ASP A 735 -10.07 -9.98 40.00
N ALA A 736 -10.83 -8.91 40.22
CA ALA A 736 -10.53 -7.91 41.24
C ALA A 736 -11.36 -8.10 42.53
N GLY A 737 -12.17 -9.17 42.62
CA GLY A 737 -13.08 -9.40 43.73
C GLY A 737 -14.16 -8.32 43.90
N GLN A 738 -14.79 -8.31 45.07
CA GLN A 738 -15.95 -7.45 45.37
C GLN A 738 -15.51 -6.01 45.67
N GLY A 739 -16.14 -4.99 45.08
CA GLY A 739 -15.79 -3.60 45.39
C GLY A 739 -16.37 -2.51 44.51
N ALA A 740 -15.74 -1.34 44.56
CA ALA A 740 -16.02 -0.23 43.64
C ALA A 740 -15.57 -0.60 42.21
N PRO A 741 -16.14 0.03 41.16
CA PRO A 741 -15.75 -0.23 39.79
C PRO A 741 -14.25 -0.02 39.59
N ILE A 742 -13.63 -0.86 38.76
CA ILE A 742 -12.25 -0.72 38.33
C ILE A 742 -12.22 -0.32 36.85
N MET A 743 -11.17 0.39 36.44
CA MET A 743 -10.98 0.75 35.03
C MET A 743 -9.66 0.17 34.52
N LEU A 744 -9.66 -0.25 33.27
CA LEU A 744 -8.50 -0.81 32.58
C LEU A 744 -8.31 -0.07 31.26
N ASP A 745 -7.06 0.17 30.91
CA ASP A 745 -6.69 0.79 29.64
C ASP A 745 -5.31 0.34 29.15
N GLN A 746 -5.05 0.47 27.84
CA GLN A 746 -3.79 0.18 27.15
C GLN A 746 -3.22 -1.19 27.53
N LEU A 747 -4.02 -2.24 27.37
CA LEU A 747 -3.52 -3.60 27.48
C LEU A 747 -2.55 -3.87 26.34
N LYS A 748 -1.28 -4.04 26.68
CA LYS A 748 -0.23 -4.26 25.68
C LYS A 748 0.88 -5.18 26.16
N LEU A 749 1.61 -5.73 25.20
CA LEU A 749 2.81 -6.51 25.41
C LEU A 749 4.03 -5.60 25.55
N SER A 750 5.06 -6.04 26.25
CA SER A 750 6.36 -5.35 26.20
C SER A 750 7.14 -5.78 24.96
N CYS A 751 7.56 -4.82 24.14
CA CYS A 751 8.53 -5.08 23.09
C CYS A 751 9.93 -5.39 23.65
N ALA A 752 10.75 -6.09 22.85
CA ALA A 752 12.14 -6.42 23.14
C ALA A 752 13.08 -5.31 22.65
N ASP A 753 13.91 -4.77 23.56
CA ASP A 753 14.99 -3.85 23.21
C ASP A 753 16.18 -4.63 22.62
N ASN A 754 16.48 -4.40 21.35
CA ASN A 754 17.63 -4.98 20.63
C ASN A 754 17.71 -6.53 20.72
N PRO A 755 16.71 -7.26 20.20
CA PRO A 755 16.69 -8.73 20.28
C PRO A 755 17.82 -9.37 19.46
N VAL A 756 18.19 -10.60 19.84
CA VAL A 756 19.23 -11.39 19.15
C VAL A 756 18.60 -12.60 18.48
N VAL A 757 18.85 -12.78 17.18
CA VAL A 757 18.50 -13.97 16.42
C VAL A 757 19.46 -15.09 16.81
N THR A 758 18.93 -16.20 17.30
CA THR A 758 19.72 -17.31 17.84
C THR A 758 19.51 -18.62 17.09
N THR A 759 18.56 -18.66 16.15
CA THR A 759 18.26 -19.85 15.36
C THR A 759 18.02 -19.49 13.89
N ALA A 760 18.32 -20.43 12.99
CA ALA A 760 18.01 -20.30 11.56
C ALA A 760 16.58 -20.78 11.20
N SER A 761 15.73 -21.01 12.20
CA SER A 761 14.33 -21.39 11.98
C SER A 761 13.54 -20.21 11.43
N ASP A 762 12.53 -20.49 10.61
CA ASP A 762 11.62 -19.49 10.05
C ASP A 762 10.84 -18.73 11.16
N SER A 763 10.24 -19.49 12.06
CA SER A 763 9.36 -18.99 13.11
C SER A 763 9.72 -19.54 14.50
N GLY A 764 9.06 -19.01 15.52
CA GLY A 764 9.27 -19.39 16.92
C GLY A 764 10.40 -18.63 17.60
N ALA A 765 10.54 -18.87 18.91
CA ALA A 765 11.47 -18.14 19.76
C ALA A 765 12.91 -18.14 19.22
N GLY A 766 13.50 -16.95 19.10
CA GLY A 766 14.87 -16.76 18.62
C GLY A 766 15.05 -16.75 17.11
N SER A 767 13.98 -16.88 16.29
CA SER A 767 14.05 -16.64 14.85
C SER A 767 14.12 -15.14 14.51
N LEU A 768 14.52 -14.83 13.27
CA LEU A 768 14.48 -13.44 12.76
C LEU A 768 13.06 -12.88 12.77
N ARG A 769 12.06 -13.68 12.34
CA ARG A 769 10.65 -13.28 12.36
C ARG A 769 10.18 -12.89 13.77
N ALA A 770 10.47 -13.72 14.76
CA ALA A 770 10.12 -13.43 16.15
C ALA A 770 10.85 -12.17 16.67
N ALA A 771 12.11 -11.97 16.28
CA ALA A 771 12.88 -10.78 16.65
C ALA A 771 12.30 -9.50 16.03
N VAL A 772 11.92 -9.52 14.73
CA VAL A 772 11.27 -8.38 14.05
C VAL A 772 9.94 -8.03 14.71
N ASN A 773 9.11 -9.04 14.98
CA ASN A 773 7.79 -8.82 15.57
C ASN A 773 7.89 -8.28 16.99
N SER A 774 8.77 -8.83 17.83
CA SER A 774 8.95 -8.36 19.23
C SER A 774 9.67 -7.03 19.36
N ALA A 775 10.53 -6.65 18.42
CA ALA A 775 11.43 -5.52 18.61
C ALA A 775 10.68 -4.21 18.87
N CYS A 776 11.20 -3.40 19.81
CA CYS A 776 10.75 -2.03 19.97
C CYS A 776 11.16 -1.21 18.73
N ALA A 777 10.32 -0.25 18.32
CA ALA A 777 10.70 0.70 17.28
C ALA A 777 12.04 1.40 17.63
N GLY A 778 12.93 1.47 16.65
CA GLY A 778 14.31 1.96 16.78
C GLY A 778 15.32 0.91 17.28
N SER A 779 14.92 -0.34 17.52
CA SER A 779 15.84 -1.39 17.97
C SER A 779 16.79 -1.85 16.87
N THR A 780 17.98 -2.28 17.28
CA THR A 780 18.91 -3.04 16.45
C THR A 780 18.82 -4.53 16.78
N ILE A 781 18.34 -5.32 15.82
CA ILE A 781 18.31 -6.77 15.84
C ILE A 781 19.67 -7.29 15.40
N THR A 782 20.32 -8.13 16.21
CA THR A 782 21.62 -8.73 15.87
C THR A 782 21.53 -10.24 15.76
N PHE A 783 22.59 -10.89 15.26
CA PHE A 783 22.64 -12.34 15.10
C PHE A 783 23.71 -12.95 16.00
N ASP A 784 23.40 -14.11 16.58
CA ASP A 784 24.37 -14.94 17.30
C ASP A 784 25.47 -15.41 16.31
N ASP A 785 26.73 -15.37 16.73
CA ASP A 785 27.89 -15.70 15.87
C ASP A 785 27.86 -17.16 15.37
N ALA A 786 27.12 -18.03 16.06
CA ALA A 786 26.87 -19.40 15.64
C ALA A 786 26.06 -19.51 14.33
N LEU A 787 25.39 -18.44 13.88
CA LEU A 787 24.62 -18.42 12.63
C LEU A 787 25.46 -18.06 11.39
N ALA A 788 26.78 -17.85 11.54
CA ALA A 788 27.63 -17.52 10.39
C ALA A 788 27.56 -18.59 9.28
N GLY A 789 27.21 -18.18 8.07
CA GLY A 789 27.01 -19.03 6.90
C GLY A 789 25.71 -19.85 6.87
N GLU A 790 24.81 -19.65 7.84
CA GLU A 790 23.51 -20.33 7.85
C GLU A 790 22.49 -19.66 6.92
N THR A 791 21.49 -20.45 6.49
CA THR A 791 20.37 -19.97 5.68
C THR A 791 19.07 -20.10 6.46
N ILE A 792 18.43 -18.98 6.76
CA ILE A 792 17.05 -18.91 7.24
C ILE A 792 16.13 -19.15 6.04
N ARG A 793 15.38 -20.25 6.06
CA ARG A 793 14.45 -20.62 4.98
C ARG A 793 13.03 -20.29 5.42
N LEU A 794 12.38 -19.40 4.68
CA LEU A 794 11.00 -19.01 4.97
C LEU A 794 10.03 -20.08 4.46
N THR A 795 9.07 -20.42 5.29
CA THR A 795 8.00 -21.40 5.04
C THR A 795 6.61 -20.89 5.46
N SER A 796 6.58 -19.73 6.11
CA SER A 796 5.41 -19.08 6.71
C SER A 796 5.23 -17.68 6.12
N GLY A 797 5.52 -17.50 4.83
CA GLY A 797 5.42 -16.21 4.14
C GLY A 797 6.58 -15.24 4.38
N PRO A 798 6.50 -13.99 3.87
CA PRO A 798 7.54 -12.98 3.98
C PRO A 798 7.73 -12.47 5.41
N ILE A 799 8.90 -11.92 5.74
CA ILE A 799 9.11 -11.16 6.99
C ILE A 799 8.71 -9.70 6.74
N VAL A 800 7.76 -9.21 7.53
CA VAL A 800 7.15 -7.89 7.38
C VAL A 800 7.76 -6.90 8.38
N PHE A 801 8.13 -5.73 7.91
CA PHE A 801 8.63 -4.62 8.71
C PHE A 801 7.67 -3.43 8.64
N ASN A 802 7.06 -3.10 9.77
CA ASN A 802 6.04 -2.06 9.91
C ASN A 802 6.43 -0.96 10.93
N LYS A 803 7.72 -0.88 11.26
CA LYS A 803 8.26 0.06 12.26
C LYS A 803 9.74 0.30 12.01
N ALA A 804 10.27 1.36 12.62
CA ALA A 804 11.69 1.68 12.53
C ALA A 804 12.54 0.54 13.13
N LEU A 805 13.46 -0.06 12.36
CA LEU A 805 14.33 -1.16 12.82
C LEU A 805 15.69 -1.17 12.12
N THR A 806 16.70 -1.69 12.79
CA THR A 806 17.97 -2.08 12.16
C THR A 806 18.16 -3.58 12.30
N VAL A 807 18.45 -4.28 11.21
CA VAL A 807 18.82 -5.70 11.19
C VAL A 807 20.30 -5.79 10.85
N ASP A 808 21.12 -6.20 11.80
CA ASP A 808 22.58 -6.20 11.67
C ASP A 808 23.18 -7.60 11.86
N ALA A 809 23.55 -8.23 10.75
CA ALA A 809 24.22 -9.53 10.73
C ALA A 809 25.75 -9.43 10.76
N SER A 810 26.34 -8.26 11.07
CA SER A 810 27.80 -8.07 11.08
C SER A 810 28.56 -9.04 12.00
N ASP A 811 27.93 -9.48 13.10
CA ASP A 811 28.51 -10.44 14.04
C ASP A 811 28.44 -11.91 13.54
N ALA A 812 27.60 -12.19 12.53
CA ALA A 812 27.41 -13.50 11.91
C ALA A 812 27.57 -13.39 10.38
N SER A 813 28.80 -13.50 9.88
CA SER A 813 29.10 -13.35 8.45
C SER A 813 28.34 -14.35 7.57
N ASP A 814 27.94 -13.93 6.38
CA ASP A 814 27.32 -14.77 5.34
C ASP A 814 25.96 -15.38 5.73
N VAL A 815 25.20 -14.75 6.63
CA VAL A 815 23.80 -15.15 6.90
C VAL A 815 22.93 -14.85 5.68
N THR A 816 22.12 -15.82 5.29
CA THR A 816 21.21 -15.72 4.13
C THR A 816 19.77 -15.91 4.57
N VAL A 817 18.84 -15.13 4.03
CA VAL A 817 17.39 -15.33 4.15
C VAL A 817 16.84 -15.70 2.78
N SER A 818 16.18 -16.85 2.69
CA SER A 818 15.74 -17.46 1.44
C SER A 818 14.22 -17.64 1.42
N GLY A 819 13.57 -17.17 0.35
CA GLY A 819 12.14 -17.37 0.07
C GLY A 819 11.79 -18.76 -0.49
N THR A 820 12.81 -19.62 -0.68
CA THR A 820 12.69 -21.02 -1.12
C THR A 820 12.07 -21.25 -2.50
N ASP A 821 12.11 -20.24 -3.38
CA ASP A 821 11.40 -20.18 -4.67
C ASP A 821 9.87 -20.29 -4.53
N ARG A 822 9.34 -19.95 -3.34
CA ARG A 822 7.90 -20.06 -3.03
C ARG A 822 7.30 -18.72 -2.66
N ASP A 823 8.00 -17.97 -1.81
CA ASP A 823 7.49 -16.74 -1.21
C ASP A 823 8.47 -15.58 -1.43
N ARG A 824 7.94 -14.36 -1.35
CA ARG A 824 8.75 -13.15 -1.19
C ARG A 824 9.55 -13.22 0.13
N VAL A 825 10.72 -12.59 0.18
CA VAL A 825 11.54 -12.61 1.40
C VAL A 825 11.10 -11.53 2.39
N PHE A 826 11.07 -10.26 1.96
CA PHE A 826 10.77 -9.12 2.83
C PHE A 826 9.67 -8.21 2.28
N ILE A 827 8.88 -7.66 3.20
CA ILE A 827 7.98 -6.53 2.96
C ILE A 827 8.34 -5.42 3.95
N VAL A 828 8.56 -4.20 3.44
CA VAL A 828 8.67 -2.99 4.25
C VAL A 828 7.43 -2.17 4.00
N GLU A 829 6.57 -2.04 5.00
CA GLU A 829 5.34 -1.27 4.91
C GLU A 829 5.61 0.23 4.85
N ALA A 830 4.61 1.04 4.51
CA ALA A 830 4.74 2.49 4.33
C ALA A 830 5.34 3.21 5.56
N ASN A 831 5.04 2.74 6.77
CA ASN A 831 5.56 3.24 8.04
C ASN A 831 6.88 2.59 8.49
N GLY A 832 7.42 1.63 7.73
CA GLY A 832 8.68 0.96 8.02
C GLY A 832 9.89 1.84 7.69
N GLU A 833 10.76 2.09 8.67
CA GLU A 833 12.08 2.70 8.48
C GLU A 833 13.18 1.67 8.80
N VAL A 834 13.64 0.94 7.79
CA VAL A 834 14.44 -0.27 7.97
C VAL A 834 15.85 -0.06 7.44
N THR A 835 16.85 -0.42 8.24
CA THR A 835 18.23 -0.57 7.79
C THR A 835 18.67 -2.02 7.92
N ILE A 836 19.22 -2.61 6.87
CA ILE A 836 19.74 -3.99 6.88
C ILE A 836 21.23 -3.97 6.57
N HIS A 837 22.02 -4.67 7.40
CA HIS A 837 23.46 -4.78 7.28
C HIS A 837 23.93 -6.24 7.16
N ASN A 838 24.86 -6.50 6.24
CA ASN A 838 25.67 -7.74 6.17
C ASN A 838 24.86 -9.06 6.01
N LEU A 839 23.78 -9.02 5.24
CA LEU A 839 22.87 -10.15 5.01
C LEU A 839 22.71 -10.44 3.50
N ALA A 840 22.37 -11.68 3.13
CA ALA A 840 21.90 -12.01 1.79
C ALA A 840 20.39 -12.30 1.73
N VAL A 841 19.74 -11.88 0.65
CA VAL A 841 18.31 -12.09 0.32
C VAL A 841 18.23 -12.83 -1.01
N THR A 842 17.70 -14.06 -1.00
CA THR A 842 17.72 -14.93 -2.17
C THR A 842 16.48 -15.78 -2.33
N ASP A 843 16.33 -16.39 -3.51
CA ASP A 843 15.31 -17.37 -3.84
C ASP A 843 13.89 -16.88 -3.49
N GLY A 844 13.67 -15.56 -3.53
CA GLY A 844 12.36 -14.96 -3.35
C GLY A 844 11.54 -15.09 -4.62
N GLN A 845 10.28 -15.48 -4.50
CA GLN A 845 9.35 -15.51 -5.61
C GLN A 845 8.03 -14.82 -5.26
N ALA A 846 7.60 -13.87 -6.09
CA ALA A 846 6.35 -13.14 -5.86
C ALA A 846 5.62 -12.84 -7.16
N TYR A 847 4.29 -12.76 -7.08
CA TYR A 847 3.44 -12.34 -8.19
C TYR A 847 3.39 -10.82 -8.27
N GLN A 848 3.57 -10.27 -9.48
CA GLN A 848 3.46 -8.87 -9.92
C GLN A 848 4.45 -7.86 -9.34
N LEU A 849 4.89 -8.00 -8.09
CA LEU A 849 5.72 -7.00 -7.40
C LEU A 849 6.82 -7.67 -6.57
N GLY A 850 8.07 -7.24 -6.75
CA GLY A 850 9.16 -7.46 -5.79
C GLY A 850 9.40 -8.93 -5.46
N GLY A 851 10.19 -9.65 -6.26
CA GLY A 851 10.48 -11.06 -6.02
C GLY A 851 11.20 -11.29 -4.68
N GLY A 852 12.24 -10.51 -4.40
CA GLY A 852 12.97 -10.55 -3.13
C GLY A 852 12.36 -9.65 -2.07
N ILE A 853 12.25 -8.36 -2.37
CA ILE A 853 11.84 -7.31 -1.44
C ILE A 853 10.76 -6.41 -2.06
N LEU A 854 9.67 -6.21 -1.32
CA LEU A 854 8.69 -5.15 -1.58
C LEU A 854 8.88 -4.03 -0.55
N ASN A 855 9.15 -2.81 -1.01
CA ASN A 855 9.42 -1.66 -0.16
C ASN A 855 8.42 -0.52 -0.43
N ASN A 856 7.49 -0.33 0.50
CA ASN A 856 6.55 0.80 0.50
C ASN A 856 7.00 1.91 1.47
N GLY A 857 7.96 1.64 2.36
CA GLY A 857 8.50 2.59 3.33
C GLY A 857 9.90 3.12 2.99
N ALA A 858 10.75 3.27 4.01
CA ALA A 858 12.14 3.69 3.89
C ALA A 858 13.10 2.52 4.16
N LEU A 859 13.85 2.10 3.15
CA LEU A 859 14.77 0.98 3.22
C LEU A 859 16.20 1.39 2.89
N THR A 860 17.12 1.12 3.81
CA THR A 860 18.57 1.19 3.59
C THR A 860 19.18 -0.21 3.61
N LEU A 861 19.85 -0.57 2.54
CA LEU A 861 20.65 -1.80 2.40
C LEU A 861 22.12 -1.41 2.39
N ASP A 862 22.87 -1.87 3.39
CA ASP A 862 24.30 -1.60 3.51
C ASP A 862 25.09 -2.91 3.62
N THR A 863 25.97 -3.16 2.64
CA THR A 863 26.70 -4.42 2.54
C THR A 863 25.74 -5.63 2.48
N VAL A 864 24.66 -5.50 1.71
CA VAL A 864 23.63 -6.54 1.51
C VAL A 864 23.74 -7.10 0.10
N ALA A 865 23.49 -8.40 -0.04
CA ALA A 865 23.38 -9.05 -1.34
C ALA A 865 21.92 -9.44 -1.61
N VAL A 866 21.32 -8.95 -2.69
CA VAL A 866 19.98 -9.33 -3.15
C VAL A 866 20.14 -10.08 -4.47
N HIS A 867 19.96 -11.40 -4.48
CA HIS A 867 20.24 -12.18 -5.67
C HIS A 867 19.33 -13.38 -5.91
N GLY A 868 19.18 -13.79 -7.17
CA GLY A 868 18.43 -15.00 -7.51
C GLY A 868 16.94 -14.94 -7.20
N ASN A 869 16.36 -13.74 -7.09
CA ASN A 869 14.93 -13.56 -6.83
C ASN A 869 14.16 -13.38 -8.15
N THR A 870 12.89 -13.78 -8.16
CA THR A 870 12.02 -13.78 -9.34
C THR A 870 10.68 -13.12 -9.08
N MET A 871 10.30 -12.15 -9.91
CA MET A 871 8.93 -11.65 -9.98
C MET A 871 8.22 -12.24 -11.20
N THR A 872 7.03 -12.82 -11.01
CA THR A 872 6.23 -13.45 -12.07
C THR A 872 4.94 -12.68 -12.36
N THR A 873 4.43 -12.73 -13.59
CA THR A 873 3.11 -12.18 -13.94
C THR A 873 2.55 -12.88 -15.19
N ASP A 874 1.22 -13.05 -15.28
CA ASP A 874 0.57 -13.62 -16.47
C ASP A 874 0.33 -12.57 -17.56
N ASN A 875 0.16 -11.30 -17.17
CA ASN A 875 -0.01 -10.15 -18.05
C ASN A 875 0.65 -8.93 -17.39
N GLY A 876 1.71 -8.45 -18.03
CA GLY A 876 2.46 -7.30 -17.56
C GLY A 876 1.72 -5.98 -17.71
N ASP A 877 1.76 -5.17 -16.67
CA ASP A 877 1.31 -3.78 -16.67
C ASP A 877 2.44 -2.87 -16.16
N PHE A 878 2.38 -1.58 -16.46
CA PHE A 878 3.46 -0.64 -16.21
C PHE A 878 3.89 -0.60 -14.74
N TRP A 879 2.97 -0.83 -13.80
CA TRP A 879 3.19 -0.82 -12.35
C TRP A 879 3.80 -2.11 -11.79
N GLN A 880 3.96 -3.15 -12.60
CA GLN A 880 4.49 -4.46 -12.22
C GLN A 880 5.98 -4.57 -12.49
N GLY A 881 6.75 -5.18 -11.58
CA GLY A 881 8.20 -5.26 -11.75
C GLY A 881 9.00 -5.66 -10.52
N GLY A 882 10.31 -5.57 -10.65
CA GLY A 882 11.25 -5.70 -9.53
C GLY A 882 11.56 -7.16 -9.20
N GLY A 883 12.41 -7.80 -10.01
CA GLY A 883 12.82 -9.18 -9.74
C GLY A 883 13.51 -9.31 -8.39
N GLY A 884 14.45 -8.41 -8.11
CA GLY A 884 15.09 -8.28 -6.80
C GLY A 884 14.27 -7.43 -5.83
N ILE A 885 14.09 -6.15 -6.17
CA ILE A 885 13.50 -5.14 -5.27
C ILE A 885 12.45 -4.32 -6.03
N TYR A 886 11.30 -4.11 -5.40
CA TYR A 886 10.29 -3.15 -5.83
C TYR A 886 10.15 -2.04 -4.79
N THR A 887 10.13 -0.77 -5.21
CA THR A 887 9.85 0.38 -4.35
C THR A 887 8.57 1.09 -4.79
N GLY A 888 7.56 1.12 -3.92
CA GLY A 888 6.23 1.70 -4.18
C GLY A 888 6.19 3.23 -4.13
N GLU A 889 5.01 3.80 -4.31
CA GLU A 889 4.78 5.26 -4.25
C GLU A 889 5.21 5.84 -2.90
N GLY A 890 5.97 6.93 -2.92
CA GLY A 890 6.52 7.57 -1.71
C GLY A 890 7.66 6.81 -1.02
N GLY A 891 7.92 5.56 -1.42
CA GLY A 891 8.97 4.73 -0.84
C GLY A 891 10.39 5.23 -1.16
N THR A 892 11.31 5.00 -0.24
CA THR A 892 12.74 5.35 -0.41
C THR A 892 13.62 4.10 -0.30
N LEU A 893 14.55 3.94 -1.24
CA LEU A 893 15.52 2.86 -1.28
C LEU A 893 16.94 3.44 -1.34
N THR A 894 17.79 3.08 -0.39
CA THR A 894 19.22 3.44 -0.38
C THR A 894 20.08 2.18 -0.38
N LEU A 895 20.92 2.00 -1.39
CA LEU A 895 21.93 0.96 -1.46
C LEU A 895 23.31 1.55 -1.21
N VAL A 896 24.03 1.00 -0.25
CA VAL A 896 25.42 1.33 0.07
C VAL A 896 26.24 0.06 0.08
N ASP A 897 27.37 0.04 -0.62
CA ASP A 897 28.31 -1.09 -0.59
C ASP A 897 27.62 -2.46 -0.87
N SER A 898 26.52 -2.46 -1.63
CA SER A 898 25.59 -3.60 -1.76
C SER A 898 25.57 -4.17 -3.18
N THR A 899 25.12 -5.42 -3.31
CA THR A 899 25.02 -6.11 -4.60
C THR A 899 23.58 -6.50 -4.91
N VAL A 900 23.09 -6.16 -6.11
CA VAL A 900 21.82 -6.67 -6.66
C VAL A 900 22.13 -7.48 -7.91
N ALA A 901 22.05 -8.81 -7.84
CA ALA A 901 22.55 -9.65 -8.91
C ALA A 901 21.67 -10.84 -9.29
N ASP A 902 21.70 -11.24 -10.56
CA ASP A 902 21.07 -12.47 -11.04
C ASP A 902 19.57 -12.59 -10.69
N ASN A 903 18.86 -11.46 -10.56
CA ASN A 903 17.41 -11.44 -10.36
C ASN A 903 16.66 -11.42 -11.70
N HIS A 904 15.41 -11.88 -11.70
CA HIS A 904 14.56 -11.96 -12.89
C HIS A 904 13.18 -11.34 -12.68
N ALA A 905 12.70 -10.57 -13.66
CA ALA A 905 11.33 -10.08 -13.71
C ALA A 905 10.65 -10.52 -15.01
N ASP A 906 9.47 -11.13 -14.91
CA ASP A 906 8.64 -11.48 -16.06
C ASP A 906 8.10 -10.24 -16.80
N TRP A 907 8.27 -9.05 -16.23
CA TRP A 907 7.96 -7.77 -16.85
C TRP A 907 9.15 -6.81 -16.84
N SER A 908 9.12 -5.74 -16.03
CA SER A 908 10.16 -4.71 -16.02
C SER A 908 11.01 -4.71 -14.74
N GLY A 909 12.22 -4.16 -14.80
CA GLY A 909 13.07 -3.96 -13.63
C GLY A 909 13.60 -5.28 -13.07
N GLY A 910 14.50 -5.95 -13.82
CA GLY A 910 15.03 -7.25 -13.42
C GLY A 910 15.69 -7.25 -12.05
N GLY A 911 16.50 -6.22 -11.76
CA GLY A 911 17.08 -5.98 -10.44
C GLY A 911 16.17 -5.14 -9.55
N ILE A 912 15.96 -3.88 -9.93
CA ILE A 912 15.22 -2.89 -9.15
C ILE A 912 14.09 -2.29 -9.99
N TYR A 913 12.93 -2.13 -9.37
CA TYR A 913 11.83 -1.34 -9.90
C TYR A 913 11.46 -0.21 -8.92
N GLY A 914 11.41 1.03 -9.40
CA GLY A 914 10.93 2.20 -8.65
C GLY A 914 9.64 2.77 -9.24
N PHE A 915 8.56 2.76 -8.47
CA PHE A 915 7.27 3.30 -8.91
C PHE A 915 7.25 4.84 -8.92
N LEU A 916 6.17 5.42 -9.45
CA LEU A 916 5.98 6.87 -9.48
C LEU A 916 6.09 7.45 -8.08
N GLY A 917 6.78 8.59 -7.95
CA GLY A 917 6.98 9.26 -6.66
C GLY A 917 7.98 8.60 -5.70
N SER A 918 8.62 7.48 -6.08
CA SER A 918 9.66 6.84 -5.26
C SER A 918 11.01 7.55 -5.38
N THR A 919 11.94 7.24 -4.47
CA THR A 919 13.34 7.71 -4.53
C THR A 919 14.31 6.55 -4.34
N THR A 920 15.26 6.39 -5.25
CA THR A 920 16.32 5.37 -5.19
C THR A 920 17.70 6.01 -5.22
N THR A 921 18.55 5.69 -4.24
CA THR A 921 19.94 6.13 -4.16
C THR A 921 20.88 4.92 -4.12
N ILE A 922 21.89 4.90 -4.98
CA ILE A 922 22.81 3.78 -5.16
C ILE A 922 24.24 4.31 -5.04
N VAL A 923 24.98 3.83 -4.03
CA VAL A 923 26.33 4.30 -3.71
C VAL A 923 27.25 3.10 -3.53
N ASN A 924 28.43 3.14 -4.16
CA ASN A 924 29.47 2.10 -4.06
C ASN A 924 28.97 0.67 -4.31
N SER A 925 27.91 0.51 -5.10
CA SER A 925 27.16 -0.73 -5.21
C SER A 925 27.30 -1.35 -6.60
N THR A 926 26.99 -2.65 -6.70
CA THR A 926 27.05 -3.39 -7.98
C THR A 926 25.70 -3.97 -8.34
N ILE A 927 25.24 -3.70 -9.55
CA ILE A 927 24.01 -4.27 -10.11
C ILE A 927 24.36 -5.07 -11.35
N SER A 928 24.25 -6.40 -11.28
CA SER A 928 24.80 -7.24 -12.35
C SER A 928 24.05 -8.52 -12.65
N GLY A 929 24.01 -8.92 -13.92
CA GLY A 929 23.42 -10.20 -14.32
C GLY A 929 21.90 -10.28 -14.19
N ASN A 930 21.22 -9.17 -13.87
CA ASN A 930 19.77 -9.15 -13.75
C ASN A 930 19.10 -9.17 -15.13
N SER A 931 17.88 -9.70 -15.19
CA SER A 931 17.14 -9.86 -16.45
C SER A 931 15.67 -9.48 -16.34
N SER A 932 15.12 -8.89 -17.40
CA SER A 932 13.71 -8.54 -17.53
C SER A 932 13.17 -8.99 -18.88
N ASN A 933 11.91 -9.43 -18.93
CA ASN A 933 11.28 -9.80 -20.20
C ASN A 933 10.78 -8.58 -21.00
N ASP A 934 10.63 -7.42 -20.35
CA ASP A 934 10.20 -6.17 -20.99
C ASP A 934 11.31 -5.09 -21.01
N THR A 935 11.45 -4.30 -19.95
CA THR A 935 12.33 -3.11 -19.90
C THR A 935 13.17 -3.05 -18.62
N GLY A 936 14.32 -2.38 -18.69
CA GLY A 936 15.13 -2.10 -17.50
C GLY A 936 15.73 -3.38 -16.91
N GLY A 937 16.69 -3.99 -17.61
CA GLY A 937 17.32 -5.24 -17.17
C GLY A 937 17.92 -5.13 -15.76
N ALA A 938 18.56 -4.00 -15.47
CA ALA A 938 19.05 -3.68 -14.13
C ALA A 938 17.99 -2.90 -13.34
N ILE A 939 17.55 -1.76 -13.87
CA ILE A 939 16.66 -0.81 -13.19
C ILE A 939 15.57 -0.33 -14.14
N ARG A 940 14.31 -0.39 -13.67
CA ARG A 940 13.19 0.37 -14.22
C ARG A 940 12.73 1.36 -13.15
N THR A 941 12.60 2.64 -13.46
CA THR A 941 12.05 3.59 -12.47
C THR A 941 11.30 4.75 -13.11
N ALA A 942 10.23 5.19 -12.44
CA ALA A 942 9.51 6.43 -12.72
C ALA A 942 9.68 7.48 -11.59
N GLY A 943 10.47 7.16 -10.56
CA GLY A 943 10.86 8.02 -9.46
C GLY A 943 12.30 8.52 -9.56
N ASP A 944 12.74 9.34 -8.60
CA ASP A 944 14.09 9.90 -8.59
C ASP A 944 15.15 8.81 -8.41
N LEU A 945 16.22 8.87 -9.22
CA LEU A 945 17.31 7.89 -9.19
C LEU A 945 18.67 8.59 -9.17
N SER A 946 19.47 8.30 -8.15
CA SER A 946 20.85 8.76 -8.02
C SER A 946 21.80 7.58 -7.95
N ILE A 947 22.74 7.50 -8.89
CA ILE A 947 23.77 6.46 -8.95
C ILE A 947 25.15 7.11 -8.84
N VAL A 948 25.86 6.80 -7.76
CA VAL A 948 27.14 7.40 -7.44
C VAL A 948 28.17 6.31 -7.20
N ASN A 949 29.33 6.44 -7.85
CA ASN A 949 30.49 5.58 -7.59
C ASN A 949 30.17 4.07 -7.67
N SER A 950 29.31 3.68 -8.62
CA SER A 950 28.70 2.33 -8.67
C SER A 950 28.88 1.66 -10.03
N THR A 951 28.76 0.33 -10.07
CA THR A 951 28.94 -0.49 -11.27
C THR A 951 27.63 -1.16 -11.69
N ILE A 952 27.19 -0.97 -12.93
CA ILE A 952 26.02 -1.64 -13.53
C ILE A 952 26.49 -2.44 -14.74
N SER A 953 26.48 -3.77 -14.65
CA SER A 953 27.14 -4.61 -15.65
C SER A 953 26.44 -5.92 -15.96
N GLY A 954 26.38 -6.29 -17.24
CA GLY A 954 25.90 -7.61 -17.66
C GLY A 954 24.40 -7.83 -17.48
N ASN A 955 23.59 -6.78 -17.37
CA ASN A 955 22.14 -6.90 -17.23
C ASN A 955 21.45 -6.98 -18.61
N SER A 956 20.24 -7.51 -18.67
CA SER A 956 19.53 -7.72 -19.95
C SER A 956 18.03 -7.43 -19.91
N ALA A 957 17.52 -6.85 -21.00
CA ALA A 957 16.09 -6.69 -21.26
C ALA A 957 15.72 -7.35 -22.60
N ALA A 958 14.58 -8.04 -22.66
CA ALA A 958 14.18 -8.79 -23.85
C ALA A 958 13.09 -8.12 -24.71
N GLY A 959 12.28 -7.23 -24.13
CA GLY A 959 11.12 -6.65 -24.82
C GLY A 959 11.43 -5.34 -25.51
N TRP A 960 11.86 -4.34 -24.74
CA TRP A 960 11.99 -2.94 -25.14
C TRP A 960 13.36 -2.37 -24.71
N HIS A 961 13.47 -1.06 -24.51
CA HIS A 961 14.72 -0.35 -24.26
C HIS A 961 15.30 -0.59 -22.85
N GLY A 962 16.51 -0.07 -22.62
CA GLY A 962 17.10 0.00 -21.29
C GLY A 962 17.65 -1.33 -20.82
N GLY A 963 18.64 -1.87 -21.54
CA GLY A 963 19.36 -3.07 -21.09
C GLY A 963 19.94 -2.91 -19.68
N ALA A 964 20.35 -1.69 -19.33
CA ALA A 964 20.71 -1.31 -17.97
C ALA A 964 19.53 -0.58 -17.28
N ILE A 965 19.20 0.62 -17.76
CA ILE A 965 18.29 1.54 -17.09
C ILE A 965 17.17 1.94 -18.03
N PHE A 966 15.93 1.85 -17.55
CA PHE A 966 14.76 2.47 -18.16
C PHE A 966 14.15 3.47 -17.18
N HIS A 967 14.30 4.76 -17.48
CA HIS A 967 13.92 5.86 -16.58
C HIS A 967 12.84 6.74 -17.19
N THR A 968 11.80 7.04 -16.41
CA THR A 968 10.71 7.93 -16.82
C THR A 968 10.39 8.98 -15.75
N ASP A 969 9.75 10.07 -16.16
CA ASP A 969 9.02 11.04 -15.32
C ASP A 969 9.78 11.88 -14.26
N ALA A 970 10.96 11.47 -13.80
CA ALA A 970 11.68 12.08 -12.67
C ALA A 970 13.18 12.36 -12.95
N ALA A 971 13.98 12.72 -11.94
CA ALA A 971 15.40 13.01 -12.11
C ALA A 971 16.30 11.76 -12.05
N LEU A 972 17.23 11.64 -12.99
CA LEU A 972 18.32 10.66 -13.03
C LEU A 972 19.67 11.37 -12.90
N VAL A 973 20.43 11.04 -11.86
CA VAL A 973 21.79 11.54 -11.64
C VAL A 973 22.76 10.37 -11.66
N ILE A 974 23.82 10.49 -12.48
CA ILE A 974 24.87 9.47 -12.58
C ILE A 974 26.23 10.15 -12.46
N ASP A 975 26.98 9.80 -11.42
CA ASP A 975 28.31 10.36 -11.16
C ASP A 975 29.32 9.27 -10.77
N HIS A 976 30.54 9.37 -11.33
CA HIS A 976 31.65 8.41 -11.11
C HIS A 976 31.25 6.93 -11.25
N SER A 977 30.33 6.59 -12.16
CA SER A 977 29.77 5.25 -12.25
C SER A 977 30.11 4.56 -13.56
N THR A 978 30.13 3.22 -13.57
CA THR A 978 30.47 2.41 -14.76
C THR A 978 29.26 1.59 -15.21
N ILE A 979 28.77 1.86 -16.43
CA ILE A 979 27.65 1.16 -17.07
C ILE A 979 28.15 0.49 -18.34
N THR A 980 28.30 -0.84 -18.32
CA THR A 980 28.93 -1.61 -19.41
C THR A 980 28.33 -3.00 -19.57
N ASP A 981 28.53 -3.65 -20.71
CA ASP A 981 28.06 -5.02 -20.99
C ASP A 981 26.54 -5.25 -20.77
N ASN A 982 25.71 -4.20 -20.74
CA ASN A 982 24.26 -4.33 -20.59
C ASN A 982 23.57 -4.42 -21.95
N ARG A 983 22.61 -5.33 -22.08
CA ARG A 983 22.03 -5.71 -23.38
C ARG A 983 20.53 -5.42 -23.46
N GLY A 984 20.16 -4.51 -24.34
CA GLY A 984 18.78 -4.40 -24.85
C GLY A 984 18.52 -5.37 -26.01
N PRO A 985 17.25 -5.53 -26.43
CA PRO A 985 16.87 -6.30 -27.60
C PRO A 985 17.35 -5.62 -28.89
N ASP A 986 17.53 -6.41 -29.95
CA ASP A 986 18.13 -5.94 -31.21
C ASP A 986 17.37 -4.76 -31.85
N ALA A 987 16.06 -4.61 -31.58
CA ALA A 987 15.23 -3.52 -32.09
C ALA A 987 15.31 -2.22 -31.25
N ALA A 988 15.80 -2.30 -30.01
CA ALA A 988 15.85 -1.21 -29.04
C ALA A 988 17.11 -1.34 -28.14
N PRO A 989 18.33 -1.32 -28.71
CA PRO A 989 19.53 -1.81 -28.03
C PRO A 989 20.20 -0.73 -27.16
N SER A 990 19.45 0.16 -26.51
CA SER A 990 20.05 1.21 -25.66
C SER A 990 20.40 0.70 -24.26
N ALA A 991 21.54 1.14 -23.72
CA ALA A 991 21.92 0.86 -22.33
C ALA A 991 21.04 1.66 -21.36
N ILE A 992 20.91 2.97 -21.60
CA ILE A 992 20.06 3.88 -20.83
C ILE A 992 18.94 4.38 -21.73
N PHE A 993 17.70 4.12 -21.35
CA PHE A 993 16.53 4.77 -21.92
C PHE A 993 16.04 5.85 -20.95
N LEU A 994 15.83 7.05 -21.48
CA LEU A 994 15.25 8.18 -20.76
C LEU A 994 14.06 8.69 -21.56
N GLY A 995 12.86 8.56 -21.00
CA GLY A 995 11.67 8.94 -21.74
C GLY A 995 10.51 9.46 -20.93
N THR A 996 9.60 10.16 -21.61
CA THR A 996 8.31 10.56 -21.06
C THR A 996 7.21 10.42 -22.10
N TRP A 997 6.06 9.98 -21.61
CA TRP A 997 4.79 9.90 -22.33
C TRP A 997 3.75 10.86 -21.77
N THR A 998 4.13 11.77 -20.89
CA THR A 998 3.26 12.72 -20.21
C THR A 998 3.93 14.10 -20.22
N ASP A 999 3.35 15.12 -19.58
CA ASP A 999 3.94 16.46 -19.47
C ASP A 999 5.13 16.54 -18.51
N THR A 1000 5.52 15.41 -17.91
CA THR A 1000 6.66 15.31 -17.01
C THR A 1000 7.98 15.65 -17.74
N ARG A 1001 8.98 15.98 -16.94
CA ARG A 1001 10.27 16.45 -17.45
C ARG A 1001 11.41 15.61 -16.89
N PRO A 1002 11.57 14.36 -17.35
CA PRO A 1002 12.67 13.53 -16.91
C PRO A 1002 14.02 14.14 -17.31
N THR A 1003 14.98 14.08 -16.40
CA THR A 1003 16.32 14.64 -16.61
C THR A 1003 17.39 13.58 -16.41
N LEU A 1004 18.45 13.63 -17.20
CA LEU A 1004 19.71 12.93 -16.94
C LEU A 1004 20.81 13.95 -16.72
N ASP A 1005 21.43 13.93 -15.55
CA ASP A 1005 22.67 14.64 -15.25
C ASP A 1005 23.80 13.61 -15.12
N LEU A 1006 24.71 13.60 -16.11
CA LEU A 1006 25.78 12.61 -16.25
C LEU A 1006 27.16 13.26 -16.13
N SER A 1007 27.96 12.85 -15.14
CA SER A 1007 29.32 13.34 -14.97
C SER A 1007 30.31 12.24 -14.58
N ASN A 1008 31.57 12.42 -14.97
CA ASN A 1008 32.69 11.59 -14.51
C ASN A 1008 32.52 10.07 -14.69
N SER A 1009 31.66 9.61 -15.60
CA SER A 1009 31.15 8.24 -15.66
C SER A 1009 31.49 7.54 -16.98
N ILE A 1010 31.44 6.20 -16.98
CA ILE A 1010 31.62 5.38 -18.18
C ILE A 1010 30.26 4.82 -18.60
N VAL A 1011 29.85 5.08 -19.83
CA VAL A 1011 28.71 4.43 -20.52
C VAL A 1011 29.21 3.94 -21.87
N ALA A 1012 29.92 2.81 -21.87
CA ALA A 1012 30.58 2.25 -23.04
C ALA A 1012 30.67 0.72 -22.96
N GLY A 1013 30.87 0.05 -24.10
CA GLY A 1013 30.88 -1.41 -24.18
C GLY A 1013 29.49 -2.07 -24.14
N ASN A 1014 28.41 -1.29 -24.24
CA ASN A 1014 27.05 -1.82 -24.33
C ASN A 1014 26.69 -2.04 -25.81
N PRO A 1015 26.10 -3.19 -26.21
CA PRO A 1015 25.67 -3.38 -27.59
C PRO A 1015 24.59 -2.36 -27.98
N GLY A 1016 24.80 -1.59 -29.05
CA GLY A 1016 23.82 -0.61 -29.53
C GLY A 1016 24.19 0.83 -29.16
N TYR A 1017 23.26 1.55 -28.53
CA TYR A 1017 23.42 2.98 -28.19
C TYR A 1017 23.69 3.17 -26.69
N ALA A 1018 24.46 4.21 -26.36
CA ALA A 1018 24.68 4.58 -24.96
C ALA A 1018 23.37 5.04 -24.27
N CYS A 1019 22.71 6.02 -24.89
CA CYS A 1019 21.45 6.58 -24.42
C CYS A 1019 20.39 6.61 -25.54
N GLU A 1020 19.14 6.57 -25.13
CA GLU A 1020 18.01 6.88 -25.98
C GLU A 1020 17.09 7.86 -25.27
N LEU A 1021 16.79 8.98 -25.95
CA LEU A 1021 16.00 10.08 -25.40
C LEU A 1021 14.67 10.14 -26.15
N TYR A 1022 13.57 9.89 -25.44
CA TYR A 1022 12.24 9.78 -26.06
C TYR A 1022 11.21 10.69 -25.38
N ALA A 1023 10.53 11.55 -26.14
CA ALA A 1023 9.46 12.39 -25.61
C ALA A 1023 8.26 12.35 -26.55
N SER A 1024 7.09 11.98 -26.04
CA SER A 1024 5.81 12.11 -26.76
C SER A 1024 4.87 13.18 -26.17
N GLY A 1025 4.87 13.39 -24.84
CA GLY A 1025 4.04 14.40 -24.16
C GLY A 1025 4.81 15.60 -23.57
N GLY A 1026 6.05 15.37 -23.13
CA GLY A 1026 6.82 16.31 -22.30
C GLY A 1026 8.18 16.69 -22.90
N THR A 1027 9.17 16.95 -22.04
CA THR A 1027 10.55 17.23 -22.49
C THR A 1027 11.56 16.37 -21.74
N VAL A 1028 12.34 15.60 -22.49
CA VAL A 1028 13.52 14.91 -21.95
C VAL A 1028 14.73 15.85 -22.01
N VAL A 1029 15.46 15.96 -20.89
CA VAL A 1029 16.70 16.75 -20.83
C VAL A 1029 17.85 15.87 -20.43
N ALA A 1030 18.82 15.68 -21.31
CA ALA A 1030 20.10 15.06 -20.97
C ALA A 1030 21.20 16.14 -20.94
N THR A 1031 21.90 16.21 -19.81
CA THR A 1031 23.01 17.12 -19.55
C THR A 1031 24.25 16.30 -19.22
N SER A 1032 25.32 16.47 -19.99
CA SER A 1032 26.64 16.03 -19.57
C SER A 1032 27.33 17.13 -18.76
N GLY A 1033 27.68 16.83 -17.51
CA GLY A 1033 28.52 17.67 -16.66
C GLY A 1033 30.01 17.64 -17.04
N GLY A 1034 30.40 16.74 -17.95
CA GLY A 1034 31.78 16.54 -18.38
C GLY A 1034 32.51 15.43 -17.64
N GLY A 1035 33.60 14.95 -18.26
CA GLY A 1035 34.50 13.95 -17.69
C GLY A 1035 34.05 12.51 -17.92
N ASN A 1036 33.14 12.29 -18.86
CA ASN A 1036 32.57 10.98 -19.16
C ASN A 1036 33.35 10.24 -20.26
N VAL A 1037 33.25 8.90 -20.29
CA VAL A 1037 33.61 8.05 -21.43
C VAL A 1037 32.35 7.42 -22.00
N LEU A 1038 31.98 7.79 -23.23
CA LEU A 1038 30.71 7.41 -23.85
C LEU A 1038 30.97 6.67 -25.17
N GLN A 1039 30.24 5.61 -25.47
CA GLN A 1039 30.42 4.89 -26.75
C GLN A 1039 29.99 5.72 -27.98
N ASP A 1040 29.04 6.64 -27.82
CA ASP A 1040 28.52 7.47 -28.91
C ASP A 1040 28.08 8.86 -28.42
N ASP A 1041 27.43 9.64 -29.29
CA ASP A 1041 26.96 11.00 -29.01
C ASP A 1041 25.53 11.09 -28.47
N THR A 1042 24.87 9.96 -28.22
CA THR A 1042 23.45 9.91 -27.87
C THR A 1042 23.16 10.48 -26.48
N CYS A 1043 24.10 10.35 -25.53
CA CYS A 1043 24.02 10.94 -24.19
C CYS A 1043 24.40 12.44 -24.11
N LYS A 1044 24.47 13.15 -25.24
CA LYS A 1044 24.79 14.60 -25.31
C LYS A 1044 26.14 14.96 -24.67
N PRO A 1045 27.27 14.42 -25.16
CA PRO A 1045 28.60 14.67 -24.59
C PRO A 1045 28.96 16.16 -24.54
N ALA A 1046 29.62 16.56 -23.46
CA ALA A 1046 30.31 17.84 -23.30
C ALA A 1046 31.69 17.82 -23.97
N GLU A 1047 32.34 18.97 -24.12
CA GLU A 1047 33.66 19.08 -24.77
C GLU A 1047 34.76 18.28 -24.05
N SER A 1048 34.63 18.10 -22.74
CA SER A 1048 35.57 17.33 -21.91
C SER A 1048 35.34 15.83 -21.94
N ASP A 1049 34.31 15.33 -22.62
CA ASP A 1049 34.01 13.90 -22.68
C ASP A 1049 34.82 13.18 -23.75
N VAL A 1050 35.06 11.89 -23.53
CA VAL A 1050 35.74 10.99 -24.46
C VAL A 1050 34.69 10.09 -25.13
N VAL A 1051 34.52 10.23 -26.45
CA VAL A 1051 33.61 9.38 -27.23
C VAL A 1051 34.38 8.22 -27.89
N THR A 1052 34.19 6.98 -27.41
CA THR A 1052 34.85 5.75 -27.87
C THR A 1052 34.06 4.49 -27.47
N ASP A 1053 33.88 3.55 -28.41
CA ASP A 1053 33.13 2.30 -28.18
C ASP A 1053 33.73 1.41 -27.07
N ASP A 1054 35.05 1.49 -26.87
CA ASP A 1054 35.80 0.68 -25.89
C ASP A 1054 36.47 1.59 -24.84
N ALA A 1055 36.01 1.47 -23.59
CA ALA A 1055 36.57 2.19 -22.44
C ALA A 1055 37.81 1.51 -21.82
N GLY A 1056 38.26 0.37 -22.35
CA GLY A 1056 39.44 -0.34 -21.85
C GLY A 1056 39.23 -0.94 -20.46
N LEU A 1057 38.13 -1.66 -20.29
CA LEU A 1057 37.76 -2.32 -19.03
C LEU A 1057 38.27 -3.77 -18.98
N GLU A 1058 38.75 -4.22 -17.82
CA GLU A 1058 38.88 -5.64 -17.51
C GLU A 1058 37.52 -6.24 -17.12
N PRO A 1059 37.34 -7.58 -17.13
CA PRO A 1059 36.08 -8.20 -16.73
C PRO A 1059 35.65 -7.82 -15.30
N LEU A 1060 34.33 -7.85 -15.04
CA LEU A 1060 33.77 -7.63 -13.71
C LEU A 1060 34.38 -8.66 -12.73
N ALA A 1061 35.05 -8.17 -11.68
CA ALA A 1061 35.76 -9.00 -10.72
C ALA A 1061 35.87 -8.33 -9.35
N ASP A 1062 36.26 -9.12 -8.35
CA ASP A 1062 36.68 -8.58 -7.06
C ASP A 1062 38.06 -7.93 -7.22
N ASN A 1063 38.08 -6.60 -7.13
CA ASN A 1063 39.30 -5.78 -7.20
C ASN A 1063 39.67 -5.14 -5.86
N GLY A 1064 39.19 -5.69 -4.73
CA GLY A 1064 39.57 -5.29 -3.37
C GLY A 1064 38.68 -4.22 -2.73
N GLY A 1065 37.37 -4.27 -2.98
CA GLY A 1065 36.33 -3.42 -2.38
C GLY A 1065 35.16 -4.24 -1.82
N PRO A 1066 34.08 -3.60 -1.31
CA PRO A 1066 32.91 -4.30 -0.80
C PRO A 1066 32.08 -4.98 -1.90
N THR A 1067 32.18 -4.47 -3.14
CA THR A 1067 31.41 -4.94 -4.30
C THR A 1067 32.29 -5.07 -5.54
N LEU A 1068 31.82 -5.81 -6.56
CA LEU A 1068 32.60 -6.09 -7.78
C LEU A 1068 32.73 -4.85 -8.69
N THR A 1069 33.88 -4.68 -9.33
CA THR A 1069 34.16 -3.54 -10.22
C THR A 1069 34.83 -3.98 -11.52
N HIS A 1070 34.86 -3.11 -12.52
CA HIS A 1070 35.70 -3.27 -13.71
C HIS A 1070 37.01 -2.47 -13.54
N ALA A 1071 38.16 -3.15 -13.48
CA ALA A 1071 39.45 -2.48 -13.45
C ALA A 1071 39.81 -1.85 -14.81
N LEU A 1072 40.57 -0.76 -14.81
CA LEU A 1072 41.02 -0.10 -16.05
C LEU A 1072 42.34 -0.70 -16.55
N ILE A 1073 42.42 -0.99 -17.85
CA ILE A 1073 43.70 -1.36 -18.48
C ILE A 1073 44.62 -0.14 -18.61
N ALA A 1074 45.93 -0.38 -18.74
CA ALA A 1074 46.95 0.69 -18.76
C ALA A 1074 46.83 1.73 -19.90
N ALA A 1075 46.02 1.46 -20.92
CA ALA A 1075 45.74 2.36 -22.05
C ALA A 1075 44.27 2.77 -22.12
N SER A 1076 43.52 2.58 -21.02
CA SER A 1076 42.10 2.93 -20.96
C SER A 1076 41.88 4.42 -21.24
N PRO A 1077 40.91 4.77 -22.09
CA PRO A 1077 40.48 6.16 -22.31
C PRO A 1077 39.86 6.82 -21.07
N ALA A 1078 39.48 6.05 -20.05
CA ALA A 1078 38.95 6.57 -18.79
C ALA A 1078 40.04 7.11 -17.85
N LEU A 1079 41.32 6.82 -18.12
CA LEU A 1079 42.43 7.27 -17.29
C LEU A 1079 42.55 8.79 -17.29
N ASN A 1080 42.48 9.42 -16.10
CA ASN A 1080 42.53 10.88 -15.89
C ASN A 1080 41.48 11.63 -16.73
N ALA A 1081 40.32 11.02 -16.97
CA ALA A 1081 39.26 11.58 -17.80
C ALA A 1081 38.18 12.33 -17.01
N ALA A 1082 38.08 12.13 -15.69
CA ALA A 1082 37.07 12.80 -14.88
C ALA A 1082 37.36 14.30 -14.71
N GLY A 1083 36.32 15.09 -14.48
CA GLY A 1083 36.35 16.51 -14.14
C GLY A 1083 36.58 16.78 -12.65
N GLU A 1084 36.28 18.01 -12.21
CA GLU A 1084 36.34 18.39 -10.79
C GLU A 1084 35.19 17.73 -10.02
N SER A 1085 35.50 17.10 -8.88
CA SER A 1085 34.55 16.42 -8.01
C SER A 1085 34.97 16.48 -6.54
N ASP A 1086 33.98 16.41 -5.65
CA ASP A 1086 34.15 16.31 -4.21
C ASP A 1086 34.26 14.85 -3.71
N LEU A 1087 34.14 13.84 -4.60
CA LEU A 1087 34.31 12.43 -4.26
C LEU A 1087 35.77 12.08 -3.99
N SER A 1088 36.07 11.66 -2.76
CA SER A 1088 37.44 11.39 -2.30
C SER A 1088 37.89 9.93 -2.46
N GLU A 1089 36.98 9.01 -2.72
CA GLU A 1089 37.26 7.57 -2.82
C GLU A 1089 36.51 6.96 -4.02
N ASP A 1090 37.03 5.86 -4.57
CA ASP A 1090 36.38 5.04 -5.59
C ASP A 1090 35.48 3.97 -4.96
N GLN A 1091 34.80 3.16 -5.77
CA GLN A 1091 33.81 2.18 -5.29
C GLN A 1091 34.39 1.21 -4.24
N ARG A 1092 35.71 1.04 -4.23
CA ARG A 1092 36.43 0.13 -3.32
C ARG A 1092 36.84 0.80 -2.02
N GLY A 1093 36.51 2.08 -1.84
CA GLY A 1093 37.03 2.91 -0.75
C GLY A 1093 38.51 3.27 -0.92
N LEU A 1094 39.06 3.20 -2.15
CA LEU A 1094 40.44 3.63 -2.41
C LEU A 1094 40.48 5.12 -2.79
N PRO A 1095 41.51 5.88 -2.38
CA PRO A 1095 41.55 7.32 -2.62
C PRO A 1095 41.51 7.70 -4.10
N ARG A 1096 40.74 8.74 -4.43
CA ARG A 1096 40.76 9.46 -5.71
C ARG A 1096 41.59 10.73 -5.63
N PRO A 1097 42.41 11.05 -6.65
CA PRO A 1097 43.06 12.35 -6.75
C PRO A 1097 42.02 13.44 -7.08
N SER A 1098 42.22 14.66 -6.59
CA SER A 1098 41.32 15.78 -6.88
C SER A 1098 41.51 16.33 -8.30
N GLY A 1099 40.42 16.65 -8.99
CA GLY A 1099 40.40 17.31 -10.29
C GLY A 1099 40.70 16.37 -11.47
N ALA A 1100 41.18 16.92 -12.58
CA ALA A 1100 41.43 16.20 -13.86
C ALA A 1100 42.49 15.09 -13.84
N ALA A 1101 42.90 14.63 -12.66
CA ALA A 1101 43.74 13.46 -12.46
C ALA A 1101 42.94 12.21 -12.05
N ALA A 1102 41.63 12.36 -11.76
CA ALA A 1102 40.77 11.23 -11.44
C ALA A 1102 40.34 10.48 -12.71
N ASP A 1103 40.16 9.18 -12.57
CA ASP A 1103 39.67 8.32 -13.64
C ASP A 1103 38.14 8.39 -13.72
N ALA A 1104 37.61 8.35 -14.93
CA ALA A 1104 36.16 8.25 -15.13
C ALA A 1104 35.64 6.86 -14.71
N GLY A 1105 34.42 6.82 -14.20
CA GLY A 1105 33.75 5.60 -13.74
C GLY A 1105 34.10 5.21 -12.30
N ALA A 1106 33.62 4.04 -11.89
CA ALA A 1106 33.60 3.60 -10.49
C ALA A 1106 34.96 3.14 -9.94
N TYR A 1107 35.98 3.07 -10.80
CA TYR A 1107 37.30 2.52 -10.47
C TYR A 1107 38.39 3.57 -10.66
N GLU A 1108 39.28 3.71 -9.66
CA GLU A 1108 40.45 4.58 -9.74
C GLU A 1108 41.77 3.80 -9.78
N VAL A 1109 42.59 3.99 -10.82
CA VAL A 1109 43.92 3.40 -10.90
C VAL A 1109 44.87 4.08 -9.92
N GLN A 1110 45.33 3.30 -8.95
CA GLN A 1110 46.27 3.79 -7.94
C GLN A 1110 47.66 4.02 -8.57
N VAL A 1111 48.12 5.27 -8.60
CA VAL A 1111 49.43 5.65 -9.16
C VAL A 1111 50.57 5.05 -8.35
N VAL A 1112 51.23 4.01 -8.89
CA VAL A 1112 52.41 3.41 -8.27
C VAL A 1112 53.66 4.18 -8.68
N THR A 1113 54.18 5.04 -7.81
CA THR A 1113 55.46 5.75 -8.06
C THR A 1113 56.63 4.75 -8.17
N PRO A 1114 57.41 4.71 -9.27
CA PRO A 1114 58.47 3.72 -9.44
C PRO A 1114 59.69 4.06 -8.58
N THR A 1115 60.06 3.15 -7.68
CA THR A 1115 61.42 3.09 -7.10
C THR A 1115 62.28 2.18 -8.01
N PRO A 1116 63.50 2.57 -8.42
CA PRO A 1116 64.27 1.85 -9.44
C PRO A 1116 64.65 0.42 -9.02
N THR A 1117 64.31 -0.55 -9.88
CA THR A 1117 64.58 -1.99 -9.75
C THR A 1117 66.07 -2.34 -9.88
N PRO A 1118 66.65 -3.15 -8.97
CA PRO A 1118 67.83 -3.95 -9.27
C PRO A 1118 67.53 -5.46 -9.43
N THR A 1119 68.14 -6.02 -10.47
CA THR A 1119 68.23 -7.44 -10.90
C THR A 1119 68.82 -8.38 -9.80
N PRO A 1120 68.50 -9.70 -9.81
CA PRO A 1120 68.13 -10.46 -8.60
C PRO A 1120 69.23 -11.39 -8.04
N THR A 1121 69.20 -11.64 -6.72
CA THR A 1121 69.55 -12.91 -6.00
C THR A 1121 69.18 -12.70 -4.51
N PRO A 1122 68.99 -13.75 -3.69
CA PRO A 1122 67.84 -14.65 -3.49
C PRO A 1122 66.90 -14.19 -2.34
N SER A 1123 65.74 -14.85 -2.19
CA SER A 1123 64.71 -14.56 -1.18
C SER A 1123 65.24 -14.42 0.27
N GLU A 1124 64.85 -13.31 0.91
CA GLU A 1124 64.70 -13.20 2.36
C GLU A 1124 63.29 -12.65 2.68
N PRO A 1125 62.67 -13.06 3.80
CA PRO A 1125 61.25 -12.90 4.05
C PRO A 1125 60.89 -11.43 4.32
N THR A 1126 59.97 -10.88 3.55
CA THR A 1126 59.36 -9.58 3.86
C THR A 1126 58.51 -9.72 5.11
N THR A 1127 58.86 -8.96 6.15
CA THR A 1127 58.06 -8.90 7.37
C THR A 1127 56.77 -8.11 7.10
N PRO A 1128 55.60 -8.55 7.59
CA PRO A 1128 54.34 -7.86 7.36
C PRO A 1128 54.38 -6.40 7.83
N VAL A 1129 53.89 -5.50 6.98
CA VAL A 1129 53.67 -4.08 7.29
C VAL A 1129 52.36 -3.97 8.05
N PHE A 1130 52.37 -3.32 9.21
CA PHE A 1130 51.15 -3.06 9.98
C PHE A 1130 50.23 -2.10 9.22
N VAL A 1131 48.99 -2.54 8.96
CA VAL A 1131 47.92 -1.74 8.37
C VAL A 1131 47.03 -1.21 9.50
N PRO A 1132 46.93 0.11 9.69
CA PRO A 1132 46.07 0.68 10.74
C PRO A 1132 44.58 0.54 10.37
N THR A 1133 43.86 -0.34 11.08
CA THR A 1133 42.42 -0.56 10.87
C THR A 1133 41.55 0.04 11.96
N ALA A 1134 42.10 0.24 13.17
CA ALA A 1134 41.35 0.79 14.29
C ALA A 1134 41.35 2.33 14.28
N PRO A 1135 40.26 2.98 14.74
CA PRO A 1135 40.13 4.44 14.77
C PRO A 1135 41.25 5.18 15.50
N TYR A 1136 41.80 4.59 16.56
CA TYR A 1136 42.91 5.14 17.34
C TYR A 1136 44.31 4.79 16.77
N THR A 1137 44.35 4.19 15.57
CA THR A 1137 45.56 3.88 14.79
C THR A 1137 45.52 4.46 13.37
N LYS A 1138 44.33 4.65 12.78
CA LYS A 1138 44.10 5.22 11.44
C LYS A 1138 44.01 6.76 11.53
N PRO A 1139 44.92 7.53 10.92
CA PRO A 1139 44.78 8.99 10.85
C PRO A 1139 43.47 9.40 10.16
N GLY A 1140 42.83 10.47 10.61
CA GLY A 1140 41.59 11.00 10.00
C GLY A 1140 40.48 11.30 11.01
N LEU A 1141 39.34 11.78 10.49
CA LEU A 1141 38.09 11.89 11.22
C LEU A 1141 37.29 10.59 11.05
N HIS A 1142 36.67 10.12 12.11
CA HIS A 1142 35.90 8.87 12.14
C HIS A 1142 34.64 9.07 12.98
N THR A 1143 33.51 8.49 12.59
CA THR A 1143 32.28 8.50 13.40
C THR A 1143 32.07 7.13 14.02
N ILE A 1144 32.08 7.05 15.36
CA ILE A 1144 32.00 5.76 16.09
C ILE A 1144 31.10 5.96 17.30
N ASN A 1145 30.07 5.12 17.40
CA ASN A 1145 29.06 5.13 18.46
C ASN A 1145 28.43 6.53 18.65
N GLY A 1146 28.01 7.17 17.55
CA GLY A 1146 27.39 8.50 17.55
C GLY A 1146 28.32 9.65 17.98
N ARG A 1147 29.64 9.42 18.04
CA ARG A 1147 30.63 10.45 18.39
C ARG A 1147 31.66 10.60 17.28
N GLN A 1148 32.09 11.84 17.08
CA GLN A 1148 33.19 12.18 16.18
C GLN A 1148 34.53 11.91 16.87
N TRP A 1149 35.43 11.23 16.18
CA TRP A 1149 36.80 10.89 16.60
C TRP A 1149 37.78 11.52 15.60
N SER A 1150 38.90 12.05 16.08
CA SER A 1150 39.95 12.62 15.25
C SER A 1150 41.29 12.02 15.67
N THR A 1151 41.96 11.31 14.76
CA THR A 1151 43.25 10.69 15.01
C THR A 1151 44.33 11.30 14.13
N THR A 1152 45.44 11.69 14.74
CA THR A 1152 46.63 12.22 14.04
C THR A 1152 47.85 11.41 14.44
N CYS A 1153 48.62 10.89 13.49
CA CYS A 1153 49.80 10.06 13.77
C CYS A 1153 51.11 10.74 13.35
N GLU A 1154 52.13 10.62 14.19
CA GLU A 1154 53.46 11.20 13.98
C GLU A 1154 54.56 10.17 14.28
N THR A 1155 55.70 10.27 13.59
CA THR A 1155 56.86 9.41 13.90
C THR A 1155 57.36 9.69 15.32
N TYR A 1156 57.56 8.65 16.11
CA TYR A 1156 58.00 8.77 17.50
C TYR A 1156 59.06 7.71 17.83
N SER A 1157 60.33 8.14 17.90
CA SER A 1157 61.48 7.25 18.12
C SER A 1157 61.54 6.16 17.04
N GLN A 1158 61.55 4.87 17.43
CA GLN A 1158 61.57 3.71 16.54
C GLN A 1158 60.17 3.17 16.19
N THR A 1159 59.10 3.90 16.53
CA THR A 1159 57.72 3.58 16.17
C THR A 1159 56.98 4.83 15.65
N GLN A 1160 55.69 4.70 15.35
CA GLN A 1160 54.79 5.80 15.10
C GLN A 1160 53.80 5.90 16.27
N ARG A 1161 53.44 7.13 16.63
CA ARG A 1161 52.50 7.42 17.71
C ARG A 1161 51.30 8.20 17.17
N CYS A 1162 50.11 7.66 17.40
CA CYS A 1162 48.84 8.28 17.08
C CYS A 1162 48.25 8.96 18.31
N ARG A 1163 47.71 10.17 18.15
CA ARG A 1163 46.90 10.89 19.14
C ARG A 1163 45.47 10.91 18.67
N THR A 1164 44.57 10.47 19.53
CA THR A 1164 43.15 10.40 19.25
C THR A 1164 42.38 11.30 20.19
N GLU A 1165 41.54 12.13 19.60
CA GLU A 1165 40.61 13.03 20.27
C GLU A 1165 39.17 12.65 19.91
N ILE A 1166 38.23 12.94 20.80
CA ILE A 1166 36.80 12.72 20.58
C ILE A 1166 36.04 14.02 20.80
N TRP A 1167 35.01 14.25 20.00
CA TRP A 1167 34.11 15.37 20.20
C TRP A 1167 33.18 15.06 21.36
N ALA A 1168 33.44 15.67 22.51
CA ALA A 1168 32.72 15.39 23.75
C ALA A 1168 32.50 16.66 24.58
N SER A 1169 31.51 16.61 25.45
CA SER A 1169 31.32 17.60 26.51
C SER A 1169 32.30 17.29 27.65
N VAL A 1170 33.22 18.22 27.93
CA VAL A 1170 34.20 18.09 29.01
C VAL A 1170 33.93 19.14 30.10
N VAL A 1171 34.02 18.70 31.35
CA VAL A 1171 33.95 19.61 32.51
C VAL A 1171 35.33 20.22 32.71
N LYS A 1172 35.42 21.54 32.54
CA LYS A 1172 36.63 22.31 32.78
C LYS A 1172 36.49 23.12 34.05
N ARG A 1173 37.49 23.01 34.92
CA ARG A 1173 37.56 23.78 36.16
C ARG A 1173 38.50 24.96 35.97
N THR A 1174 37.99 26.18 36.12
CA THR A 1174 38.79 27.40 36.15
C THR A 1174 38.63 28.07 37.52
N GLY A 1175 39.64 27.93 38.38
CA GLY A 1175 39.56 28.37 39.78
C GLY A 1175 38.52 27.57 40.59
N ASN A 1176 37.49 28.26 41.09
CA ASN A 1176 36.37 27.65 41.82
C ASN A 1176 35.12 27.42 40.95
N THR A 1177 35.19 27.71 39.65
CA THR A 1177 34.07 27.58 38.72
C THR A 1177 34.25 26.37 37.82
N PHE A 1178 33.16 25.63 37.58
CA PHE A 1178 33.07 24.55 36.61
C PHE A 1178 32.28 25.02 35.39
N THR A 1179 32.80 24.77 34.20
CA THR A 1179 32.12 25.00 32.92
C THR A 1179 32.07 23.71 32.14
N ILE A 1180 30.96 23.44 31.47
CA ILE A 1180 30.87 22.35 30.48
C ILE A 1180 31.20 22.98 29.13
N GLU A 1181 32.29 22.55 28.50
CA GLU A 1181 32.69 22.97 27.16
C GLU A 1181 32.52 21.76 26.23
N ARG A 1182 31.90 21.96 25.05
CA ARG A 1182 31.83 20.92 24.01
C ARG A 1182 32.94 21.18 23.00
N GLY A 1183 33.75 20.15 22.72
CA GLY A 1183 34.85 20.26 21.76
C GLY A 1183 35.69 18.98 21.68
N TRP A 1184 36.80 19.05 20.94
CA TRP A 1184 37.76 17.96 20.85
C TRP A 1184 38.47 17.75 22.19
N ALA A 1185 38.27 16.57 22.75
CA ALA A 1185 38.84 16.14 24.02
C ALA A 1185 39.78 14.96 23.80
N PHE A 1186 40.94 14.97 24.46
CA PHE A 1186 41.90 13.88 24.39
C PHE A 1186 41.28 12.55 24.86
N ASN A 1187 41.39 11.52 24.04
CA ASN A 1187 40.97 10.16 24.39
C ASN A 1187 42.18 9.29 24.77
N ASN A 1188 43.13 9.08 23.86
CA ASN A 1188 44.33 8.29 24.11
C ASN A 1188 45.48 8.58 23.13
N LEU A 1189 46.69 8.10 23.46
CA LEU A 1189 47.79 7.94 22.51
C LEU A 1189 47.97 6.44 22.15
N THR A 1190 48.29 6.11 20.92
CA THR A 1190 48.57 4.73 20.49
C THR A 1190 49.96 4.63 19.86
N TYR A 1191 50.82 3.74 20.34
CA TYR A 1191 52.11 3.42 19.74
C TYR A 1191 51.95 2.20 18.86
N LEU A 1192 52.19 2.36 17.55
CA LEU A 1192 51.94 1.33 16.54
C LEU A 1192 52.94 0.16 16.65
N PRO A 1193 52.60 -1.05 16.15
CA PRO A 1193 53.40 -2.27 16.33
C PRO A 1193 54.60 -2.35 15.38
N TYR A 1194 55.44 -1.32 15.37
CA TYR A 1194 56.72 -1.31 14.65
C TYR A 1194 57.90 -1.82 15.49
N MET A 1195 57.71 -1.95 16.81
CA MET A 1195 58.71 -2.46 17.74
C MET A 1195 58.22 -3.76 18.38
N THR A 1196 59.10 -4.75 18.51
CA THR A 1196 58.81 -5.97 19.27
C THR A 1196 58.77 -5.68 20.76
N ARG A 1197 58.13 -6.55 21.53
CA ARG A 1197 58.05 -6.43 22.99
C ARG A 1197 59.43 -6.41 23.67
N ALA A 1198 60.40 -7.15 23.12
CA ALA A 1198 61.77 -7.14 23.60
C ALA A 1198 62.44 -5.77 23.44
N GLN A 1199 62.10 -5.01 22.39
CA GLN A 1199 62.59 -3.65 22.19
C GLN A 1199 61.96 -2.64 23.18
N TRP A 1200 60.79 -2.96 23.75
CA TRP A 1200 60.15 -2.21 24.84
C TRP A 1200 60.55 -2.69 26.24
N ALA A 1201 61.49 -3.64 26.37
CA ALA A 1201 61.82 -4.30 27.64
C ALA A 1201 62.23 -3.34 28.78
N THR A 1202 62.75 -2.16 28.45
CA THR A 1202 63.18 -1.15 29.45
C THR A 1202 62.14 -0.04 29.68
N ASN A 1203 61.03 -0.01 28.93
CA ASN A 1203 60.00 1.01 29.04
C ASN A 1203 58.78 0.47 29.81
N PRO A 1204 58.43 1.05 30.98
CA PRO A 1204 57.33 0.55 31.81
C PRO A 1204 55.95 0.56 31.13
N LEU A 1205 55.75 1.33 30.05
CA LEU A 1205 54.51 1.29 29.26
C LEU A 1205 54.26 -0.05 28.55
N GLY A 1206 55.30 -0.87 28.38
CA GLY A 1206 55.22 -2.17 27.71
C GLY A 1206 55.09 -3.38 28.63
N HIS A 1207 54.91 -3.18 29.95
CA HIS A 1207 54.89 -4.27 30.94
C HIS A 1207 53.77 -4.11 31.95
N ASN A 1208 53.21 -5.23 32.40
CA ASN A 1208 52.23 -5.25 33.48
C ASN A 1208 52.81 -4.68 34.78
N GLY A 1209 52.08 -3.76 35.42
CA GLY A 1209 52.43 -3.26 36.74
C GLY A 1209 51.97 -1.83 37.03
N GLN A 1210 52.16 -1.41 38.28
CA GLN A 1210 51.98 -0.02 38.69
C GLN A 1210 53.33 0.61 38.99
N TRP A 1211 53.50 1.87 38.61
CA TRP A 1211 54.69 2.64 38.96
C TRP A 1211 54.34 4.11 39.18
N THR A 1212 55.27 4.84 39.80
CA THR A 1212 55.17 6.29 39.93
C THR A 1212 56.26 6.90 39.07
N ALA A 1213 55.89 7.78 38.15
CA ALA A 1213 56.84 8.51 37.31
C ALA A 1213 57.61 9.54 38.15
N ALA A 1214 58.72 10.05 37.61
CA ALA A 1214 59.60 10.98 38.32
C ALA A 1214 58.92 12.29 38.77
N ASP A 1215 57.81 12.65 38.12
CA ASP A 1215 56.96 13.79 38.44
C ASP A 1215 55.93 13.52 39.56
N GLY A 1216 55.91 12.30 40.13
CA GLY A 1216 54.97 11.88 41.15
C GLY A 1216 53.64 11.32 40.61
N THR A 1217 53.44 11.29 39.29
CA THR A 1217 52.22 10.73 38.68
C THR A 1217 52.20 9.21 38.83
N LYS A 1218 51.08 8.65 39.30
CA LYS A 1218 50.88 7.20 39.37
C LYS A 1218 50.35 6.66 38.05
N TRP A 1219 50.92 5.54 37.61
CA TRP A 1219 50.63 4.85 36.37
C TRP A 1219 50.34 3.38 36.62
N ARG A 1220 49.48 2.78 35.79
CA ARG A 1220 49.17 1.35 35.79
C ARG A 1220 49.15 0.87 34.35
N THR A 1221 49.86 -0.20 34.03
CA THR A 1221 49.81 -0.85 32.72
C THR A 1221 49.28 -2.26 32.83
N GLU A 1222 48.42 -2.61 31.88
CA GLU A 1222 47.82 -3.91 31.68
C GLU A 1222 48.09 -4.35 30.23
N CYS A 1223 48.60 -5.56 30.04
CA CYS A 1223 49.02 -6.09 28.74
C CYS A 1223 48.35 -7.43 28.44
N ASP A 1224 48.18 -7.71 27.15
CA ASP A 1224 47.65 -8.95 26.58
C ASP A 1224 46.27 -9.33 27.12
N THR A 1225 45.49 -8.33 27.51
CA THR A 1225 44.08 -8.47 27.85
C THR A 1225 43.23 -8.59 26.58
N PRO A 1226 41.99 -9.11 26.67
CA PRO A 1226 41.03 -9.07 25.56
C PRO A 1226 40.90 -7.66 24.97
N ALA A 1227 40.87 -6.62 25.82
CA ALA A 1227 40.80 -5.22 25.40
C ALA A 1227 42.01 -4.73 24.58
N THR A 1228 43.14 -5.43 24.63
CA THR A 1228 44.35 -5.13 23.83
C THR A 1228 44.55 -6.07 22.64
N GLY A 1229 43.62 -7.00 22.39
CA GLY A 1229 43.75 -7.99 21.32
C GLY A 1229 44.91 -8.98 21.52
N GLY A 1230 45.33 -9.23 22.77
CA GLY A 1230 46.34 -10.25 23.12
C GLY A 1230 47.81 -9.94 22.76
N ASN A 1231 48.12 -8.83 22.07
CA ASN A 1231 49.50 -8.47 21.70
C ASN A 1231 49.78 -6.95 21.83
N GLY A 1232 49.48 -6.40 23.00
CA GLY A 1232 49.63 -4.98 23.30
C GLY A 1232 49.40 -4.65 24.78
N CYS A 1233 49.62 -3.40 25.16
CA CYS A 1233 49.49 -2.89 26.53
C CYS A 1233 48.66 -1.61 26.58
N ARG A 1234 47.69 -1.53 27.50
CA ARG A 1234 46.96 -0.31 27.87
C ARG A 1234 47.55 0.27 29.15
N THR A 1235 47.91 1.54 29.11
CA THR A 1235 48.41 2.28 30.26
C THR A 1235 47.39 3.31 30.73
N TYR A 1236 47.11 3.29 32.03
CA TYR A 1236 46.22 4.18 32.74
C TYR A 1236 47.00 5.15 33.63
N ARG A 1237 46.47 6.36 33.77
CA ARG A 1237 46.96 7.39 34.68
C ARG A 1237 45.99 7.59 35.83
N TRP A 1238 46.50 7.69 37.05
CA TRP A 1238 45.68 8.10 38.20
C TRP A 1238 45.51 9.62 38.18
N THR A 1239 44.29 10.09 37.97
CA THR A 1239 43.99 11.52 37.85
C THR A 1239 42.65 11.85 38.49
N THR A 1240 42.46 13.13 38.82
CA THR A 1240 41.15 13.67 39.20
C THR A 1240 40.32 13.85 37.94
N VAL A 1241 39.10 13.31 37.93
CA VAL A 1241 38.07 13.58 36.93
C VAL A 1241 36.93 14.36 37.57
N TYR A 1242 36.24 15.14 36.76
CA TYR A 1242 35.08 15.93 37.17
C TYR A 1242 33.86 15.46 36.38
N ASN A 1243 32.81 15.07 37.08
CA ASN A 1243 31.54 14.63 36.48
C ASN A 1243 30.48 15.73 36.68
N ALA A 1244 29.54 15.83 35.74
CA ALA A 1244 28.39 16.74 35.80
C ALA A 1244 27.10 15.93 35.64
N VAL A 1245 26.18 16.05 36.59
CA VAL A 1245 24.85 15.41 36.55
C VAL A 1245 23.79 16.50 36.50
N LYS A 1246 22.88 16.44 35.53
CA LYS A 1246 21.80 17.42 35.41
C LYS A 1246 20.70 17.07 36.43
N SER A 1247 20.39 17.98 37.33
CA SER A 1247 19.32 17.81 38.31
C SER A 1247 17.97 17.89 37.62
N GLU A 1248 17.23 16.78 37.56
CA GLU A 1248 15.89 16.70 36.97
C GLU A 1248 14.90 17.66 37.64
N LYS A 1249 15.09 17.96 38.94
CA LYS A 1249 14.23 18.90 39.69
C LYS A 1249 14.48 20.38 39.40
N THR A 1250 15.66 20.76 38.92
CA THR A 1250 16.05 22.18 38.80
C THR A 1250 16.63 22.58 37.45
N GLY A 1251 16.90 21.61 36.58
CA GLY A 1251 17.57 21.81 35.29
C GLY A 1251 19.05 22.24 35.39
N ARG A 1252 19.61 22.40 36.61
CA ARG A 1252 20.99 22.82 36.85
C ARG A 1252 21.93 21.61 36.97
N TYR A 1253 23.20 21.78 36.61
CA TYR A 1253 24.22 20.74 36.74
C TYR A 1253 24.86 20.74 38.14
N ASP A 1254 24.86 19.57 38.78
CA ASP A 1254 25.65 19.26 39.97
C ASP A 1254 26.99 18.64 39.57
N PHE A 1255 28.08 19.18 40.11
CA PHE A 1255 29.43 18.74 39.76
C PHE A 1255 30.07 17.93 40.88
N THR A 1256 30.57 16.74 40.57
CA THR A 1256 31.34 15.89 41.50
C THR A 1256 32.77 15.73 41.02
N GLN A 1257 33.71 15.48 41.94
CA GLN A 1257 35.10 15.16 41.61
C GLN A 1257 35.49 13.83 42.24
N GLU A 1258 36.19 12.98 41.49
CA GLU A 1258 36.72 11.71 41.97
C GLU A 1258 38.12 11.48 41.41
N ASN A 1259 38.95 10.74 42.15
CA ASN A 1259 40.24 10.28 41.63
C ASN A 1259 40.08 8.85 41.13
N LYS A 1260 40.40 8.60 39.85
CA LYS A 1260 40.34 7.26 39.26
C LYS A 1260 41.44 7.01 38.23
N TRP A 1261 41.59 5.74 37.85
CA TRP A 1261 42.44 5.34 36.73
C TRP A 1261 41.74 5.65 35.41
N VAL A 1262 42.34 6.48 34.58
CA VAL A 1262 41.83 6.84 33.24
C VAL A 1262 42.82 6.34 32.19
N VAL A 1263 42.33 5.74 31.11
CA VAL A 1263 43.16 5.30 29.98
C VAL A 1263 43.93 6.50 29.45
N ASN A 1264 45.21 6.32 29.16
CA ASN A 1264 46.06 7.37 28.62
C ASN A 1264 46.74 6.93 27.32
N ASN A 1265 47.30 5.72 27.29
CA ASN A 1265 48.02 5.22 26.13
C ASN A 1265 47.76 3.74 25.85
N ILE A 1266 47.99 3.35 24.61
CA ILE A 1266 48.02 1.97 24.12
C ILE A 1266 49.37 1.75 23.43
N VAL A 1267 50.06 0.65 23.72
CA VAL A 1267 51.29 0.23 23.04
C VAL A 1267 51.01 -1.09 22.36
N MET A 1268 51.11 -1.14 21.04
CA MET A 1268 50.99 -2.36 20.27
C MET A 1268 52.37 -2.90 19.95
N PHE A 1269 52.54 -4.22 19.96
CA PHE A 1269 53.84 -4.84 19.64
C PHE A 1269 53.81 -5.48 18.28
N LYS A 1270 54.93 -5.36 17.56
CA LYS A 1270 55.16 -6.14 16.35
C LYS A 1270 55.06 -7.63 16.71
N ALA A 1271 54.18 -8.37 16.03
CA ALA A 1271 54.12 -9.82 16.15
C ALA A 1271 55.52 -10.39 15.83
N ASN A 1272 56.01 -11.29 16.68
CA ASN A 1272 57.34 -11.90 16.51
C ASN A 1272 57.38 -12.90 15.36
#